data_AF-J9G5Z6-F1
#
_entry.id   AF-J9G5Z6-F1
#
_cell.length_a   1.000
_cell.length_b   1.000
_cell.length_c   1.000
_cell.angle_alpha   90.00
_cell.angle_beta   90.00
_cell.angle_gamma   90.00
#
_symmetry.space_group_name_H-M   'P 1'
#
loop_
_entity.id
_entity.type
_entity.pdbx_description
1 polymer ?
#
loop_
_entity_poly.entity_id
_entity_poly.type
_entity_poly.pdbx_seq_one_letter_code
_entity_poly.pdbx_strand_id
1 'polypeptide(L)'
;MKEKIDCFLAWSGNDCTASTVRDLCQNEYVSQVYVACPSEASVDLQEGKVNLLLSDTCTSTKFLRMVMQKATEKYIVLCCQPKHIRMGYRCLQRLVAVAEDTGAVMVYSDRYEEKDGVVSPHPVIDYQLGSVRDDFDFGGLWLVRTDALTSFFTTEKLHRFRYAGLYALRLFLSRVGEIFHLKEYLYTEVETDLRQSGEKQFDYVNPSNREVQLEYERACTEHLKDIGAWLASDEVDSLPHEEEDFPVEASVIIPVRNRVRTITDAVRSALSQETTFDFNVIVVDNHSTDGTFEALLSIADSRLIVKVPEQTDLGIGGCWDYAIRDERCGRFAVQLDSDDLYSGVDTLARMVDVFHKQKVAMVIGAYRMVNFDLQTLPPGLIAHKEWTSENGRNNALRVNGLGAPRAFRTELLRKVGFPNTSYGEDYALGLAFSRCYKIGRIYEELYLCRRWDGNSDAALSVDKVNRNNLYKDSLRSQEVLARQALIRKWNHVVSQEEVLQFFDKQMDLWEAARQRFEELEDGIQTRSLQTEDFTLSVQYNPRRIVSTAAKVDKKHLKKRPCFLCAQNRPKEQIDLPIEGYYQILVNPNPILPHHLTIPTRRHKAQQLALMLGALNNMAWRLPDFLLFYNGARCGASAPDHAHLQAGARGIVPLERDWKYYETKLEKIYPLSGADKAELEEKGYTTQTVGLYLLHGYACPAFVLLGGLAQSEYYLFNKLLNILPVEEGMSEPDINLLAWRQSGGPADEDSVVMVLFPRKKHRPDCYYAEGKSQMLVSPGALDMGGLIITPREEDFQRITPKNAASILKEVTISESQAEQLAKKLHVRKVVRTTQTETIDSILEEEPEVAVGILSADHIRFALNAAFTAKGEEVVGMQEVSCKDGGILWNGNLYSELTFLPSHDDASFTVEDVPIGIHFHWERKERQTFKGTLRLIVEEEKLILINQLPVEEYLISVISSEMSATSSIELLKAHAVVSRSWLFTQMKKRIENAGKTSGFFSFVRRDDEFIRWYDGSEHTLFDVCADDHCQRYQGITKASSPAVVEAVKATRGQVLLSDGLLCDARFSKCCGGITERFSTCWDDKDEPYLQPIRDTKEGSDVMDEVDFEAFIRTRPEAFCNTSDKALLSQVLNEYDQETTDFYRWEVHYTQAELAALINRNREDDFGDILDLVPVERGSSGRLKKLRIVGTKKTMVIGKELEIRRTLSDTHLYSSAFVVDKGEVVNGVPSSFTLVGAGWGHGVGMCQIGAAVMSKEGYHYDHILLHYYQGAVIQRLYK
;
A
#
# COMPACT_ATOMS: atom_id res chain seq x y z
N MET A 1 45.31 -30.16 7.41
CA MET A 1 44.23 -31.17 7.30
C MET A 1 43.53 -30.89 5.96
N LYS A 2 43.07 -31.90 5.20
CA LYS A 2 42.29 -31.59 3.98
C LYS A 2 40.94 -31.03 4.45
N GLU A 3 40.64 -29.77 4.15
CA GLU A 3 39.32 -29.18 4.41
C GLU A 3 38.27 -29.98 3.64
N LYS A 4 37.24 -30.43 4.35
CA LYS A 4 36.12 -31.19 3.79
C LYS A 4 34.99 -30.22 3.40
N ILE A 5 34.06 -30.69 2.58
CA ILE A 5 32.98 -29.88 2.00
C ILE A 5 31.67 -30.67 2.03
N ASP A 6 30.58 -30.00 2.41
CA ASP A 6 29.22 -30.52 2.27
C ASP A 6 28.58 -30.04 0.95
N CYS A 7 28.08 -30.95 0.13
CA CYS A 7 27.53 -30.62 -1.19
C CYS A 7 26.00 -30.70 -1.19
N PHE A 8 25.32 -29.70 -1.73
CA PHE A 8 23.85 -29.61 -1.80
C PHE A 8 23.40 -29.45 -3.25
N LEU A 9 22.59 -30.39 -3.74
CA LEU A 9 22.23 -30.52 -5.15
C LEU A 9 20.71 -30.48 -5.35
N ALA A 10 20.24 -29.82 -6.41
CA ALA A 10 18.86 -29.94 -6.86
C ALA A 10 18.62 -31.27 -7.60
N TRP A 11 17.50 -31.93 -7.31
CA TRP A 11 17.07 -33.11 -8.06
C TRP A 11 16.57 -32.74 -9.47
N SER A 12 17.07 -33.44 -10.50
CA SER A 12 16.70 -33.22 -11.91
C SER A 12 16.31 -34.49 -12.68
N GLY A 13 16.08 -35.60 -11.96
CA GLY A 13 15.84 -36.93 -12.53
C GLY A 13 16.98 -37.92 -12.25
N ASN A 14 16.68 -39.22 -12.39
CA ASN A 14 17.54 -40.33 -11.94
C ASN A 14 18.93 -40.32 -12.61
N ASP A 15 19.01 -40.31 -13.95
CA ASP A 15 20.30 -40.50 -14.63
C ASP A 15 21.24 -39.29 -14.54
N CYS A 16 20.69 -38.07 -14.66
CA CYS A 16 21.48 -36.83 -14.59
C CYS A 16 22.04 -36.58 -13.19
N THR A 17 21.19 -36.68 -12.16
CA THR A 17 21.59 -36.40 -10.79
C THR A 17 22.48 -37.52 -10.24
N ALA A 18 22.23 -38.79 -10.61
CA ALA A 18 23.04 -39.93 -10.16
C ALA A 18 24.49 -39.88 -10.65
N SER A 19 24.74 -39.34 -11.85
CA SER A 19 26.12 -39.18 -12.33
C SER A 19 26.89 -38.12 -11.54
N THR A 20 26.29 -36.95 -11.31
CA THR A 20 26.92 -35.89 -10.50
C THR A 20 27.19 -36.36 -9.07
N VAL A 21 26.24 -37.08 -8.46
CA VAL A 21 26.38 -37.63 -7.11
C VAL A 21 27.52 -38.64 -7.03
N ARG A 22 27.64 -39.56 -8.00
CA ARG A 22 28.76 -40.51 -8.08
C ARG A 22 30.12 -39.82 -8.10
N ASP A 23 30.27 -38.82 -8.95
CA ASP A 23 31.52 -38.06 -9.09
C ASP A 23 31.89 -37.33 -7.77
N LEU A 24 30.90 -36.77 -7.08
CA LEU A 24 31.07 -36.11 -5.79
C LEU A 24 31.43 -37.11 -4.66
N CYS A 25 30.74 -38.24 -4.57
CA CYS A 25 30.99 -39.26 -3.55
C CYS A 25 32.41 -39.84 -3.62
N GLN A 26 32.95 -39.97 -4.84
CA GLN A 26 34.32 -40.42 -5.11
C GLN A 26 35.39 -39.36 -4.82
N ASN A 27 35.01 -38.09 -4.64
CA ASN A 27 35.96 -37.02 -4.37
C ASN A 27 36.38 -36.99 -2.88
N GLU A 28 37.70 -36.97 -2.63
CA GLU A 28 38.26 -36.99 -1.28
C GLU A 28 37.96 -35.72 -0.44
N TYR A 29 37.53 -34.62 -1.06
CA TYR A 29 37.19 -33.38 -0.36
C TYR A 29 35.72 -33.34 0.07
N VAL A 30 34.88 -34.24 -0.43
CA VAL A 30 33.45 -34.29 -0.09
C VAL A 30 33.23 -35.11 1.19
N SER A 31 32.59 -34.47 2.17
CA SER A 31 32.16 -35.08 3.44
C SER A 31 30.81 -35.76 3.26
N GLN A 32 29.78 -34.97 2.98
CA GLN A 32 28.41 -35.40 2.75
C GLN A 32 27.87 -34.81 1.45
N VAL A 33 26.94 -35.55 0.83
CA VAL A 33 26.16 -35.09 -0.32
C VAL A 33 24.69 -35.07 0.10
N TYR A 34 24.02 -33.94 -0.11
CA TYR A 34 22.62 -33.72 0.16
C TYR A 34 21.88 -33.46 -1.15
N VAL A 35 20.87 -34.27 -1.45
CA VAL A 35 20.06 -34.14 -2.66
C VAL A 35 18.68 -33.62 -2.26
N ALA A 36 18.34 -32.43 -2.77
CA ALA A 36 17.07 -31.77 -2.53
C ALA A 36 16.00 -32.28 -3.50
N CYS A 37 15.00 -32.99 -2.97
CA CYS A 37 13.94 -33.61 -3.76
C CYS A 37 12.55 -33.36 -3.14
N PRO A 38 11.48 -33.30 -3.95
CA PRO A 38 10.12 -33.08 -3.44
C PRO A 38 9.53 -34.30 -2.74
N SER A 39 10.04 -35.52 -2.98
CA SER A 39 9.58 -36.74 -2.30
C SER A 39 10.68 -37.82 -2.23
N GLU A 40 10.68 -38.63 -1.17
CA GLU A 40 11.67 -39.72 -0.98
C GLU A 40 11.50 -40.84 -2.02
N ALA A 41 10.28 -41.05 -2.54
CA ALA A 41 9.96 -42.10 -3.51
C ALA A 41 10.57 -41.90 -4.91
N SER A 42 11.26 -40.78 -5.14
CA SER A 42 11.72 -40.35 -6.47
C SER A 42 13.22 -40.54 -6.72
N VAL A 43 13.99 -41.04 -5.74
CA VAL A 43 15.46 -41.10 -5.80
C VAL A 43 15.97 -42.52 -5.47
N ASP A 44 16.52 -43.24 -6.46
CA ASP A 44 17.19 -44.54 -6.26
C ASP A 44 18.72 -44.36 -6.18
N LEU A 45 19.19 -43.77 -5.07
CA LEU A 45 20.62 -43.53 -4.82
C LEU A 45 21.05 -44.23 -3.51
N GLN A 46 21.63 -45.42 -3.61
CA GLN A 46 22.15 -46.18 -2.46
C GLN A 46 23.67 -46.01 -2.30
N GLU A 47 24.13 -44.79 -1.98
CA GLU A 47 25.53 -44.50 -1.69
C GLU A 47 25.70 -43.94 -0.27
N GLY A 48 26.67 -44.47 0.50
CA GLY A 48 26.78 -44.22 1.96
C GLY A 48 27.13 -42.79 2.40
N LYS A 49 27.39 -41.85 1.47
CA LYS A 49 27.60 -40.41 1.74
C LYS A 49 26.41 -39.54 1.34
N VAL A 50 25.34 -40.13 0.81
CA VAL A 50 24.20 -39.41 0.23
C VAL A 50 23.07 -39.33 1.25
N ASN A 51 22.52 -38.12 1.41
CA ASN A 51 21.40 -37.81 2.26
C ASN A 51 20.33 -37.10 1.44
N LEU A 52 19.07 -37.32 1.76
CA LEU A 52 17.95 -36.64 1.10
C LEU A 52 17.52 -35.42 1.91
N LEU A 53 17.18 -34.33 1.22
CA LEU A 53 16.57 -33.12 1.78
C LEU A 53 15.21 -32.90 1.12
N LEU A 54 14.14 -33.01 1.90
CA LEU A 54 12.78 -32.78 1.40
C LEU A 54 12.55 -31.28 1.18
N SER A 55 12.54 -30.87 -0.09
CA SER A 55 12.35 -29.49 -0.49
C SER A 55 11.69 -29.39 -1.86
N ASP A 56 10.64 -28.57 -1.96
CA ASP A 56 9.92 -28.34 -3.22
C ASP A 56 10.71 -27.46 -4.20
N THR A 57 11.67 -26.66 -3.70
CA THR A 57 12.54 -25.82 -4.53
C THR A 57 13.83 -25.43 -3.80
N CYS A 58 14.94 -25.45 -4.54
CA CYS A 58 16.26 -25.02 -4.09
C CYS A 58 16.44 -23.49 -4.06
N THR A 59 15.45 -22.72 -4.52
CA THR A 59 15.53 -21.25 -4.56
C THR A 59 14.98 -20.57 -3.30
N SER A 60 14.43 -21.32 -2.35
CA SER A 60 13.70 -20.77 -1.20
C SER A 60 14.59 -20.50 0.02
N THR A 61 14.18 -19.57 0.88
CA THR A 61 14.80 -19.38 2.21
C THR A 61 14.61 -20.60 3.12
N LYS A 62 13.54 -21.39 2.90
CA LYS A 62 13.31 -22.65 3.61
C LYS A 62 14.41 -23.66 3.28
N PHE A 63 14.73 -23.83 2.00
CA PHE A 63 15.84 -24.67 1.55
C PHE A 63 17.17 -24.21 2.15
N LEU A 64 17.50 -22.92 2.04
CA LEU A 64 18.75 -22.38 2.60
C LEU A 64 18.87 -22.57 4.11
N ARG A 65 17.74 -22.53 4.85
CA ARG A 65 17.73 -22.81 6.29
C ARG A 65 18.05 -24.29 6.57
N MET A 66 17.53 -25.20 5.75
CA MET A 66 17.86 -26.63 5.85
C MET A 66 19.34 -26.87 5.52
N VAL A 67 19.88 -26.21 4.49
CA VAL A 67 21.32 -26.24 4.17
C VAL A 67 22.13 -25.80 5.38
N MET A 68 21.82 -24.63 5.96
CA MET A 68 22.51 -24.10 7.12
C MET A 68 22.47 -25.06 8.33
N GLN A 69 21.35 -25.73 8.57
CA GLN A 69 21.20 -26.69 9.67
C GLN A 69 22.00 -28.00 9.45
N LYS A 70 22.33 -28.34 8.21
CA LYS A 70 23.01 -29.58 7.84
C LYS A 70 24.48 -29.38 7.50
N ALA A 71 24.88 -28.17 7.13
CA ALA A 71 26.27 -27.82 6.89
C ALA A 71 27.09 -27.95 8.17
N THR A 72 28.09 -28.81 8.14
CA THR A 72 29.01 -29.05 9.26
C THR A 72 30.44 -28.63 8.93
N GLU A 73 30.79 -28.63 7.64
CA GLU A 73 32.11 -28.26 7.17
C GLU A 73 32.27 -26.75 6.96
N LYS A 74 33.52 -26.28 6.85
CA LYS A 74 33.85 -24.85 6.65
C LYS A 74 33.25 -24.27 5.36
N TYR A 75 33.16 -25.09 4.32
CA TYR A 75 32.57 -24.72 3.04
C TYR A 75 31.45 -25.66 2.65
N ILE A 76 30.50 -25.10 1.90
CA ILE A 76 29.47 -25.85 1.19
C ILE A 76 29.57 -25.61 -0.30
N VAL A 77 29.11 -26.59 -1.09
CA VAL A 77 28.84 -26.41 -2.52
C VAL A 77 27.34 -26.38 -2.72
N LEU A 78 26.83 -25.32 -3.36
CA LEU A 78 25.45 -25.25 -3.82
C LEU A 78 25.41 -25.49 -5.33
N CYS A 79 24.61 -26.48 -5.74
CA CYS A 79 24.32 -26.80 -7.13
C CYS A 79 22.81 -26.86 -7.32
N CYS A 80 22.18 -25.68 -7.41
CA CYS A 80 20.73 -25.55 -7.38
C CYS A 80 20.07 -25.53 -8.76
N GLN A 81 20.85 -25.58 -9.84
CA GLN A 81 20.33 -25.71 -11.20
C GLN A 81 20.16 -27.19 -11.57
N PRO A 82 19.06 -27.59 -12.26
CA PRO A 82 18.80 -28.98 -12.64
C PRO A 82 19.61 -29.41 -13.87
N LYS A 83 20.94 -29.20 -13.85
CA LYS A 83 21.87 -29.59 -14.93
C LYS A 83 22.78 -30.73 -14.50
N HIS A 84 23.17 -31.58 -15.44
CA HIS A 84 24.24 -32.55 -15.19
C HIS A 84 25.59 -31.83 -15.17
N ILE A 85 26.37 -32.07 -14.11
CA ILE A 85 27.67 -31.43 -13.89
C ILE A 85 28.75 -32.50 -13.88
N ARG A 86 29.70 -32.41 -14.81
CA ARG A 86 30.90 -33.25 -14.87
C ARG A 86 32.09 -32.49 -14.29
N MET A 87 32.63 -32.98 -13.18
CA MET A 87 33.75 -32.34 -12.48
C MET A 87 35.06 -32.48 -13.26
N GLY A 88 35.78 -31.37 -13.43
CA GLY A 88 37.13 -31.38 -13.99
C GLY A 88 38.18 -31.85 -12.98
N TYR A 89 39.40 -32.11 -13.48
CA TYR A 89 40.52 -32.52 -12.64
C TYR A 89 40.80 -31.49 -11.55
N ARG A 90 40.78 -31.93 -10.28
CA ARG A 90 41.02 -31.10 -9.09
C ARG A 90 40.07 -29.90 -8.90
N CYS A 91 38.86 -29.93 -9.47
CA CYS A 91 37.88 -28.83 -9.39
C CYS A 91 37.66 -28.30 -7.95
N LEU A 92 37.11 -29.13 -7.05
CA LEU A 92 36.79 -28.72 -5.67
C LEU A 92 38.04 -28.32 -4.87
N GLN A 93 39.16 -29.00 -5.11
CA GLN A 93 40.45 -28.69 -4.48
C GLN A 93 40.93 -27.30 -4.86
N ARG A 94 40.74 -26.92 -6.12
CA ARG A 94 41.13 -25.60 -6.62
C ARG A 94 40.22 -24.51 -6.06
N LEU A 95 38.90 -24.73 -6.06
CA LEU A 95 37.94 -23.78 -5.48
C LEU A 95 38.23 -23.50 -3.99
N VAL A 96 38.45 -24.56 -3.19
CA VAL A 96 38.78 -24.40 -1.75
C VAL A 96 40.11 -23.72 -1.54
N ALA A 97 41.16 -24.08 -2.29
CA ALA A 97 42.46 -23.43 -2.16
C ALA A 97 42.36 -21.92 -2.43
N VAL A 98 41.61 -21.53 -3.46
CA VAL A 98 41.38 -20.11 -3.78
C VAL A 98 40.54 -19.42 -2.71
N ALA A 99 39.51 -20.08 -2.17
CA ALA A 99 38.71 -19.53 -1.07
C ALA A 99 39.57 -19.27 0.19
N GLU A 100 40.48 -20.18 0.53
CA GLU A 100 41.44 -19.98 1.64
C GLU A 100 42.44 -18.87 1.37
N ASP A 101 43.04 -18.85 0.17
CA ASP A 101 44.10 -17.89 -0.18
C ASP A 101 43.58 -16.46 -0.27
N THR A 102 42.30 -16.28 -0.66
CA THR A 102 41.65 -14.96 -0.83
C THR A 102 40.80 -14.56 0.37
N GLY A 103 40.33 -15.52 1.18
CA GLY A 103 39.35 -15.28 2.23
C GLY A 103 37.93 -15.03 1.72
N ALA A 104 37.66 -15.31 0.44
CA ALA A 104 36.36 -15.08 -0.20
C ALA A 104 35.23 -15.82 0.53
N VAL A 105 34.06 -15.16 0.62
CA VAL A 105 32.84 -15.77 1.19
C VAL A 105 32.12 -16.65 0.17
N MET A 106 32.40 -16.42 -1.12
CA MET A 106 31.91 -17.24 -2.21
C MET A 106 32.94 -17.30 -3.34
N VAL A 107 33.14 -18.48 -3.95
CA VAL A 107 33.99 -18.67 -5.13
C VAL A 107 33.19 -19.37 -6.23
N TYR A 108 33.33 -18.89 -7.45
CA TYR A 108 32.75 -19.46 -8.66
C TYR A 108 33.77 -19.42 -9.81
N SER A 109 33.55 -20.19 -10.88
CA SER A 109 34.53 -20.33 -11.97
C SER A 109 33.91 -20.37 -13.35
N ASP A 110 34.76 -20.16 -14.36
CA ASP A 110 34.44 -20.50 -15.75
C ASP A 110 34.09 -21.99 -15.88
N ARG A 111 33.34 -22.33 -16.92
CA ARG A 111 32.89 -23.71 -17.20
C ARG A 111 32.90 -24.02 -18.69
N TYR A 112 32.94 -25.30 -19.00
CA TYR A 112 32.58 -25.77 -20.34
C TYR A 112 31.06 -26.00 -20.40
N GLU A 113 30.46 -25.73 -21.55
CA GLU A 113 29.07 -26.09 -21.85
C GLU A 113 29.06 -27.15 -22.96
N GLU A 114 28.38 -28.27 -22.71
CA GLU A 114 28.19 -29.36 -23.66
C GLU A 114 26.76 -29.28 -24.21
N LYS A 115 26.63 -29.00 -25.51
CA LYS A 115 25.35 -28.94 -26.22
C LYS A 115 25.43 -29.79 -27.49
N ASP A 116 24.46 -30.70 -27.67
CA ASP A 116 24.42 -31.65 -28.79
C ASP A 116 25.74 -32.44 -28.99
N GLY A 117 26.42 -32.77 -27.88
CA GLY A 117 27.71 -33.48 -27.87
C GLY A 117 28.93 -32.61 -28.23
N VAL A 118 28.75 -31.31 -28.45
CA VAL A 118 29.84 -30.35 -28.68
C VAL A 118 30.16 -29.63 -27.38
N VAL A 119 31.40 -29.76 -26.92
CA VAL A 119 31.91 -29.06 -25.73
C VAL A 119 32.53 -27.73 -26.16
N SER A 120 32.07 -26.63 -25.57
CA SER A 120 32.56 -25.28 -25.86
C SER A 120 32.90 -24.50 -24.57
N PRO A 121 33.89 -23.59 -24.58
CA PRO A 121 34.18 -22.72 -23.44
C PRO A 121 33.01 -21.76 -23.16
N HIS A 122 32.60 -21.64 -21.90
CA HIS A 122 31.60 -20.69 -21.43
C HIS A 122 32.17 -19.86 -20.26
N PRO A 123 32.93 -18.78 -20.56
CA PRO A 123 33.43 -17.90 -19.52
C PRO A 123 32.28 -17.14 -18.82
N VAL A 124 32.50 -16.71 -17.58
CA VAL A 124 31.60 -15.81 -16.84
C VAL A 124 32.30 -14.47 -16.55
N ILE A 125 31.62 -13.54 -15.88
CA ILE A 125 32.15 -12.19 -15.61
C ILE A 125 32.43 -11.96 -14.13
N ASP A 126 33.34 -11.04 -13.84
CA ASP A 126 33.67 -10.64 -12.46
C ASP A 126 32.45 -9.99 -11.77
N TYR A 127 32.29 -10.24 -10.48
CA TYR A 127 31.24 -9.64 -9.67
C TYR A 127 31.66 -8.24 -9.21
N GLN A 128 30.75 -7.29 -9.31
CA GLN A 128 31.01 -5.90 -8.93
C GLN A 128 29.80 -5.29 -8.20
N LEU A 129 29.96 -4.09 -7.65
CA LEU A 129 28.93 -3.41 -6.86
C LEU A 129 27.56 -3.34 -7.58
N GLY A 130 27.57 -3.10 -8.89
CA GLY A 130 26.40 -3.04 -9.75
C GLY A 130 25.87 -4.38 -10.25
N SER A 131 26.46 -5.51 -9.88
CA SER A 131 26.02 -6.87 -10.27
C SER A 131 24.77 -7.32 -9.50
N VAL A 132 23.80 -6.42 -9.36
CA VAL A 132 22.53 -6.60 -8.65
C VAL A 132 21.41 -7.13 -9.54
N ARG A 133 21.69 -7.42 -10.82
CA ARG A 133 20.68 -8.00 -11.72
C ARG A 133 20.33 -9.43 -11.35
N ASP A 134 19.08 -9.82 -11.51
CA ASP A 134 18.61 -11.15 -11.12
C ASP A 134 19.12 -12.29 -12.02
N ASP A 135 19.53 -11.99 -13.25
CA ASP A 135 20.10 -12.93 -14.22
C ASP A 135 21.64 -12.99 -14.24
N PHE A 136 22.32 -12.66 -13.14
CA PHE A 136 23.78 -12.81 -13.06
C PHE A 136 24.20 -14.29 -13.12
N ASP A 137 25.04 -14.65 -14.10
CA ASP A 137 25.54 -16.02 -14.27
C ASP A 137 26.81 -16.27 -13.45
N PHE A 138 26.67 -17.10 -12.41
CA PHE A 138 27.80 -17.62 -11.61
C PHE A 138 28.21 -19.03 -12.05
N GLY A 139 27.51 -19.62 -13.02
CA GLY A 139 27.52 -21.06 -13.30
C GLY A 139 26.80 -21.89 -12.24
N GLY A 140 26.76 -23.20 -12.45
CA GLY A 140 26.02 -24.17 -11.65
C GLY A 140 26.70 -24.60 -10.34
N LEU A 141 27.96 -24.22 -10.09
CA LEU A 141 28.68 -24.56 -8.85
C LEU A 141 29.07 -23.32 -8.04
N TRP A 142 28.47 -23.16 -6.86
CA TRP A 142 28.81 -22.08 -5.93
C TRP A 142 29.50 -22.68 -4.70
N LEU A 143 30.78 -22.36 -4.48
CA LEU A 143 31.44 -22.65 -3.22
C LEU A 143 31.15 -21.50 -2.25
N VAL A 144 30.47 -21.76 -1.13
CA VAL A 144 30.07 -20.73 -0.16
C VAL A 144 30.62 -21.07 1.22
N ARG A 145 31.09 -20.06 1.97
CA ARG A 145 31.57 -20.23 3.34
C ARG A 145 30.39 -20.40 4.31
N THR A 146 30.44 -21.43 5.15
CA THR A 146 29.31 -21.82 6.00
C THR A 146 28.95 -20.75 7.03
N ASP A 147 29.94 -20.08 7.62
CA ASP A 147 29.74 -18.97 8.56
C ASP A 147 28.98 -17.79 7.94
N ALA A 148 29.26 -17.46 6.67
CA ALA A 148 28.57 -16.40 5.95
C ALA A 148 27.10 -16.77 5.67
N LEU A 149 26.82 -18.05 5.35
CA LEU A 149 25.44 -18.55 5.30
C LEU A 149 24.75 -18.47 6.67
N THR A 150 25.44 -18.77 7.77
CA THR A 150 24.87 -18.60 9.12
C THR A 150 24.58 -17.13 9.42
N SER A 151 25.51 -16.22 9.09
CA SER A 151 25.33 -14.77 9.28
C SER A 151 24.12 -14.21 8.52
N PHE A 152 23.81 -14.77 7.35
CA PHE A 152 22.60 -14.42 6.60
C PHE A 152 21.33 -14.67 7.42
N PHE A 153 21.30 -15.71 8.25
CA PHE A 153 20.13 -16.02 9.11
C PHE A 153 20.09 -15.28 10.44
N THR A 154 21.22 -14.75 10.92
CA THR A 154 21.29 -14.05 12.21
C THR A 154 21.22 -12.53 12.09
N THR A 155 21.65 -11.97 10.96
CA THR A 155 21.82 -10.51 10.77
C THR A 155 20.69 -9.90 9.96
N GLU A 156 20.09 -10.65 9.03
CA GLU A 156 19.04 -10.14 8.17
C GLU A 156 17.67 -10.20 8.84
N LYS A 157 16.85 -9.16 8.61
CA LYS A 157 15.41 -9.23 8.84
C LYS A 157 14.80 -10.12 7.75
N LEU A 158 14.87 -11.43 7.96
CA LEU A 158 14.57 -12.40 6.92
C LEU A 158 13.09 -12.42 6.55
N HIS A 159 12.79 -11.90 5.35
CA HIS A 159 11.55 -12.21 4.65
C HIS A 159 11.54 -13.68 4.21
N ARG A 160 10.37 -14.32 4.25
CA ARG A 160 10.18 -15.66 3.67
C ARG A 160 10.14 -15.52 2.14
N PHE A 161 11.12 -16.09 1.45
CA PHE A 161 11.18 -16.16 -0.01
C PHE A 161 10.99 -17.60 -0.48
N ARG A 162 10.10 -17.81 -1.45
CA ARG A 162 9.94 -19.08 -2.16
C ARG A 162 10.89 -19.16 -3.36
N TYR A 163 11.12 -18.04 -4.04
CA TYR A 163 11.85 -17.93 -5.31
C TYR A 163 13.14 -17.11 -5.22
N ALA A 164 13.19 -16.08 -4.38
CA ALA A 164 14.33 -15.15 -4.33
C ALA A 164 15.36 -15.46 -3.22
N GLY A 165 15.31 -16.64 -2.59
CA GLY A 165 16.20 -16.99 -1.46
C GLY A 165 17.68 -17.01 -1.83
N LEU A 166 18.05 -17.67 -2.94
CA LEU A 166 19.43 -17.67 -3.45
C LEU A 166 19.89 -16.29 -3.91
N TYR A 167 18.97 -15.52 -4.50
CA TYR A 167 19.22 -14.15 -4.93
C TYR A 167 19.48 -13.23 -3.73
N ALA A 168 18.67 -13.33 -2.66
CA ALA A 168 18.88 -12.62 -1.40
C ALA A 168 20.20 -13.03 -0.74
N LEU A 169 20.53 -14.33 -0.74
CA LEU A 169 21.81 -14.82 -0.20
C LEU A 169 23.00 -14.20 -0.94
N ARG A 170 23.04 -14.22 -2.28
CA ARG A 170 24.19 -13.63 -3.00
C ARG A 170 24.34 -12.13 -2.76
N LEU A 171 23.21 -11.41 -2.65
CA LEU A 171 23.21 -9.97 -2.38
C LEU A 171 23.76 -9.71 -0.97
N PHE A 172 23.38 -10.52 0.01
CA PHE A 172 23.94 -10.48 1.35
C PHE A 172 25.45 -10.77 1.35
N LEU A 173 25.88 -11.85 0.68
CA LEU A 173 27.29 -12.25 0.62
C LEU A 173 28.17 -11.11 0.07
N SER A 174 27.68 -10.38 -0.93
CA SER A 174 28.39 -9.22 -1.49
C SER A 174 28.59 -8.04 -0.52
N ARG A 175 27.83 -7.98 0.59
CA ARG A 175 27.99 -6.97 1.64
C ARG A 175 28.97 -7.38 2.73
N VAL A 176 29.06 -8.69 3.00
CA VAL A 176 29.83 -9.21 4.15
C VAL A 176 31.20 -9.75 3.76
N GLY A 177 31.47 -9.95 2.47
CA GLY A 177 32.80 -10.35 2.00
C GLY A 177 32.94 -10.37 0.49
N GLU A 178 34.09 -10.85 0.03
CA GLU A 178 34.41 -10.94 -1.39
C GLU A 178 33.75 -12.15 -2.06
N ILE A 179 33.13 -11.91 -3.22
CA ILE A 179 32.70 -12.96 -4.15
C ILE A 179 33.75 -13.06 -5.25
N PHE A 180 34.53 -14.13 -5.25
CA PHE A 180 35.71 -14.27 -6.08
C PHE A 180 35.44 -15.09 -7.35
N HIS A 181 35.79 -14.52 -8.50
CA HIS A 181 35.73 -15.19 -9.80
C HIS A 181 37.07 -15.85 -10.13
N LEU A 182 37.06 -17.18 -10.24
CA LEU A 182 38.20 -17.96 -10.70
C LEU A 182 38.12 -18.22 -12.21
N LYS A 183 38.99 -17.55 -12.98
CA LYS A 183 39.06 -17.60 -14.45
C LYS A 183 39.69 -18.89 -14.99
N GLU A 184 39.19 -20.03 -14.53
CA GLU A 184 39.65 -21.37 -14.88
C GLU A 184 38.44 -22.25 -15.20
N TYR A 185 38.52 -23.03 -16.27
CA TYR A 185 37.44 -23.93 -16.70
C TYR A 185 37.45 -25.22 -15.87
N LEU A 186 36.73 -25.25 -14.76
CA LEU A 186 36.86 -26.32 -13.76
C LEU A 186 35.83 -27.46 -13.87
N TYR A 187 34.74 -27.27 -14.61
CA TYR A 187 33.69 -28.29 -14.77
C TYR A 187 32.97 -28.13 -16.12
N THR A 188 32.21 -29.15 -16.52
CA THR A 188 31.31 -29.10 -17.69
C THR A 188 29.86 -29.18 -17.24
N GLU A 189 29.02 -28.27 -17.74
CA GLU A 189 27.56 -28.38 -17.69
C GLU A 189 27.04 -28.99 -18.98
N VAL A 190 26.15 -29.98 -18.86
CA VAL A 190 25.46 -30.56 -20.02
C VAL A 190 24.08 -29.92 -20.14
N GLU A 191 23.82 -29.22 -21.24
CA GLU A 191 22.56 -28.52 -21.48
C GLU A 191 21.47 -29.53 -21.90
N THR A 192 20.47 -29.71 -21.03
CA THR A 192 19.34 -30.63 -21.26
C THR A 192 18.08 -29.92 -21.80
N ASP A 193 18.07 -28.58 -21.84
CA ASP A 193 16.96 -27.75 -22.33
C ASP A 193 17.24 -27.20 -23.75
N LEU A 194 16.63 -27.86 -24.74
CA LEU A 194 16.81 -27.61 -26.18
C LEU A 194 16.06 -26.37 -26.73
N ARG A 195 15.38 -25.58 -25.88
CA ARG A 195 14.69 -24.35 -26.32
C ARG A 195 15.68 -23.29 -26.83
N GLN A 196 15.25 -22.43 -27.77
CA GLN A 196 16.11 -21.41 -28.38
C GLN A 196 16.48 -20.30 -27.36
N SER A 197 17.71 -19.78 -27.42
CA SER A 197 18.24 -18.72 -26.52
C SER A 197 17.36 -17.46 -26.47
N GLY A 198 16.73 -17.10 -27.59
CA GLY A 198 15.82 -15.95 -27.69
C GLY A 198 14.51 -16.10 -26.92
N GLU A 199 14.07 -17.33 -26.59
CA GLU A 199 12.89 -17.56 -25.75
C GLU A 199 13.23 -17.42 -24.26
N LYS A 200 14.44 -17.85 -23.85
CA LYS A 200 14.92 -17.78 -22.44
C LYS A 200 15.22 -16.34 -21.98
N GLN A 201 15.67 -15.47 -22.89
CA GLN A 201 16.09 -14.10 -22.57
C GLN A 201 14.96 -13.23 -21.98
N PHE A 202 13.68 -13.58 -22.21
CA PHE A 202 12.53 -12.80 -21.77
C PHE A 202 11.68 -13.48 -20.70
N ASP A 203 12.16 -14.57 -20.09
CA ASP A 203 11.43 -15.29 -19.04
C ASP A 203 11.13 -14.37 -17.83
N TYR A 204 11.93 -13.32 -17.61
CA TYR A 204 11.72 -12.33 -16.54
C TYR A 204 10.53 -11.38 -16.80
N VAL A 205 10.12 -11.16 -18.05
CA VAL A 205 8.95 -10.34 -18.41
C VAL A 205 7.68 -11.17 -18.64
N ASN A 206 7.77 -12.50 -18.48
CA ASN A 206 6.61 -13.37 -18.63
C ASN A 206 5.58 -13.11 -17.51
N PRO A 207 4.31 -12.79 -17.85
CA PRO A 207 3.26 -12.57 -16.86
C PRO A 207 3.04 -13.73 -15.88
N SER A 208 3.34 -14.97 -16.28
CA SER A 208 3.25 -16.16 -15.41
C SER A 208 4.23 -16.13 -14.22
N ASN A 209 5.25 -15.27 -14.27
CA ASN A 209 6.31 -15.18 -13.26
C ASN A 209 6.18 -13.95 -12.35
N ARG A 210 5.00 -13.31 -12.28
CA ARG A 210 4.82 -12.06 -11.51
C ARG A 210 5.17 -12.22 -10.02
N GLU A 211 4.83 -13.35 -9.41
CA GLU A 211 5.17 -13.62 -8.00
C GLU A 211 6.69 -13.73 -7.80
N VAL A 212 7.40 -14.35 -8.74
CA VAL A 212 8.86 -14.40 -8.76
C VAL A 212 9.42 -12.97 -8.85
N GLN A 213 8.91 -12.17 -9.80
CA GLN A 213 9.35 -10.80 -9.99
C GLN A 213 9.18 -9.92 -8.74
N LEU A 214 8.07 -10.06 -8.03
CA LEU A 214 7.81 -9.33 -6.78
C LEU A 214 8.77 -9.74 -5.66
N GLU A 215 9.08 -11.03 -5.52
CA GLU A 215 10.06 -11.49 -4.53
C GLU A 215 11.48 -10.98 -4.84
N TYR A 216 11.91 -11.03 -6.09
CA TYR A 216 13.23 -10.52 -6.51
C TYR A 216 13.32 -9.00 -6.38
N GLU A 217 12.25 -8.27 -6.69
CA GLU A 217 12.15 -6.83 -6.44
C GLU A 217 12.29 -6.51 -4.94
N ARG A 218 11.60 -7.25 -4.08
CA ARG A 218 11.70 -7.08 -2.61
C ARG A 218 13.12 -7.33 -2.11
N ALA A 219 13.75 -8.44 -2.52
CA ALA A 219 15.14 -8.76 -2.14
C ALA A 219 16.14 -7.69 -2.62
N CYS A 220 15.99 -7.19 -3.86
CA CYS A 220 16.82 -6.11 -4.38
C CYS A 220 16.59 -4.80 -3.62
N THR A 221 15.34 -4.49 -3.29
CA THR A 221 14.95 -3.27 -2.56
C THR A 221 15.59 -3.21 -1.18
N GLU A 222 15.50 -4.30 -0.40
CA GLU A 222 16.15 -4.38 0.91
C GLU A 222 17.67 -4.27 0.77
N HIS A 223 18.27 -4.93 -0.23
CA HIS A 223 19.70 -4.78 -0.48
C HIS A 223 20.12 -3.33 -0.78
N LEU A 224 19.36 -2.62 -1.62
CA LEU A 224 19.63 -1.21 -1.92
C LEU A 224 19.49 -0.33 -0.66
N LYS A 225 18.56 -0.63 0.26
CA LYS A 225 18.44 0.08 1.53
C LYS A 225 19.67 -0.15 2.40
N ASP A 226 20.10 -1.40 2.55
CA ASP A 226 21.26 -1.77 3.37
C ASP A 226 22.56 -1.13 2.90
N ILE A 227 22.75 -1.00 1.58
CA ILE A 227 23.94 -0.35 1.02
C ILE A 227 23.77 1.17 0.87
N GLY A 228 22.65 1.76 1.31
CA GLY A 228 22.38 3.19 1.22
C GLY A 228 22.27 3.72 -0.22
N ALA A 229 21.72 2.92 -1.14
CA ALA A 229 21.49 3.27 -2.55
C ALA A 229 19.99 3.27 -2.94
N TRP A 230 19.09 2.98 -2.00
CA TRP A 230 17.65 3.01 -2.22
C TRP A 230 17.11 4.44 -2.23
N LEU A 231 16.22 4.70 -3.17
CA LEU A 231 15.70 6.01 -3.47
C LEU A 231 14.16 6.01 -3.41
N ALA A 232 13.56 6.79 -2.48
CA ALA A 232 12.11 6.85 -2.23
C ALA A 232 11.28 7.44 -3.39
N SER A 233 10.13 6.88 -3.75
CA SER A 233 9.37 7.29 -4.96
C SER A 233 8.98 8.77 -5.04
N ASP A 234 8.79 9.42 -3.90
CA ASP A 234 8.37 10.81 -3.77
C ASP A 234 9.55 11.81 -3.72
N GLU A 235 10.79 11.33 -3.56
CA GLU A 235 12.00 12.15 -3.55
C GLU A 235 12.56 12.33 -4.98
N VAL A 236 11.85 13.14 -5.75
CA VAL A 236 12.20 13.56 -7.12
C VAL A 236 12.23 15.09 -7.25
N ASP A 237 13.11 15.59 -8.10
CA ASP A 237 13.20 16.99 -8.49
C ASP A 237 12.01 17.40 -9.35
N SER A 238 11.57 18.65 -9.15
CA SER A 238 10.67 19.29 -10.11
C SER A 238 11.44 19.60 -11.40
N LEU A 239 10.72 19.57 -12.52
CA LEU A 239 11.31 20.01 -13.79
C LEU A 239 11.73 21.48 -13.70
N PRO A 240 12.91 21.85 -14.23
CA PRO A 240 13.33 23.24 -14.29
C PRO A 240 12.39 24.06 -15.20
N HIS A 241 12.42 25.37 -15.05
CA HIS A 241 11.76 26.26 -16.01
C HIS A 241 12.45 26.14 -17.36
N GLU A 242 11.67 26.21 -18.44
CA GLU A 242 12.20 26.17 -19.79
C GLU A 242 12.90 27.49 -20.09
N GLU A 243 14.19 27.41 -20.42
CA GLU A 243 15.03 28.56 -20.76
C GLU A 243 15.45 28.56 -22.25
N GLU A 244 15.28 27.43 -22.95
CA GLU A 244 15.66 27.25 -24.36
C GLU A 244 14.43 27.34 -25.28
N ASP A 245 14.59 28.09 -26.38
CA ASP A 245 13.64 28.11 -27.49
C ASP A 245 13.94 26.95 -28.46
N PHE A 246 12.90 26.22 -28.88
CA PHE A 246 13.03 25.08 -29.79
C PHE A 246 12.28 25.35 -31.11
N PRO A 247 12.85 24.99 -32.28
CA PRO A 247 12.23 25.26 -33.59
C PRO A 247 11.04 24.34 -33.90
N VAL A 248 10.96 23.18 -33.24
CA VAL A 248 9.86 22.21 -33.35
C VAL A 248 9.61 21.58 -31.97
N GLU A 249 8.43 21.02 -31.76
CA GLU A 249 8.07 20.40 -30.47
C GLU A 249 8.80 19.07 -30.26
N ALA A 250 8.99 18.28 -31.33
CA ALA A 250 9.68 17.01 -31.24
C ALA A 250 10.64 16.73 -32.41
N SER A 251 11.69 15.95 -32.14
CA SER A 251 12.59 15.37 -33.14
C SER A 251 12.66 13.87 -32.97
N VAL A 252 12.35 13.11 -34.03
CA VAL A 252 12.65 11.68 -34.08
C VAL A 252 14.11 11.51 -34.46
N ILE A 253 14.90 10.84 -33.62
CA ILE A 253 16.34 10.66 -33.82
C ILE A 253 16.64 9.21 -34.20
N ILE A 254 17.35 9.05 -35.32
CA ILE A 254 17.68 7.75 -35.91
C ILE A 254 19.19 7.68 -36.21
N PRO A 255 20.01 7.12 -35.31
CA PRO A 255 21.38 6.73 -35.64
C PRO A 255 21.36 5.56 -36.61
N VAL A 256 22.19 5.61 -37.65
CA VAL A 256 22.25 4.54 -38.65
C VAL A 256 23.68 4.25 -39.10
N ARG A 257 23.97 2.96 -39.32
CA ARG A 257 25.17 2.51 -40.03
C ARG A 257 24.88 1.21 -40.76
N ASN A 258 25.03 1.21 -42.08
CA ASN A 258 24.83 0.05 -42.96
C ASN A 258 23.48 -0.67 -42.73
N ARG A 259 22.38 0.03 -43.06
CA ARG A 259 20.99 -0.43 -42.91
C ARG A 259 20.14 -0.12 -44.14
N VAL A 260 20.70 -0.25 -45.33
CA VAL A 260 20.01 0.10 -46.60
C VAL A 260 18.65 -0.63 -46.75
N ARG A 261 18.53 -1.84 -46.19
CA ARG A 261 17.34 -2.68 -46.26
C ARG A 261 16.18 -2.23 -45.37
N THR A 262 16.43 -1.45 -44.33
CA THR A 262 15.42 -1.16 -43.28
C THR A 262 15.22 0.32 -43.01
N ILE A 263 16.24 1.15 -43.26
CA ILE A 263 16.24 2.57 -42.91
C ILE A 263 15.10 3.35 -43.56
N THR A 264 14.75 3.01 -44.80
CA THR A 264 13.67 3.70 -45.53
C THR A 264 12.32 3.47 -44.85
N ASP A 265 12.07 2.26 -44.33
CA ASP A 265 10.83 1.96 -43.61
C ASP A 265 10.78 2.70 -42.27
N ALA A 266 11.89 2.73 -41.53
CA ALA A 266 12.00 3.45 -40.27
C ALA A 266 11.68 4.94 -40.46
N VAL A 267 12.37 5.60 -41.40
CA VAL A 267 12.14 7.02 -41.71
C VAL A 267 10.71 7.28 -42.18
N ARG A 268 10.13 6.41 -43.03
CA ARG A 268 8.72 6.55 -43.45
C ARG A 268 7.75 6.43 -42.29
N SER A 269 7.98 5.50 -41.35
CA SER A 269 7.14 5.36 -40.15
C SER A 269 7.21 6.58 -39.23
N ALA A 270 8.36 7.26 -39.17
CA ALA A 270 8.52 8.52 -38.45
C ALA A 270 7.85 9.70 -39.17
N LEU A 271 7.97 9.78 -40.49
CA LEU A 271 7.35 10.85 -41.29
C LEU A 271 5.83 10.72 -41.41
N SER A 272 5.27 9.52 -41.24
CA SER A 272 3.82 9.27 -41.25
C SER A 272 3.13 9.62 -39.94
N GLN A 273 3.84 10.15 -38.93
CA GLN A 273 3.23 10.50 -37.66
C GLN A 273 2.27 11.71 -37.81
N GLU A 274 1.10 11.58 -37.20
CA GLU A 274 0.03 12.60 -37.17
C GLU A 274 0.05 13.30 -35.81
N THR A 275 0.42 14.58 -35.80
CA THR A 275 0.58 15.40 -34.59
C THR A 275 -0.13 16.75 -34.73
N THR A 276 -0.50 17.35 -33.61
CA THR A 276 -1.03 18.73 -33.56
C THR A 276 0.08 19.79 -33.47
N PHE A 277 1.33 19.35 -33.41
CA PHE A 277 2.54 20.17 -33.28
C PHE A 277 3.54 19.85 -34.39
N ASP A 278 4.44 20.78 -34.68
CA ASP A 278 5.50 20.59 -35.66
C ASP A 278 6.59 19.64 -35.14
N PHE A 279 7.13 18.79 -36.03
CA PHE A 279 8.23 17.89 -35.73
C PHE A 279 9.15 17.68 -36.93
N ASN A 280 10.35 17.17 -36.68
CA ASN A 280 11.29 16.75 -37.73
C ASN A 280 11.90 15.35 -37.44
N VAL A 281 12.61 14.80 -38.43
CA VAL A 281 13.32 13.52 -38.32
C VAL A 281 14.79 13.76 -38.58
N ILE A 282 15.65 13.53 -37.58
CA ILE A 282 17.10 13.70 -37.67
C ILE A 282 17.75 12.32 -37.78
N VAL A 283 18.30 12.02 -38.94
CA VAL A 283 19.05 10.78 -39.20
C VAL A 283 20.54 11.09 -39.16
N VAL A 284 21.27 10.39 -38.28
CA VAL A 284 22.74 10.49 -38.21
C VAL A 284 23.33 9.27 -38.89
N ASP A 285 23.76 9.45 -40.15
CA ASP A 285 24.46 8.43 -40.90
C ASP A 285 25.94 8.40 -40.50
N ASN A 286 26.31 7.35 -39.77
CA ASN A 286 27.65 7.15 -39.25
C ASN A 286 28.54 6.44 -40.28
N HIS A 287 28.74 7.12 -41.42
CA HIS A 287 29.61 6.71 -42.52
C HIS A 287 29.22 5.35 -43.13
N SER A 288 27.95 5.20 -43.54
CA SER A 288 27.49 3.98 -44.21
C SER A 288 28.14 3.80 -45.59
N THR A 289 28.35 2.54 -45.97
CA THR A 289 29.01 2.13 -47.23
C THR A 289 28.16 1.17 -48.07
N ASP A 290 26.94 0.87 -47.65
CA ASP A 290 26.05 -0.14 -48.27
C ASP A 290 24.93 0.46 -49.13
N GLY A 291 24.96 1.78 -49.37
CA GLY A 291 23.89 2.49 -50.07
C GLY A 291 22.85 3.16 -49.14
N THR A 292 23.01 3.08 -47.81
CA THR A 292 22.11 3.71 -46.83
C THR A 292 21.98 5.22 -47.04
N PHE A 293 23.09 5.93 -47.29
CA PHE A 293 23.08 7.38 -47.48
C PHE A 293 22.28 7.79 -48.71
N GLU A 294 22.49 7.09 -49.83
CA GLU A 294 21.77 7.31 -51.09
C GLU A 294 20.27 7.00 -50.94
N ALA A 295 19.92 5.95 -50.18
CA ALA A 295 18.53 5.62 -49.88
C ALA A 295 17.85 6.74 -49.08
N LEU A 296 18.52 7.34 -48.10
CA LEU A 296 18.01 8.48 -47.34
C LEU A 296 17.79 9.72 -48.21
N LEU A 297 18.75 10.04 -49.08
CA LEU A 297 18.64 11.18 -50.00
C LEU A 297 17.51 11.02 -51.05
N SER A 298 17.07 9.79 -51.31
CA SER A 298 15.96 9.54 -52.23
C SER A 298 14.58 9.93 -51.66
N ILE A 299 14.48 10.18 -50.35
CA ILE A 299 13.23 10.54 -49.67
C ILE A 299 13.03 12.06 -49.75
N ALA A 300 12.06 12.50 -50.56
CA ALA A 300 11.71 13.91 -50.72
C ALA A 300 10.69 14.38 -49.66
N ASP A 301 11.17 14.69 -48.44
CA ASP A 301 10.38 15.32 -47.37
C ASP A 301 11.21 16.39 -46.66
N SER A 302 10.68 17.61 -46.54
CA SER A 302 11.41 18.75 -45.94
C SER A 302 11.66 18.60 -44.42
N ARG A 303 10.97 17.66 -43.76
CA ARG A 303 11.16 17.36 -42.33
C ARG A 303 12.34 16.41 -42.09
N LEU A 304 12.84 15.74 -43.12
CA LEU A 304 13.97 14.82 -43.02
C LEU A 304 15.31 15.57 -43.05
N ILE A 305 16.10 15.42 -42.00
CA ILE A 305 17.42 16.02 -41.85
C ILE A 305 18.44 14.88 -41.76
N VAL A 306 19.25 14.72 -42.81
CA VAL A 306 20.33 13.73 -42.83
C VAL A 306 21.65 14.39 -42.48
N LYS A 307 22.38 13.81 -41.53
CA LYS A 307 23.66 14.32 -41.04
C LYS A 307 24.72 13.24 -41.08
N VAL A 308 25.92 13.61 -41.51
CA VAL A 308 27.13 12.79 -41.39
C VAL A 308 28.06 13.50 -40.42
N PRO A 309 28.46 12.89 -39.30
CA PRO A 309 29.41 13.49 -38.36
C PRO A 309 30.80 13.57 -38.99
N GLU A 310 31.57 14.61 -38.65
CA GLU A 310 32.99 14.70 -39.08
C GLU A 310 33.83 13.60 -38.43
N GLN A 311 33.52 13.27 -37.18
CA GLN A 311 34.14 12.20 -36.42
C GLN A 311 33.72 10.82 -36.96
N THR A 312 34.66 9.86 -36.96
CA THR A 312 34.45 8.50 -37.47
C THR A 312 34.45 7.43 -36.37
N ASP A 313 34.61 7.84 -35.11
CA ASP A 313 34.72 7.00 -33.91
C ASP A 313 33.47 7.03 -33.02
N LEU A 314 32.35 7.53 -33.55
CA LEU A 314 31.08 7.58 -32.82
C LEU A 314 30.42 6.20 -32.76
N GLY A 315 30.04 5.79 -31.55
CA GLY A 315 29.04 4.74 -31.31
C GLY A 315 27.61 5.28 -31.45
N ILE A 316 26.62 4.44 -31.16
CA ILE A 316 25.20 4.81 -31.22
C ILE A 316 24.90 6.01 -30.30
N GLY A 317 25.38 5.97 -29.07
CA GLY A 317 25.24 7.07 -28.12
C GLY A 317 25.95 8.36 -28.56
N GLY A 318 27.11 8.26 -29.22
CA GLY A 318 27.78 9.42 -29.80
C GLY A 318 26.97 10.06 -30.94
N CYS A 319 26.32 9.25 -31.76
CA CYS A 319 25.41 9.74 -32.81
C CYS A 319 24.17 10.43 -32.22
N TRP A 320 23.62 9.88 -31.13
CA TRP A 320 22.57 10.53 -30.35
C TRP A 320 23.00 11.88 -29.79
N ASP A 321 24.17 11.95 -29.15
CA ASP A 321 24.71 13.20 -28.58
C ASP A 321 24.93 14.26 -29.67
N TYR A 322 25.40 13.85 -30.84
CA TYR A 322 25.55 14.71 -32.01
C TYR A 322 24.21 15.23 -32.52
N ALA A 323 23.18 14.38 -32.60
CA ALA A 323 21.84 14.77 -33.05
C ALA A 323 21.17 15.78 -32.11
N ILE A 324 21.21 15.56 -30.79
CA ILE A 324 20.54 16.45 -29.84
C ILE A 324 21.21 17.82 -29.75
N ARG A 325 22.47 17.95 -30.17
CA ARG A 325 23.21 19.22 -30.20
C ARG A 325 22.98 20.03 -31.46
N ASP A 326 22.31 19.46 -32.46
CA ASP A 326 21.90 20.22 -33.64
C ASP A 326 20.83 21.25 -33.23
N GLU A 327 20.97 22.48 -33.73
CA GLU A 327 20.06 23.60 -33.43
C GLU A 327 18.60 23.32 -33.86
N ARG A 328 18.41 22.37 -34.79
CA ARG A 328 17.08 21.96 -35.27
C ARG A 328 16.42 20.90 -34.40
N CYS A 329 17.11 20.37 -33.38
CA CYS A 329 16.52 19.39 -32.48
C CYS A 329 15.40 20.05 -31.66
N GLY A 330 14.25 19.39 -31.61
CA GLY A 330 13.05 19.87 -30.94
C GLY A 330 13.10 19.75 -29.42
N ARG A 331 12.05 20.25 -28.77
CA ARG A 331 11.92 20.23 -27.31
C ARG A 331 11.98 18.81 -26.73
N PHE A 332 11.42 17.84 -27.44
CA PHE A 332 11.49 16.42 -27.08
C PHE A 332 12.25 15.61 -28.14
N ALA A 333 13.29 14.90 -27.72
CA ALA A 333 14.02 13.95 -28.56
C ALA A 333 13.42 12.54 -28.39
N VAL A 334 12.97 11.91 -29.47
CA VAL A 334 12.24 10.63 -29.46
C VAL A 334 13.01 9.58 -30.27
N GLN A 335 13.18 8.39 -29.71
CA GLN A 335 13.94 7.32 -30.34
C GLN A 335 13.16 6.64 -31.47
N LEU A 336 13.88 6.35 -32.55
CA LEU A 336 13.58 5.26 -33.46
C LEU A 336 14.88 4.62 -33.96
N ASP A 337 15.04 3.32 -33.75
CA ASP A 337 16.20 2.59 -34.24
C ASP A 337 16.06 2.35 -35.75
N SER A 338 17.18 2.40 -36.48
CA SER A 338 17.23 2.36 -37.95
C SER A 338 16.68 1.09 -38.61
N ASP A 339 16.41 0.08 -37.80
CA ASP A 339 15.87 -1.22 -38.15
C ASP A 339 14.49 -1.50 -37.59
N ASP A 340 13.86 -0.56 -36.88
CA ASP A 340 12.56 -0.75 -36.25
C ASP A 340 11.52 0.22 -36.83
N LEU A 341 10.28 0.14 -36.32
CA LEU A 341 9.15 0.95 -36.78
C LEU A 341 8.31 1.43 -35.59
N TYR A 342 7.67 2.60 -35.74
CA TYR A 342 6.52 2.92 -34.89
C TYR A 342 5.32 2.06 -35.27
N SER A 343 4.57 1.60 -34.25
CA SER A 343 3.41 0.70 -34.46
C SER A 343 2.19 1.39 -35.05
N GLY A 344 2.05 2.70 -34.82
CA GLY A 344 0.92 3.52 -35.30
C GLY A 344 1.37 4.91 -35.72
N VAL A 345 0.45 5.66 -36.35
CA VAL A 345 0.68 7.06 -36.77
C VAL A 345 0.58 8.05 -35.61
N ASP A 346 0.10 7.62 -34.44
CA ASP A 346 -0.11 8.45 -33.26
C ASP A 346 0.98 8.24 -32.18
N THR A 347 1.99 7.40 -32.43
CA THR A 347 3.05 7.10 -31.46
C THR A 347 3.76 8.36 -30.95
N LEU A 348 4.14 9.26 -31.86
CA LEU A 348 4.85 10.49 -31.51
C LEU A 348 3.96 11.43 -30.69
N ALA A 349 2.69 11.58 -31.08
CA ALA A 349 1.71 12.38 -30.34
C ALA A 349 1.52 11.84 -28.92
N ARG A 350 1.36 10.52 -28.76
CA ARG A 350 1.19 9.86 -27.46
C ARG A 350 2.41 10.01 -26.55
N MET A 351 3.63 9.92 -27.10
CA MET A 351 4.86 10.14 -26.34
C MET A 351 4.96 11.59 -25.81
N VAL A 352 4.67 12.58 -26.67
CA VAL A 352 4.70 14.01 -26.30
C VAL A 352 3.60 14.38 -25.30
N ASP A 353 2.40 13.82 -25.46
CA ASP A 353 1.28 13.99 -24.55
C ASP A 353 1.62 13.63 -23.10
N VAL A 354 2.43 12.58 -22.89
CA VAL A 354 2.85 12.16 -21.54
C VAL A 354 3.76 13.20 -20.90
N PHE A 355 4.66 13.85 -21.64
CA PHE A 355 5.47 14.94 -21.10
C PHE A 355 4.60 16.08 -20.56
N HIS A 356 3.60 16.49 -21.33
CA HIS A 356 2.69 17.58 -20.95
C HIS A 356 1.77 17.23 -19.78
N LYS A 357 1.16 16.03 -19.84
CA LYS A 357 0.19 15.58 -18.82
C LYS A 357 0.86 15.24 -17.50
N GLN A 358 2.00 14.53 -17.55
CA GLN A 358 2.65 13.99 -16.34
C GLN A 358 3.82 14.83 -15.86
N LYS A 359 4.30 15.82 -16.65
CA LYS A 359 5.45 16.68 -16.30
C LYS A 359 6.68 15.86 -15.90
N VAL A 360 7.11 14.98 -16.82
CA VAL A 360 8.21 14.03 -16.63
C VAL A 360 9.46 14.43 -17.42
N ALA A 361 10.63 13.90 -17.06
CA ALA A 361 11.88 14.22 -17.77
C ALA A 361 12.20 13.24 -18.91
N MET A 362 11.64 12.04 -18.84
CA MET A 362 11.81 10.95 -19.81
C MET A 362 10.50 10.19 -19.92
N VAL A 363 10.19 9.64 -21.10
CA VAL A 363 9.05 8.75 -21.34
C VAL A 363 9.56 7.45 -21.94
N ILE A 364 9.01 6.32 -21.51
CA ILE A 364 9.37 5.00 -22.03
C ILE A 364 8.10 4.21 -22.38
N GLY A 365 8.06 3.69 -23.61
CA GLY A 365 6.96 2.88 -24.11
C GLY A 365 7.13 1.37 -23.95
N ALA A 366 6.18 0.67 -24.56
CA ALA A 366 6.20 -0.77 -24.78
C ALA A 366 6.37 -1.11 -26.27
N TYR A 367 7.02 -2.23 -26.53
CA TYR A 367 7.33 -2.68 -27.89
C TYR A 367 6.89 -4.13 -28.12
N ARG A 368 6.48 -4.45 -29.35
CA ARG A 368 6.19 -5.82 -29.78
C ARG A 368 7.34 -6.36 -30.61
N MET A 369 7.76 -7.58 -30.34
CA MET A 369 8.72 -8.28 -31.18
C MET A 369 8.06 -8.80 -32.45
N VAL A 370 8.65 -8.50 -33.61
CA VAL A 370 8.16 -8.94 -34.91
C VAL A 370 9.29 -9.44 -35.81
N ASN A 371 8.96 -10.28 -36.79
CA ASN A 371 9.89 -10.62 -37.87
C ASN A 371 9.90 -9.55 -38.97
N PHE A 372 10.65 -9.79 -40.05
CA PHE A 372 10.74 -8.86 -41.19
C PHE A 372 9.38 -8.63 -41.89
N ASP A 373 8.48 -9.62 -41.84
CA ASP A 373 7.11 -9.56 -42.38
C ASP A 373 6.09 -8.99 -41.37
N LEU A 374 6.57 -8.40 -40.27
CA LEU A 374 5.76 -7.81 -39.18
C LEU A 374 4.88 -8.81 -38.41
N GLN A 375 5.17 -10.11 -38.51
CA GLN A 375 4.49 -11.14 -37.73
C GLN A 375 5.09 -11.20 -36.31
N THR A 376 4.22 -11.27 -35.30
CA THR A 376 4.60 -11.31 -33.88
C THR A 376 5.50 -12.52 -33.57
N LEU A 377 6.61 -12.27 -32.88
CA LEU A 377 7.48 -13.31 -32.30
C LEU A 377 7.22 -13.46 -30.79
N PRO A 378 7.35 -14.66 -30.20
CA PRO A 378 7.32 -14.83 -28.74
C PRO A 378 8.38 -13.95 -28.04
N PRO A 379 8.11 -13.39 -26.85
CA PRO A 379 6.90 -13.51 -26.02
C PRO A 379 5.75 -12.53 -26.40
N GLY A 380 5.86 -11.80 -27.51
CA GLY A 380 4.87 -10.81 -27.95
C GLY A 380 5.17 -9.39 -27.49
N LEU A 381 4.25 -8.78 -26.73
CA LEU A 381 4.38 -7.40 -26.23
C LEU A 381 5.25 -7.35 -24.96
N ILE A 382 6.30 -6.55 -25.00
CA ILE A 382 7.20 -6.30 -23.87
C ILE A 382 6.89 -4.92 -23.30
N ALA A 383 6.17 -4.92 -22.17
CA ALA A 383 5.65 -3.71 -21.54
C ALA A 383 6.41 -3.24 -20.30
N HIS A 384 7.39 -4.02 -19.80
CA HIS A 384 8.14 -3.74 -18.57
C HIS A 384 7.25 -3.30 -17.39
N LYS A 385 6.21 -4.09 -17.08
CA LYS A 385 5.23 -3.81 -16.01
C LYS A 385 5.83 -3.86 -14.61
N GLU A 386 7.06 -4.32 -14.48
CA GLU A 386 7.90 -4.25 -13.29
C GLU A 386 8.42 -2.83 -13.02
N TRP A 387 8.34 -1.91 -13.99
CA TRP A 387 8.56 -0.48 -13.73
C TRP A 387 7.29 0.17 -13.18
N THR A 388 7.18 0.29 -11.86
CA THR A 388 6.05 0.94 -11.17
C THR A 388 6.38 2.38 -10.77
N SER A 389 5.36 3.19 -10.47
CA SER A 389 5.57 4.54 -9.90
C SER A 389 6.21 4.51 -8.50
N GLU A 390 6.07 3.40 -7.79
CA GLU A 390 6.56 3.23 -6.41
C GLU A 390 8.02 2.79 -6.35
N ASN A 391 8.46 1.93 -7.26
CA ASN A 391 9.79 1.34 -7.15
C ASN A 391 10.53 1.18 -8.47
N GLY A 392 9.96 1.63 -9.59
CA GLY A 392 10.56 1.50 -10.93
C GLY A 392 11.99 2.01 -11.01
N ARG A 393 12.31 3.15 -10.35
CA ARG A 393 13.67 3.72 -10.33
C ARG A 393 14.71 2.85 -9.60
N ASN A 394 14.28 2.05 -8.63
CA ASN A 394 15.17 1.10 -7.94
C ASN A 394 15.22 -0.21 -8.70
N ASN A 395 14.06 -0.68 -9.17
CA ASN A 395 13.95 -1.89 -9.97
C ASN A 395 14.72 -1.79 -11.30
N ALA A 396 14.94 -0.57 -11.81
CA ALA A 396 15.84 -0.24 -12.90
C ALA A 396 17.21 -0.93 -12.78
N LEU A 397 17.78 -0.98 -11.57
CA LEU A 397 19.09 -1.58 -11.31
C LEU A 397 19.04 -3.11 -11.37
N ARG A 398 17.90 -3.73 -11.07
CA ARG A 398 17.70 -5.17 -11.12
C ARG A 398 17.52 -5.68 -12.55
N VAL A 399 16.75 -4.97 -13.37
CA VAL A 399 16.39 -5.44 -14.72
C VAL A 399 17.41 -5.04 -15.79
N ASN A 400 17.46 -5.80 -16.89
CA ASN A 400 18.42 -5.60 -17.98
C ASN A 400 17.94 -4.68 -19.12
N GLY A 401 16.70 -4.20 -19.07
CA GLY A 401 16.12 -3.28 -20.05
C GLY A 401 15.04 -2.40 -19.44
N LEU A 402 14.82 -1.22 -20.05
CA LEU A 402 13.82 -0.25 -19.60
C LEU A 402 12.57 -0.20 -20.49
N GLY A 403 12.65 -0.73 -21.71
CA GLY A 403 11.61 -0.60 -22.74
C GLY A 403 11.97 0.38 -23.85
N ALA A 404 11.15 0.40 -24.90
CA ALA A 404 11.27 1.22 -26.10
C ALA A 404 9.86 1.59 -26.64
N PRO A 405 9.69 2.73 -27.33
CA PRO A 405 10.70 3.75 -27.60
C PRO A 405 10.96 4.59 -26.34
N ARG A 406 12.10 5.28 -26.30
CA ARG A 406 12.40 6.27 -25.26
C ARG A 406 12.29 7.66 -25.84
N ALA A 407 11.81 8.60 -25.04
CA ALA A 407 11.88 10.01 -25.34
C ALA A 407 12.41 10.80 -24.14
N PHE A 408 12.99 11.96 -24.41
CA PHE A 408 13.66 12.78 -23.42
C PHE A 408 13.35 14.26 -23.65
N ARG A 409 13.34 15.05 -22.57
CA ARG A 409 13.42 16.52 -22.68
C ARG A 409 14.82 16.92 -23.12
N THR A 410 14.91 17.58 -24.27
CA THR A 410 16.19 17.88 -24.94
C THR A 410 17.09 18.77 -24.07
N GLU A 411 16.54 19.76 -23.36
CA GLU A 411 17.30 20.63 -22.44
C GLU A 411 18.02 19.85 -21.32
N LEU A 412 17.37 18.82 -20.77
CA LEU A 412 17.93 17.98 -19.71
C LEU A 412 18.91 16.99 -20.30
N LEU A 413 18.55 16.42 -21.45
CA LEU A 413 19.37 15.45 -22.15
C LEU A 413 20.70 16.06 -22.62
N ARG A 414 20.71 17.32 -23.08
CA ARG A 414 21.93 18.06 -23.43
C ARG A 414 22.89 18.23 -22.24
N LYS A 415 22.34 18.46 -21.03
CA LYS A 415 23.12 18.60 -19.78
C LYS A 415 23.72 17.28 -19.30
N VAL A 416 23.00 16.17 -19.47
CA VAL A 416 23.49 14.83 -19.08
C VAL A 416 24.48 14.28 -20.11
N GLY A 417 24.15 14.38 -21.40
CA GLY A 417 24.92 13.83 -22.52
C GLY A 417 24.81 12.30 -22.66
N PHE A 418 24.89 11.80 -23.89
CA PHE A 418 24.95 10.35 -24.11
C PHE A 418 26.38 9.82 -23.97
N PRO A 419 26.59 8.65 -23.34
CA PRO A 419 27.89 7.99 -23.39
C PRO A 419 28.18 7.53 -24.82
N ASN A 420 29.39 7.76 -25.32
CA ASN A 420 29.80 7.32 -26.66
C ASN A 420 30.08 5.80 -26.69
N THR A 421 29.01 5.01 -26.67
CA THR A 421 29.01 3.53 -26.78
C THR A 421 27.91 3.09 -27.75
N SER A 422 27.95 1.83 -28.17
CA SER A 422 26.91 1.21 -29.02
C SER A 422 26.07 0.17 -28.26
N TYR A 423 26.20 0.11 -26.94
CA TYR A 423 25.38 -0.74 -26.10
C TYR A 423 25.26 -0.15 -24.69
N GLY A 424 24.02 -0.04 -24.17
CA GLY A 424 23.72 0.41 -22.81
C GLY A 424 23.71 1.93 -22.61
N GLU A 425 23.85 2.72 -23.67
CA GLU A 425 23.77 4.18 -23.64
C GLU A 425 22.41 4.71 -23.17
N ASP A 426 21.35 4.07 -23.64
CA ASP A 426 19.96 4.29 -23.26
C ASP A 426 19.71 3.97 -21.78
N TYR A 427 20.28 2.87 -21.31
CA TYR A 427 20.20 2.39 -19.94
C TYR A 427 20.93 3.33 -18.99
N ALA A 428 22.12 3.82 -19.37
CA ALA A 428 22.86 4.83 -18.61
C ALA A 428 22.01 6.10 -18.39
N LEU A 429 21.32 6.57 -19.42
CA LEU A 429 20.43 7.73 -19.31
C LEU A 429 19.21 7.44 -18.45
N GLY A 430 18.57 6.28 -18.62
CA GLY A 430 17.43 5.92 -17.79
C GLY A 430 17.78 5.87 -16.29
N LEU A 431 18.96 5.35 -15.94
CA LEU A 431 19.49 5.41 -14.58
C LEU A 431 19.71 6.86 -14.12
N ALA A 432 20.43 7.67 -14.90
CA ALA A 432 20.73 9.05 -14.56
C ALA A 432 19.47 9.92 -14.39
N PHE A 433 18.48 9.78 -15.28
CA PHE A 433 17.21 10.50 -15.20
C PHE A 433 16.36 10.01 -14.03
N SER A 434 16.25 8.69 -13.81
CA SER A 434 15.43 8.13 -12.72
C SER A 434 15.97 8.47 -11.33
N ARG A 435 17.27 8.78 -11.21
CA ARG A 435 17.88 9.29 -9.98
C ARG A 435 17.29 10.62 -9.50
N CYS A 436 16.98 11.50 -10.45
CA CYS A 436 16.57 12.88 -10.17
C CYS A 436 15.10 13.15 -10.48
N TYR A 437 14.54 12.56 -11.52
CA TYR A 437 13.25 12.97 -12.08
C TYR A 437 12.26 11.81 -12.22
N LYS A 438 10.98 12.15 -12.34
CA LYS A 438 9.94 11.18 -12.72
C LYS A 438 10.11 10.76 -14.18
N ILE A 439 9.87 9.48 -14.44
CA ILE A 439 9.83 8.87 -15.77
C ILE A 439 8.40 8.45 -16.07
N GLY A 440 7.87 8.91 -17.20
CA GLY A 440 6.56 8.51 -17.71
C GLY A 440 6.60 7.14 -18.38
N ARG A 441 5.50 6.39 -18.29
CA ARG A 441 5.34 5.07 -18.89
C ARG A 441 4.13 5.02 -19.80
N ILE A 442 4.28 4.32 -20.92
CA ILE A 442 3.18 3.90 -21.81
C ILE A 442 3.29 2.39 -21.95
N TYR A 443 2.27 1.66 -21.48
CA TYR A 443 2.30 0.18 -21.42
C TYR A 443 1.67 -0.47 -22.65
N GLU A 444 0.94 0.30 -23.44
CA GLU A 444 0.44 -0.12 -24.74
C GLU A 444 1.54 -0.05 -25.79
N GLU A 445 1.35 -0.80 -26.86
CA GLU A 445 2.28 -0.85 -27.97
C GLU A 445 2.45 0.50 -28.67
N LEU A 446 3.72 0.88 -28.83
CA LEU A 446 4.13 2.07 -29.59
C LEU A 446 5.16 1.76 -30.68
N TYR A 447 5.76 0.57 -30.63
CA TYR A 447 7.02 0.28 -31.29
C TYR A 447 7.10 -1.18 -31.71
N LEU A 448 7.57 -1.43 -32.92
CA LEU A 448 7.74 -2.76 -33.50
C LEU A 448 9.24 -3.04 -33.61
N CYS A 449 9.74 -3.93 -32.75
CA CYS A 449 11.13 -4.35 -32.75
C CYS A 449 11.32 -5.50 -33.74
N ARG A 450 12.00 -5.25 -34.87
CA ARG A 450 12.20 -6.23 -35.95
C ARG A 450 13.41 -7.13 -35.67
N ARG A 451 13.21 -8.46 -35.76
CA ARG A 451 14.28 -9.48 -35.68
C ARG A 451 14.37 -10.30 -36.96
N TRP A 452 15.58 -10.55 -37.44
CA TRP A 452 15.91 -11.43 -38.58
C TRP A 452 17.36 -11.91 -38.50
N ASP A 453 17.77 -12.83 -39.37
CA ASP A 453 19.08 -13.52 -39.35
C ASP A 453 20.32 -12.60 -39.38
N GLY A 454 20.15 -11.32 -39.75
CA GLY A 454 21.22 -10.31 -39.74
C GLY A 454 21.20 -9.34 -38.55
N ASN A 455 20.19 -9.42 -37.67
CA ASN A 455 19.95 -8.50 -36.53
C ASN A 455 19.69 -9.22 -35.19
N SER A 456 20.00 -10.51 -35.09
CA SER A 456 19.67 -11.30 -33.92
C SER A 456 20.79 -11.25 -32.87
N ASP A 457 20.59 -10.40 -31.85
CA ASP A 457 21.31 -10.52 -30.57
C ASP A 457 21.15 -11.91 -29.91
N ALA A 458 20.22 -12.74 -30.41
CA ALA A 458 20.01 -14.13 -29.99
C ALA A 458 21.16 -15.09 -30.36
N ALA A 459 22.11 -14.67 -31.22
CA ALA A 459 23.27 -15.45 -31.65
C ALA A 459 24.62 -14.81 -31.27
N LEU A 460 24.64 -13.94 -30.25
CA LEU A 460 25.90 -13.37 -29.75
C LEU A 460 26.78 -14.47 -29.12
N SER A 461 28.09 -14.40 -29.36
CA SER A 461 29.03 -15.23 -28.61
C SER A 461 28.96 -14.89 -27.11
N VAL A 462 29.26 -15.87 -26.26
CA VAL A 462 29.32 -15.70 -24.79
C VAL A 462 30.20 -14.50 -24.42
N ASP A 463 31.35 -14.32 -25.09
CA ASP A 463 32.24 -13.17 -24.88
C ASP A 463 31.56 -11.82 -25.11
N LYS A 464 30.72 -11.71 -26.15
CA LYS A 464 30.02 -10.46 -26.47
C LYS A 464 28.89 -10.19 -25.48
N VAL A 465 28.16 -11.24 -25.05
CA VAL A 465 27.16 -11.14 -23.97
C VAL A 465 27.82 -10.70 -22.66
N ASN A 466 28.93 -11.32 -22.30
CA ASN A 466 29.70 -11.00 -21.10
C ASN A 466 30.23 -9.57 -21.13
N ARG A 467 30.81 -9.11 -22.23
CA ARG A 467 31.25 -7.72 -22.38
C ARG A 467 30.10 -6.72 -22.20
N ASN A 468 28.94 -7.04 -22.77
CA ASN A 468 27.73 -6.23 -22.67
C ASN A 468 27.19 -6.16 -21.23
N ASN A 469 27.12 -7.31 -20.55
CA ASN A 469 26.66 -7.41 -19.16
C ASN A 469 27.64 -6.75 -18.19
N LEU A 470 28.95 -6.94 -18.36
CA LEU A 470 29.99 -6.29 -17.57
C LEU A 470 29.89 -4.76 -17.69
N TYR A 471 29.69 -4.25 -18.90
CA TYR A 471 29.50 -2.81 -19.10
C TYR A 471 28.21 -2.30 -18.43
N LYS A 472 27.07 -2.97 -18.60
CA LYS A 472 25.81 -2.57 -17.93
C LYS A 472 25.93 -2.63 -16.41
N ASP A 473 26.58 -3.64 -15.86
CA ASP A 473 26.90 -3.67 -14.44
C ASP A 473 27.77 -2.49 -14.04
N SER A 474 28.72 -2.05 -14.88
CA SER A 474 29.59 -0.91 -14.58
C SER A 474 28.79 0.40 -14.49
N LEU A 475 27.76 0.54 -15.33
CA LEU A 475 26.80 1.64 -15.25
C LEU A 475 25.99 1.57 -13.95
N ARG A 476 25.55 0.37 -13.54
CA ARG A 476 24.89 0.17 -12.24
C ARG A 476 25.81 0.50 -11.08
N SER A 477 27.08 0.11 -11.13
CA SER A 477 28.06 0.43 -10.08
C SER A 477 28.23 1.95 -9.94
N GLN A 478 28.37 2.66 -11.06
CA GLN A 478 28.44 4.12 -11.08
C GLN A 478 27.17 4.76 -10.51
N GLU A 479 26.00 4.23 -10.88
CA GLU A 479 24.72 4.71 -10.38
C GLU A 479 24.55 4.46 -8.87
N VAL A 480 24.90 3.26 -8.37
CA VAL A 480 24.87 2.94 -6.94
C VAL A 480 25.76 3.91 -6.16
N LEU A 481 26.98 4.18 -6.63
CA LEU A 481 27.88 5.16 -5.99
C LEU A 481 27.30 6.58 -6.01
N ALA A 482 26.68 6.99 -7.12
CA ALA A 482 26.03 8.29 -7.24
C ALA A 482 24.85 8.43 -6.27
N ARG A 483 24.02 7.38 -6.14
CA ARG A 483 22.91 7.33 -5.16
C ARG A 483 23.41 7.38 -3.73
N GLN A 484 24.44 6.61 -3.40
CA GLN A 484 25.07 6.65 -2.08
C GLN A 484 25.61 8.03 -1.74
N ALA A 485 26.29 8.70 -2.68
CA ALA A 485 26.78 10.06 -2.47
C ALA A 485 25.62 11.06 -2.25
N LEU A 486 24.56 10.93 -3.03
CA LEU A 486 23.35 11.75 -2.91
C LEU A 486 22.65 11.56 -1.56
N ILE A 487 22.45 10.31 -1.14
CA ILE A 487 21.79 9.96 0.11
C ILE A 487 22.65 10.38 1.31
N ARG A 488 23.98 10.21 1.25
CA ARG A 488 24.88 10.73 2.29
C ARG A 488 24.79 12.24 2.41
N LYS A 489 24.71 12.97 1.28
CA LYS A 489 24.50 14.43 1.29
C LYS A 489 23.16 14.80 1.93
N TRP A 490 22.09 14.05 1.67
CA TRP A 490 20.77 14.32 2.24
C TRP A 490 20.66 13.97 3.72
N ASN A 491 21.30 12.88 4.15
CA ASN A 491 21.37 12.44 5.54
C ASN A 491 22.51 13.10 6.32
N HIS A 492 23.01 14.25 5.84
CA HIS A 492 24.05 14.99 6.52
C HIS A 492 23.59 15.38 7.92
N VAL A 493 24.40 15.01 8.91
CA VAL A 493 24.16 15.27 10.32
C VAL A 493 24.88 16.56 10.68
N VAL A 494 24.12 17.61 10.98
CA VAL A 494 24.68 18.93 11.28
C VAL A 494 25.10 19.08 12.74
N SER A 495 26.13 19.92 12.93
CA SER A 495 26.56 20.42 14.24
C SER A 495 26.19 21.90 14.40
N GLN A 496 26.16 22.39 15.63
CA GLN A 496 25.92 23.81 15.91
C GLN A 496 26.95 24.72 15.23
N GLU A 497 28.24 24.37 15.28
CA GLU A 497 29.31 25.16 14.67
C GLU A 497 29.11 25.30 13.16
N GLU A 498 28.72 24.20 12.50
CA GLU A 498 28.44 24.20 11.06
C GLU A 498 27.25 25.10 10.70
N VAL A 499 26.18 25.10 11.51
CA VAL A 499 25.01 25.96 11.29
C VAL A 499 25.39 27.44 11.43
N LEU A 500 26.25 27.79 12.39
CA LEU A 500 26.74 29.16 12.57
C LEU A 500 27.64 29.58 11.39
N GLN A 501 28.58 28.73 10.97
CA GLN A 501 29.41 28.99 9.78
C GLN A 501 28.58 29.14 8.51
N PHE A 502 27.53 28.33 8.35
CA PHE A 502 26.56 28.46 7.26
C PHE A 502 25.83 29.82 7.32
N PHE A 503 25.40 30.24 8.50
CA PHE A 503 24.75 31.52 8.71
C PHE A 503 25.67 32.69 8.33
N ASP A 504 26.91 32.69 8.82
CA ASP A 504 27.91 33.74 8.51
C ASP A 504 28.18 33.82 7.02
N LYS A 505 28.42 32.68 6.37
CA LYS A 505 28.60 32.60 4.92
C LYS A 505 27.40 33.14 4.16
N GLN A 506 26.18 32.88 4.63
CA GLN A 506 24.98 33.42 4.01
C GLN A 506 24.88 34.94 4.16
N MET A 507 25.31 35.51 5.29
CA MET A 507 25.36 36.97 5.52
C MET A 507 26.40 37.66 4.65
N ASP A 508 27.50 36.99 4.31
CA ASP A 508 28.50 37.49 3.35
C ASP A 508 27.95 37.51 1.91
N LEU A 509 27.17 36.49 1.54
CA LEU A 509 26.63 36.33 0.18
C LEU A 509 25.36 37.17 -0.08
N TRP A 510 24.55 37.45 0.95
CA TRP A 510 23.22 38.02 0.79
C TRP A 510 23.03 39.32 1.57
N GLU A 511 23.48 40.43 0.98
CA GLU A 511 23.47 41.78 1.59
C GLU A 511 22.07 42.20 2.09
N ALA A 512 21.03 41.96 1.31
CA ALA A 512 19.66 42.34 1.68
C ALA A 512 19.13 41.57 2.91
N ALA A 513 19.61 40.35 3.16
CA ALA A 513 19.29 39.61 4.38
C ALA A 513 20.11 40.15 5.56
N ARG A 514 21.42 40.40 5.36
CA ARG A 514 22.32 40.97 6.39
C ARG A 514 21.77 42.29 6.95
N GLN A 515 21.40 43.23 6.09
CA GLN A 515 20.80 44.51 6.52
C GLN A 515 19.56 44.32 7.41
N ARG A 516 18.75 43.28 7.18
CA ARG A 516 17.55 43.01 7.99
C ARG A 516 17.88 42.39 9.35
N PHE A 517 19.01 41.69 9.47
CA PHE A 517 19.52 41.23 10.75
C PHE A 517 20.14 42.38 11.55
N GLU A 518 20.85 43.29 10.89
CA GLU A 518 21.34 44.54 11.51
C GLU A 518 20.16 45.42 12.00
N GLU A 519 19.12 45.60 11.19
CA GLU A 519 17.87 46.30 11.59
C GLU A 519 17.18 45.61 12.79
N LEU A 520 17.25 44.28 12.89
CA LEU A 520 16.70 43.52 14.03
C LEU A 520 17.47 43.82 15.32
N GLU A 521 18.79 43.94 15.24
CA GLU A 521 19.67 44.18 16.38
C GLU A 521 19.57 45.63 16.89
N ASP A 522 19.61 46.62 15.99
CA ASP A 522 19.68 48.04 16.34
C ASP A 522 18.34 48.78 16.31
N GLY A 523 17.36 48.28 15.54
CA GLY A 523 16.15 49.01 15.16
C GLY A 523 14.86 48.58 15.86
N ILE A 524 14.88 47.47 16.61
CA ILE A 524 13.68 46.90 17.22
C ILE A 524 13.51 47.34 18.68
N GLN A 525 12.30 47.78 19.02
CA GLN A 525 11.93 48.11 20.39
C GLN A 525 11.26 46.91 21.07
N THR A 526 11.64 46.63 22.31
CA THR A 526 11.01 45.61 23.15
C THR A 526 10.56 46.19 24.49
N ARG A 527 9.48 45.63 25.05
CA ARG A 527 8.96 46.03 26.37
C ARG A 527 8.45 44.81 27.13
N SER A 528 8.78 44.73 28.42
CA SER A 528 8.29 43.68 29.32
C SER A 528 6.84 43.93 29.74
N LEU A 529 6.05 42.87 29.77
CA LEU A 529 4.65 42.82 30.19
C LEU A 529 4.52 41.84 31.37
N GLN A 530 4.86 42.31 32.56
CA GLN A 530 4.84 41.49 33.78
C GLN A 530 3.44 41.39 34.39
N THR A 531 3.13 40.20 34.89
CA THR A 531 2.00 39.93 35.80
C THR A 531 2.52 39.32 37.09
N GLU A 532 1.64 39.02 38.05
CA GLU A 532 2.04 38.32 39.29
C GLU A 532 2.51 36.88 39.00
N ASP A 533 2.00 36.24 37.95
CA ASP A 533 2.19 34.80 37.69
C ASP A 533 3.17 34.48 36.56
N PHE A 534 3.37 35.39 35.61
CA PHE A 534 4.18 35.16 34.40
C PHE A 534 4.69 36.47 33.77
N THR A 535 5.74 36.35 32.96
CA THR A 535 6.30 37.46 32.16
C THR A 535 6.03 37.23 30.68
N LEU A 536 5.42 38.22 30.02
CA LEU A 536 5.38 38.31 28.56
C LEU A 536 6.29 39.46 28.11
N SER A 537 6.56 39.55 26.82
CA SER A 537 7.28 40.67 26.20
C SER A 537 6.59 41.03 24.89
N VAL A 538 6.59 42.31 24.54
CA VAL A 538 6.12 42.77 23.24
C VAL A 538 7.30 43.31 22.44
N GLN A 539 7.37 42.95 21.17
CA GLN A 539 8.35 43.41 20.19
C GLN A 539 7.64 44.28 19.12
N TYR A 540 8.16 45.47 18.83
CA TYR A 540 7.75 46.26 17.68
C TYR A 540 8.64 45.93 16.48
N ASN A 541 8.08 45.23 15.49
CA ASN A 541 8.78 44.82 14.28
C ASN A 541 7.98 45.22 13.03
N PRO A 542 8.19 46.42 12.45
CA PRO A 542 7.37 46.93 11.35
C PRO A 542 7.44 46.09 10.07
N ARG A 543 8.55 45.39 9.83
CA ARG A 543 8.74 44.52 8.66
C ARG A 543 7.77 43.32 8.66
N ARG A 544 7.24 42.94 9.83
CA ARG A 544 6.25 41.86 9.95
C ARG A 544 4.89 42.21 9.37
N ILE A 545 4.64 43.46 8.98
CA ILE A 545 3.37 43.84 8.34
C ILE A 545 3.08 43.00 7.09
N VAL A 546 4.10 42.64 6.31
CA VAL A 546 3.95 41.85 5.08
C VAL A 546 3.44 40.44 5.38
N SER A 547 3.95 39.80 6.43
CA SER A 547 3.51 38.47 6.85
C SER A 547 2.19 38.52 7.63
N THR A 548 2.08 39.45 8.58
CA THR A 548 0.92 39.56 9.48
C THR A 548 -0.34 40.03 8.75
N ALA A 549 -0.23 40.88 7.73
CA ALA A 549 -1.36 41.34 6.93
C ALA A 549 -1.62 40.49 5.67
N ALA A 550 -0.82 39.45 5.41
CA ALA A 550 -1.01 38.58 4.27
C ALA A 550 -2.37 37.87 4.34
N LYS A 551 -3.09 37.87 3.21
CA LYS A 551 -4.32 37.09 3.04
C LYS A 551 -3.97 35.61 2.90
N VAL A 552 -4.60 34.79 3.72
CA VAL A 552 -4.39 33.32 3.82
C VAL A 552 -5.50 32.53 3.14
N ASP A 553 -6.35 33.17 2.34
CA ASP A 553 -7.43 32.47 1.62
C ASP A 553 -6.88 31.60 0.47
N LYS A 554 -7.57 30.47 0.20
CA LYS A 554 -7.18 29.49 -0.83
C LYS A 554 -7.01 30.09 -2.23
N LYS A 555 -7.71 31.20 -2.54
CA LYS A 555 -7.69 31.85 -3.87
C LYS A 555 -6.44 32.69 -4.09
N HIS A 556 -5.93 33.35 -3.04
CA HIS A 556 -4.68 34.11 -3.09
C HIS A 556 -3.44 33.20 -2.93
N LEU A 557 -3.53 32.14 -2.10
CA LEU A 557 -2.44 31.16 -1.93
C LEU A 557 -2.12 30.41 -3.22
N LYS A 558 -3.13 29.96 -3.99
CA LYS A 558 -2.92 29.26 -5.28
C LYS A 558 -2.21 30.09 -6.36
N LYS A 559 -2.16 31.42 -6.24
CA LYS A 559 -1.58 32.32 -7.24
C LYS A 559 -0.15 32.76 -6.92
N ARG A 560 0.33 32.55 -5.69
CA ARG A 560 1.66 32.99 -5.25
C ARG A 560 2.66 31.84 -5.40
N PRO A 561 3.79 32.02 -6.11
CA PRO A 561 4.86 31.04 -6.10
C PRO A 561 5.34 30.79 -4.67
N CYS A 562 5.46 29.52 -4.27
CA CYS A 562 5.95 29.16 -2.93
C CYS A 562 7.40 29.61 -2.76
N PHE A 563 7.65 30.50 -1.80
CA PHE A 563 8.96 31.14 -1.57
C PHE A 563 9.98 30.21 -0.91
N LEU A 564 9.58 29.01 -0.48
CA LEU A 564 10.46 28.00 0.11
C LEU A 564 10.97 26.99 -0.94
N CYS A 565 10.33 26.92 -2.11
CA CYS A 565 10.77 26.08 -3.22
C CYS A 565 12.03 26.67 -3.87
N ALA A 566 13.04 25.83 -4.10
CA ALA A 566 14.37 26.25 -4.60
C ALA A 566 14.31 27.16 -5.83
N GLN A 567 13.43 26.85 -6.79
CA GLN A 567 13.25 27.61 -8.03
C GLN A 567 12.68 29.03 -7.84
N ASN A 568 12.05 29.32 -6.69
CA ASN A 568 11.45 30.61 -6.38
C ASN A 568 12.26 31.41 -5.33
N ARG A 569 13.36 30.84 -4.80
CA ARG A 569 14.25 31.51 -3.85
C ARG A 569 15.19 32.47 -4.59
N PRO A 570 15.65 33.55 -3.95
CA PRO A 570 16.77 34.35 -4.46
C PRO A 570 18.00 33.47 -4.74
N LYS A 571 18.74 33.76 -5.81
CA LYS A 571 19.91 32.96 -6.23
C LYS A 571 21.03 32.99 -5.18
N GLU A 572 21.08 34.06 -4.38
CA GLU A 572 22.03 34.29 -3.30
C GLU A 572 21.71 33.46 -2.05
N GLN A 573 20.47 32.98 -1.90
CA GLN A 573 20.06 32.16 -0.76
C GLN A 573 20.54 30.72 -0.96
N ILE A 574 21.57 30.35 -0.20
CA ILE A 574 22.14 29.00 -0.16
C ILE A 574 21.34 28.08 0.78
N ASP A 575 21.53 26.77 0.63
CA ASP A 575 20.91 25.74 1.47
C ASP A 575 21.93 24.77 2.05
N LEU A 576 21.58 24.20 3.22
CA LEU A 576 22.33 23.13 3.87
C LEU A 576 21.39 21.93 4.08
N PRO A 577 21.46 20.86 3.25
CA PRO A 577 20.62 19.67 3.38
C PRO A 577 20.90 18.92 4.69
N ILE A 578 19.83 18.46 5.37
CA ILE A 578 19.93 17.76 6.66
C ILE A 578 18.83 16.71 6.83
N GLU A 579 19.04 15.74 7.74
CA GLU A 579 18.01 14.83 8.27
C GLU A 579 17.15 14.15 7.17
N GLY A 580 17.76 13.81 6.04
CA GLY A 580 17.17 12.99 4.99
C GLY A 580 16.12 13.69 4.12
N TYR A 581 15.32 14.60 4.65
CA TYR A 581 14.22 15.28 3.93
C TYR A 581 14.22 16.81 4.06
N TYR A 582 15.10 17.37 4.88
CA TYR A 582 15.08 18.78 5.26
C TYR A 582 16.30 19.53 4.71
N GLN A 583 16.24 20.85 4.82
CA GLN A 583 17.35 21.75 4.54
C GLN A 583 17.25 22.97 5.43
N ILE A 584 18.39 23.53 5.86
CA ILE A 584 18.44 24.79 6.60
C ILE A 584 18.61 25.94 5.61
N LEU A 585 17.82 27.00 5.81
CA LEU A 585 17.90 28.29 5.12
C LEU A 585 17.96 29.41 6.16
N VAL A 586 18.66 30.50 5.86
CA VAL A 586 18.49 31.73 6.65
C VAL A 586 17.14 32.36 6.36
N ASN A 587 16.41 32.74 7.41
CA ASN A 587 15.14 33.44 7.27
C ASN A 587 15.37 34.90 6.89
N PRO A 588 14.89 35.38 5.72
CA PRO A 588 15.12 36.75 5.28
C PRO A 588 14.27 37.79 6.00
N ASN A 589 13.35 37.39 6.89
CA ASN A 589 12.53 38.30 7.69
C ASN A 589 12.63 37.90 9.17
N PRO A 590 13.77 38.21 9.82
CA PRO A 590 14.08 37.66 11.13
C PRO A 590 13.22 38.27 12.25
N ILE A 591 13.18 37.55 13.38
CA ILE A 591 12.41 37.88 14.59
C ILE A 591 13.30 37.66 15.81
N LEU A 592 14.06 36.56 15.76
CA LEU A 592 15.17 36.24 16.66
C LEU A 592 16.51 36.45 15.93
N PRO A 593 17.62 36.68 16.64
CA PRO A 593 18.96 36.54 16.07
C PRO A 593 19.15 35.12 15.52
N HIS A 594 20.02 34.97 14.53
CA HIS A 594 20.27 33.68 13.85
C HIS A 594 18.99 32.96 13.38
N HIS A 595 17.96 33.69 12.93
CA HIS A 595 16.68 33.09 12.54
C HIS A 595 16.84 32.23 11.28
N LEU A 596 16.50 30.95 11.39
CA LEU A 596 16.51 29.95 10.32
C LEU A 596 15.10 29.52 9.94
N THR A 597 14.91 29.18 8.67
CA THR A 597 13.76 28.44 8.16
C THR A 597 14.24 27.07 7.70
N ILE A 598 13.58 26.01 8.13
CA ILE A 598 14.01 24.63 7.89
C ILE A 598 12.88 23.90 7.13
N PRO A 599 12.73 24.15 5.82
CA PRO A 599 11.71 23.48 5.02
C PRO A 599 12.09 22.05 4.65
N THR A 600 11.09 21.24 4.29
CA THR A 600 11.33 20.02 3.52
C THR A 600 11.99 20.39 2.18
N ARG A 601 12.88 19.56 1.65
CA ARG A 601 13.52 19.81 0.34
C ARG A 601 12.50 19.82 -0.81
N ARG A 602 11.44 19.03 -0.65
CA ARG A 602 10.33 18.92 -1.60
C ARG A 602 9.11 19.65 -1.07
N HIS A 603 8.31 20.20 -1.98
CA HIS A 603 7.06 20.88 -1.63
C HIS A 603 6.05 19.86 -1.11
N LYS A 604 5.94 19.75 0.21
CA LYS A 604 4.98 18.90 0.92
C LYS A 604 4.06 19.77 1.77
N ALA A 605 2.82 19.36 1.98
CA ALA A 605 1.91 20.09 2.86
C ALA A 605 2.43 20.07 4.30
N GLN A 606 2.19 21.16 5.05
CA GLN A 606 2.58 21.30 6.46
C GLN A 606 1.93 20.19 7.30
N GLN A 607 2.74 19.26 7.82
CA GLN A 607 2.32 18.15 8.69
C GLN A 607 3.34 17.94 9.80
N LEU A 608 2.95 18.24 11.04
CA LEU A 608 3.79 18.16 12.22
C LEU A 608 4.30 16.73 12.44
N ALA A 609 3.44 15.72 12.33
CA ALA A 609 3.77 14.33 12.63
C ALA A 609 5.03 13.83 11.89
N LEU A 610 5.20 14.22 10.63
CA LEU A 610 6.35 13.84 9.79
C LEU A 610 7.66 14.59 10.16
N MET A 611 7.57 15.69 10.90
CA MET A 611 8.69 16.57 11.23
C MET A 611 9.24 16.38 12.65
N LEU A 612 8.59 15.56 13.48
CA LEU A 612 8.91 15.41 14.89
C LEU A 612 10.29 14.80 15.16
N GLY A 613 10.63 13.74 14.43
CA GLY A 613 11.94 13.11 14.56
C GLY A 613 13.06 14.11 14.28
N ALA A 614 12.93 14.86 13.17
CA ALA A 614 13.87 15.90 12.81
C ALA A 614 13.91 17.04 13.85
N LEU A 615 12.75 17.46 14.36
CA LEU A 615 12.66 18.49 15.39
C LEU A 615 13.38 18.08 16.69
N ASN A 616 13.16 16.85 17.17
CA ASN A 616 13.84 16.33 18.36
C ASN A 616 15.36 16.24 18.16
N ASN A 617 15.79 15.66 17.03
CA ASN A 617 17.20 15.51 16.69
C ASN A 617 17.91 16.87 16.60
N MET A 618 17.28 17.85 15.95
CA MET A 618 17.84 19.18 15.82
C MET A 618 17.85 19.94 17.15
N ALA A 619 16.78 19.86 17.95
CA ALA A 619 16.77 20.47 19.29
C ALA A 619 17.90 19.93 20.17
N TRP A 620 18.23 18.63 20.05
CA TRP A 620 19.35 18.03 20.77
C TRP A 620 20.73 18.52 20.28
N ARG A 621 20.90 18.65 18.95
CA ARG A 621 22.18 18.98 18.28
C ARG A 621 22.49 20.47 18.19
N LEU A 622 21.49 21.32 18.32
CA LEU A 622 21.60 22.78 18.22
C LEU A 622 21.24 23.43 19.58
N PRO A 623 22.05 23.24 20.64
CA PRO A 623 21.70 23.70 21.99
C PRO A 623 21.49 25.21 22.14
N ASP A 624 22.09 26.04 21.27
CA ASP A 624 21.94 27.50 21.26
C ASP A 624 20.67 27.98 20.51
N PHE A 625 19.93 27.05 19.91
CA PHE A 625 18.74 27.34 19.11
C PHE A 625 17.44 26.89 19.78
N LEU A 626 16.44 27.75 19.73
CA LEU A 626 15.05 27.44 20.00
C LEU A 626 14.41 27.06 18.67
N LEU A 627 13.97 25.82 18.53
CA LEU A 627 13.16 25.38 17.40
C LEU A 627 11.70 25.66 17.67
N PHE A 628 10.96 25.97 16.62
CA PHE A 628 9.54 26.23 16.73
C PHE A 628 8.78 25.87 15.46
N TYR A 629 7.50 25.53 15.66
CA TYR A 629 6.59 25.11 14.61
C TYR A 629 5.26 25.85 14.73
N ASN A 630 4.73 26.25 13.57
CA ASN A 630 3.41 26.82 13.42
C ASN A 630 2.57 25.89 12.53
N GLY A 631 1.50 25.30 13.07
CA GLY A 631 0.50 24.58 12.30
C GLY A 631 -0.06 25.39 11.13
N ALA A 632 -0.65 24.71 10.15
CA ALA A 632 -1.11 25.32 8.90
C ALA A 632 -2.05 26.53 9.11
N ARG A 633 -2.90 26.49 10.16
CA ARG A 633 -3.78 27.61 10.55
C ARG A 633 -3.34 28.30 11.85
N CYS A 634 -2.04 28.33 12.12
CA CYS A 634 -1.48 28.97 13.31
C CYS A 634 -0.65 30.20 12.94
N GLY A 635 -1.07 31.37 13.40
CA GLY A 635 -0.36 32.62 13.15
C GLY A 635 -0.33 33.02 11.67
N ALA A 636 0.81 33.56 11.22
CA ALA A 636 1.06 33.99 9.84
C ALA A 636 1.85 32.96 9.01
N SER A 637 1.74 31.67 9.35
CA SER A 637 2.46 30.59 8.68
C SER A 637 2.09 30.45 7.20
N ALA A 638 3.03 29.95 6.39
CA ALA A 638 2.79 29.54 5.01
C ALA A 638 2.33 28.06 5.01
N PRO A 639 1.05 27.76 4.76
CA PRO A 639 0.50 26.42 4.93
C PRO A 639 0.88 25.44 3.81
N ASP A 640 1.43 25.94 2.70
CA ASP A 640 1.63 25.21 1.46
C ASP A 640 2.92 24.36 1.45
N HIS A 641 3.98 24.79 2.13
CA HIS A 641 5.25 24.05 2.18
C HIS A 641 5.69 23.80 3.62
N ALA A 642 5.80 22.52 3.96
CA ALA A 642 6.22 22.02 5.25
C ALA A 642 7.55 22.61 5.72
N HIS A 643 7.58 23.24 6.89
CA HIS A 643 8.78 23.82 7.47
C HIS A 643 8.72 23.95 9.00
N LEU A 644 9.91 23.83 9.59
CA LEU A 644 10.22 24.26 10.94
C LEU A 644 10.94 25.62 10.90
N GLN A 645 11.08 26.25 12.05
CA GLN A 645 11.87 27.46 12.21
C GLN A 645 12.78 27.33 13.43
N ALA A 646 13.87 28.08 13.45
CA ALA A 646 14.76 28.14 14.60
C ALA A 646 15.33 29.54 14.78
N GLY A 647 15.77 29.89 15.99
CA GLY A 647 16.49 31.12 16.26
C GLY A 647 17.23 31.06 17.59
N ALA A 648 18.05 32.06 17.87
CA ALA A 648 18.84 32.11 19.10
C ALA A 648 17.95 32.04 20.35
N ARG A 649 18.43 31.30 21.35
CA ARG A 649 17.78 31.13 22.66
C ARG A 649 17.99 32.32 23.60
N GLY A 650 17.28 32.31 24.73
CA GLY A 650 17.40 33.29 25.81
C GLY A 650 16.51 34.53 25.64
N ILE A 651 15.70 34.58 24.59
CA ILE A 651 14.90 35.76 24.22
C ILE A 651 13.40 35.53 24.47
N VAL A 652 12.90 34.34 24.18
CA VAL A 652 11.47 34.01 24.32
C VAL A 652 11.15 33.79 25.80
N PRO A 653 10.23 34.57 26.43
CA PRO A 653 10.06 34.57 27.88
C PRO A 653 9.84 33.19 28.52
N LEU A 654 9.01 32.33 27.92
CA LEU A 654 8.75 30.99 28.45
C LEU A 654 10.01 30.10 28.46
N GLU A 655 10.85 30.23 27.44
CA GLU A 655 12.11 29.48 27.32
C GLU A 655 13.20 30.09 28.22
N ARG A 656 13.36 31.42 28.20
CA ARG A 656 14.32 32.15 29.04
C ARG A 656 14.08 31.89 30.53
N ASP A 657 12.82 31.90 30.94
CA ASP A 657 12.41 31.75 32.35
C ASP A 657 12.04 30.28 32.66
N TRP A 658 12.48 29.31 31.85
CA TRP A 658 12.05 27.90 31.96
C TRP A 658 12.21 27.33 33.37
N LYS A 659 13.29 27.66 34.09
CA LYS A 659 13.52 27.18 35.47
C LYS A 659 12.41 27.56 36.45
N TYR A 660 11.74 28.69 36.23
CA TYR A 660 10.57 29.07 37.02
C TYR A 660 9.35 28.19 36.66
N TYR A 661 9.10 27.97 35.38
CA TYR A 661 7.97 27.19 34.89
C TYR A 661 8.11 25.68 35.12
N GLU A 662 9.33 25.17 35.17
CA GLU A 662 9.66 23.78 35.52
C GLU A 662 9.08 23.40 36.89
N THR A 663 9.04 24.33 37.84
CA THR A 663 8.44 24.12 39.18
C THR A 663 6.91 24.08 39.18
N LYS A 664 6.26 24.48 38.08
CA LYS A 664 4.80 24.52 37.92
C LYS A 664 4.26 23.38 37.04
N LEU A 665 5.09 22.39 36.73
CA LEU A 665 4.70 21.23 35.93
C LEU A 665 3.93 20.22 36.78
N GLU A 666 2.73 19.88 36.33
CA GLU A 666 2.01 18.71 36.83
C GLU A 666 2.32 17.52 35.91
N LYS A 667 2.96 16.46 36.44
CA LYS A 667 3.17 15.23 35.67
C LYS A 667 1.81 14.60 35.38
N ILE A 668 1.52 14.37 34.10
CA ILE A 668 0.29 13.73 33.64
C ILE A 668 0.55 12.40 32.93
N TYR A 669 1.79 12.00 32.69
CA TYR A 669 2.14 10.64 32.28
C TYR A 669 3.66 10.43 32.42
N PRO A 670 4.15 9.30 32.97
CA PRO A 670 3.40 8.19 33.57
C PRO A 670 2.89 8.53 34.97
N LEU A 671 1.68 8.07 35.34
CA LEU A 671 1.14 8.19 36.71
C LEU A 671 1.02 6.83 37.43
N SER A 672 0.82 5.74 36.68
CA SER A 672 0.68 4.39 37.24
C SER A 672 1.97 3.57 37.09
N GLY A 673 2.11 2.49 37.89
CA GLY A 673 3.20 1.53 37.71
C GLY A 673 3.16 0.84 36.34
N ALA A 674 1.99 0.76 35.71
CA ALA A 674 1.82 0.21 34.37
C ALA A 674 2.31 1.17 33.28
N ASP A 675 2.06 2.47 33.45
CA ASP A 675 2.53 3.51 32.55
C ASP A 675 4.07 3.57 32.56
N LYS A 676 4.67 3.34 33.74
CA LYS A 676 6.13 3.25 33.89
C LYS A 676 6.70 2.03 33.16
N ALA A 677 6.10 0.85 33.35
CA ALA A 677 6.51 -0.36 32.65
C ALA A 677 6.38 -0.22 31.12
N GLU A 678 5.31 0.43 30.64
CA GLU A 678 5.09 0.73 29.21
C GLU A 678 6.21 1.61 28.64
N LEU A 679 6.65 2.62 29.39
CA LEU A 679 7.76 3.49 28.97
C LEU A 679 9.12 2.78 29.02
N GLU A 680 9.36 1.95 30.03
CA GLU A 680 10.60 1.18 30.17
C GLU A 680 10.73 0.13 29.05
N GLU A 681 9.65 -0.54 28.66
CA GLU A 681 9.62 -1.44 27.50
C GLU A 681 9.95 -0.71 26.18
N LYS A 682 9.56 0.56 26.07
CA LYS A 682 9.89 1.43 24.93
C LYS A 682 11.25 2.12 25.05
N GLY A 683 12.04 1.80 26.08
CA GLY A 683 13.41 2.28 26.26
C GLY A 683 13.55 3.66 26.93
N TYR A 684 12.51 4.17 27.58
CA TYR A 684 12.56 5.46 28.29
C TYR A 684 12.90 5.30 29.78
N THR A 685 13.68 6.25 30.32
CA THR A 685 13.96 6.35 31.77
C THR A 685 12.87 7.17 32.48
N THR A 686 12.09 6.53 33.36
CA THR A 686 10.84 7.10 33.89
C THR A 686 11.00 8.17 34.98
N GLN A 687 12.22 8.48 35.42
CA GLN A 687 12.48 9.47 36.47
C GLN A 687 12.28 10.91 35.97
N THR A 688 12.88 11.24 34.82
CA THR A 688 12.91 12.61 34.26
C THR A 688 12.05 12.75 33.00
N VAL A 689 11.74 11.65 32.32
CA VAL A 689 10.95 11.64 31.07
C VAL A 689 9.45 11.57 31.37
N GLY A 690 8.64 12.35 30.63
CA GLY A 690 7.18 12.28 30.73
C GLY A 690 6.42 13.39 29.99
N LEU A 691 5.09 13.30 30.07
CA LEU A 691 4.16 14.36 29.69
C LEU A 691 3.71 15.11 30.94
N TYR A 692 3.62 16.42 30.81
CA TYR A 692 3.27 17.35 31.87
C TYR A 692 2.25 18.38 31.38
N LEU A 693 1.45 18.92 32.30
CA LEU A 693 0.63 20.10 32.08
C LEU A 693 1.31 21.30 32.74
N LEU A 694 1.43 22.41 32.02
CA LEU A 694 2.01 23.65 32.55
C LEU A 694 0.94 24.55 33.15
N HIS A 695 1.06 24.83 34.45
CA HIS A 695 0.18 25.74 35.18
C HIS A 695 0.84 27.11 35.41
N GLY A 696 0.01 28.12 35.70
CA GLY A 696 0.50 29.47 36.06
C GLY A 696 1.27 30.19 34.95
N TYR A 697 0.95 29.88 33.69
CA TYR A 697 1.37 30.61 32.49
C TYR A 697 0.16 31.32 31.86
N ALA A 698 0.40 32.20 30.88
CA ALA A 698 -0.64 33.00 30.23
C ALA A 698 -1.76 32.17 29.59
N CYS A 699 -1.48 30.92 29.18
CA CYS A 699 -2.45 29.98 28.63
C CYS A 699 -2.01 28.53 28.91
N PRO A 700 -2.93 27.54 28.84
CA PRO A 700 -2.58 26.13 29.02
C PRO A 700 -1.59 25.64 27.96
N ALA A 701 -0.64 24.81 28.37
CA ALA A 701 0.29 24.14 27.46
C ALA A 701 0.63 22.74 27.96
N PHE A 702 0.83 21.82 27.03
CA PHE A 702 1.40 20.51 27.32
C PHE A 702 2.91 20.59 27.17
N VAL A 703 3.63 19.98 28.11
CA VAL A 703 5.08 19.94 28.12
C VAL A 703 5.52 18.50 28.03
N LEU A 704 6.43 18.23 27.13
CA LEU A 704 7.06 16.94 26.98
C LEU A 704 8.55 17.09 27.31
N LEU A 705 8.99 16.35 28.33
CA LEU A 705 10.39 16.23 28.71
C LEU A 705 10.90 14.85 28.31
N GLY A 706 11.98 14.79 27.54
CA GLY A 706 12.60 13.52 27.15
C GLY A 706 14.03 13.67 26.64
N GLY A 707 14.72 12.55 26.43
CA GLY A 707 16.07 12.53 25.86
C GLY A 707 16.09 12.43 24.33
N LEU A 708 17.29 12.23 23.75
CA LEU A 708 17.42 11.86 22.34
C LEU A 708 16.79 10.48 22.10
N ALA A 709 15.72 10.43 21.30
CA ALA A 709 15.08 9.17 20.92
C ALA A 709 15.67 8.63 19.61
N GLN A 710 15.96 7.32 19.55
CA GLN A 710 16.48 6.66 18.34
C GLN A 710 15.36 6.21 17.36
N SER A 711 14.08 6.39 17.71
CA SER A 711 12.90 5.95 16.93
C SER A 711 11.74 6.97 17.04
N GLU A 712 10.53 6.60 16.61
CA GLU A 712 9.33 7.45 16.76
C GLU A 712 9.11 7.88 18.22
N TYR A 713 8.85 9.17 18.40
CA TYR A 713 8.76 9.78 19.72
C TYR A 713 7.41 9.45 20.38
N TYR A 714 7.32 8.26 20.96
CA TYR A 714 6.12 7.64 21.52
C TYR A 714 5.23 8.57 22.36
N LEU A 715 5.83 9.30 23.32
CA LEU A 715 5.08 10.22 24.19
C LEU A 715 4.34 11.30 23.41
N PHE A 716 4.92 11.75 22.30
CA PHE A 716 4.33 12.78 21.46
C PHE A 716 3.19 12.21 20.62
N ASN A 717 3.36 11.04 20.00
CA ASN A 717 2.28 10.37 19.28
C ASN A 717 1.10 10.09 20.23
N LYS A 718 1.37 9.70 21.48
CA LYS A 718 0.34 9.52 22.51
C LYS A 718 -0.44 10.81 22.78
N LEU A 719 0.24 11.95 22.83
CA LEU A 719 -0.40 13.26 22.99
C LEU A 719 -1.18 13.70 21.74
N LEU A 720 -0.59 13.62 20.53
CA LEU A 720 -1.27 14.00 19.29
C LEU A 720 -2.58 13.24 19.10
N ASN A 721 -2.57 11.94 19.37
CA ASN A 721 -3.72 11.06 19.17
C ASN A 721 -4.94 11.40 20.04
N ILE A 722 -4.75 12.18 21.12
CA ILE A 722 -5.86 12.61 21.98
C ILE A 722 -6.30 14.05 21.71
N LEU A 723 -5.51 14.84 20.96
CA LEU A 723 -5.84 16.24 20.66
C LEU A 723 -6.97 16.34 19.63
N PRO A 724 -7.86 17.33 19.75
CA PRO A 724 -8.99 17.49 18.83
C PRO A 724 -8.51 17.93 17.43
N VAL A 725 -9.04 17.29 16.39
CA VAL A 725 -8.82 17.66 14.98
C VAL A 725 -10.09 18.31 14.44
N GLU A 726 -9.97 19.48 13.83
CA GLU A 726 -11.10 20.19 13.21
C GLU A 726 -11.55 19.47 11.92
N GLU A 727 -12.84 19.49 11.62
CA GLU A 727 -13.42 18.80 10.47
C GLU A 727 -12.75 19.22 9.14
N GLY A 728 -12.31 18.23 8.35
CA GLY A 728 -11.60 18.45 7.09
C GLY A 728 -10.09 18.71 7.21
N MET A 729 -9.52 18.65 8.42
CA MET A 729 -8.08 18.70 8.67
C MET A 729 -7.50 17.30 8.95
N SER A 730 -6.24 17.08 8.58
CA SER A 730 -5.54 15.80 8.80
C SER A 730 -4.81 15.72 10.15
N GLU A 731 -4.58 16.85 10.83
CA GLU A 731 -3.87 16.93 12.10
C GLU A 731 -4.39 18.10 12.97
N PRO A 732 -4.20 18.07 14.31
CA PRO A 732 -4.61 19.17 15.18
C PRO A 732 -3.76 20.43 14.94
N ASP A 733 -4.39 21.61 15.00
CA ASP A 733 -3.66 22.88 14.93
C ASP A 733 -2.87 23.11 16.23
N ILE A 734 -1.55 23.17 16.11
CA ILE A 734 -0.62 23.30 17.24
C ILE A 734 0.43 24.37 16.95
N ASN A 735 0.74 25.16 17.96
CA ASN A 735 2.03 25.85 18.05
C ASN A 735 2.97 25.04 18.96
N LEU A 736 4.23 24.92 18.57
CA LEU A 736 5.20 24.14 19.33
C LEU A 736 6.53 24.90 19.44
N LEU A 737 7.14 24.82 20.62
CA LEU A 737 8.49 25.28 20.93
C LEU A 737 9.33 24.08 21.39
N ALA A 738 10.58 23.99 20.98
CA ALA A 738 11.48 22.92 21.41
C ALA A 738 12.94 23.36 21.53
N TRP A 739 13.60 22.93 22.60
CA TRP A 739 15.01 23.23 22.84
C TRP A 739 15.65 22.18 23.75
N ARG A 740 16.98 22.10 23.76
CA ARG A 740 17.73 21.28 24.73
C ARG A 740 17.98 22.03 26.02
N GLN A 741 17.43 21.55 27.12
CA GLN A 741 17.71 22.05 28.45
C GLN A 741 18.87 21.27 29.07
N SER A 742 19.92 21.99 29.47
CA SER A 742 21.03 21.39 30.20
C SER A 742 20.57 20.91 31.58
N GLY A 743 20.97 19.69 31.93
CA GLY A 743 20.80 19.10 33.25
C GLY A 743 21.78 19.67 34.28
N GLY A 744 21.51 19.40 35.56
CA GLY A 744 22.47 19.67 36.64
C GLY A 744 23.53 18.56 36.76
N PRO A 745 24.45 18.63 37.74
CA PRO A 745 25.45 17.58 37.96
C PRO A 745 24.88 16.18 38.26
N ALA A 746 23.59 16.10 38.61
CA ALA A 746 22.87 14.87 38.93
C ALA A 746 21.78 14.50 37.90
N ASP A 747 21.52 15.34 36.90
CA ASP A 747 20.45 15.16 35.92
C ASP A 747 21.02 15.19 34.50
N GLU A 748 20.54 14.32 33.62
CA GLU A 748 20.91 14.35 32.20
C GLU A 748 20.25 15.54 31.48
N ASP A 749 20.88 15.98 30.39
CA ASP A 749 20.25 16.93 29.47
C ASP A 749 18.94 16.36 28.92
N SER A 750 17.95 17.23 28.71
CA SER A 750 16.66 16.85 28.15
C SER A 750 16.24 17.81 27.05
N VAL A 751 15.48 17.32 26.08
CA VAL A 751 14.72 18.15 25.16
C VAL A 751 13.40 18.50 25.84
N VAL A 752 13.14 19.80 25.91
CA VAL A 752 11.87 20.38 26.34
C VAL A 752 11.07 20.66 25.09
N MET A 753 9.85 20.14 24.99
CA MET A 753 8.89 20.52 23.97
C MET A 753 7.63 21.08 24.62
N VAL A 754 7.26 22.31 24.28
CA VAL A 754 6.04 22.95 24.75
C VAL A 754 5.05 23.03 23.60
N LEU A 755 3.88 22.42 23.78
CA LEU A 755 2.81 22.37 22.80
C LEU A 755 1.62 23.21 23.26
N PHE A 756 1.11 24.02 22.35
CA PHE A 756 -0.09 24.84 22.54
C PHE A 756 -1.17 24.40 21.55
N PRO A 757 -2.11 23.53 21.96
CA PRO A 757 -3.26 23.18 21.14
C PRO A 757 -4.13 24.39 20.86
N ARG A 758 -4.40 24.63 19.58
CA ARG A 758 -5.14 25.81 19.11
C ARG A 758 -6.61 25.46 18.93
N LYS A 759 -7.46 26.42 19.28
CA LYS A 759 -8.91 26.38 18.99
C LYS A 759 -9.33 27.44 17.96
N LYS A 760 -8.43 28.38 17.63
CA LYS A 760 -8.70 29.50 16.73
C LYS A 760 -7.43 29.95 16.00
N HIS A 761 -7.58 30.30 14.72
CA HIS A 761 -6.48 30.80 13.89
C HIS A 761 -5.96 32.16 14.37
N ARG A 762 -6.85 33.17 14.45
CA ARG A 762 -6.52 34.54 14.87
C ARG A 762 -7.51 35.06 15.92
N PRO A 763 -7.07 35.90 16.86
CA PRO A 763 -7.94 36.50 17.87
C PRO A 763 -8.93 37.51 17.26
N ASP A 764 -10.01 37.82 17.96
CA ASP A 764 -11.05 38.75 17.50
C ASP A 764 -10.51 40.17 17.30
N CYS A 765 -9.51 40.58 18.10
CA CYS A 765 -8.87 41.88 17.94
C CYS A 765 -8.17 42.06 16.58
N TYR A 766 -7.81 40.97 15.90
CA TYR A 766 -7.22 41.03 14.56
C TYR A 766 -8.23 41.51 13.51
N TYR A 767 -9.48 41.03 13.61
CA TYR A 767 -10.56 41.32 12.66
C TYR A 767 -11.38 42.55 13.02
N ALA A 768 -11.20 43.11 14.22
CA ALA A 768 -11.89 44.32 14.64
C ALA A 768 -11.53 45.54 13.76
N GLU A 769 -12.38 46.56 13.76
CA GLU A 769 -12.18 47.80 13.00
C GLU A 769 -11.86 49.00 13.91
N GLY A 770 -11.21 50.02 13.34
CA GLY A 770 -10.90 51.27 14.03
C GLY A 770 -9.99 51.08 15.24
N LYS A 771 -10.27 51.80 16.34
CA LYS A 771 -9.44 51.75 17.54
C LYS A 771 -9.44 50.39 18.23
N SER A 772 -10.41 49.51 17.99
CA SER A 772 -10.45 48.18 18.63
C SER A 772 -9.54 47.15 17.96
N GLN A 773 -9.03 47.44 16.75
CA GLN A 773 -8.15 46.54 16.02
C GLN A 773 -6.73 46.52 16.61
N MET A 774 -6.20 45.31 16.80
CA MET A 774 -4.77 45.06 17.04
C MET A 774 -4.28 44.00 16.04
N LEU A 775 -3.24 44.29 15.27
CA LEU A 775 -2.69 43.35 14.27
C LEU A 775 -1.76 42.33 14.94
N VAL A 776 -2.33 41.52 15.82
CA VAL A 776 -1.64 40.43 16.52
C VAL A 776 -2.19 39.10 16.02
N SER A 777 -1.31 38.25 15.49
CA SER A 777 -1.66 36.95 14.93
C SER A 777 -0.76 35.88 15.56
N PRO A 778 -1.09 35.40 16.78
CA PRO A 778 -0.17 34.61 17.59
C PRO A 778 0.33 33.34 16.88
N GLY A 779 1.64 33.28 16.65
CA GLY A 779 2.38 32.06 16.30
C GLY A 779 3.16 31.51 17.51
N ALA A 780 4.07 30.57 17.30
CA ALA A 780 4.76 29.85 18.36
C ALA A 780 5.59 30.76 19.28
N LEU A 781 6.24 31.79 18.73
CA LEU A 781 6.99 32.77 19.52
C LEU A 781 6.06 33.63 20.38
N ASP A 782 4.90 34.04 19.86
CA ASP A 782 3.87 34.75 20.63
C ASP A 782 3.31 33.86 21.75
N MET A 783 3.06 32.58 21.44
CA MET A 783 2.62 31.59 22.44
C MET A 783 3.67 31.36 23.53
N GLY A 784 4.96 31.44 23.19
CA GLY A 784 6.08 31.45 24.14
C GLY A 784 6.28 32.77 24.88
N GLY A 785 5.46 33.77 24.60
CA GLY A 785 5.38 35.03 25.34
C GLY A 785 6.09 36.21 24.68
N LEU A 786 6.65 36.05 23.50
CA LEU A 786 7.21 37.15 22.69
C LEU A 786 6.17 37.63 21.67
N ILE A 787 5.29 38.54 22.08
CA ILE A 787 4.22 39.08 21.24
C ILE A 787 4.78 40.04 20.19
N ILE A 788 4.55 39.75 18.91
CA ILE A 788 5.12 40.54 17.82
C ILE A 788 4.07 41.47 17.22
N THR A 789 4.34 42.77 17.25
CA THR A 789 3.43 43.82 16.74
C THR A 789 4.04 44.55 15.55
N PRO A 790 3.37 44.60 14.38
CA PRO A 790 3.89 45.30 13.21
C PRO A 790 3.55 46.81 13.21
N ARG A 791 2.62 47.25 14.07
CA ARG A 791 2.24 48.67 14.20
C ARG A 791 2.70 49.22 15.55
N GLU A 792 3.27 50.41 15.51
CA GLU A 792 3.76 51.08 16.72
C GLU A 792 2.61 51.39 17.69
N GLU A 793 1.43 51.76 17.18
CA GLU A 793 0.24 51.99 18.01
C GLU A 793 -0.18 50.74 18.80
N ASP A 794 -0.05 49.55 18.23
CA ASP A 794 -0.38 48.29 18.91
C ASP A 794 0.66 47.98 20.00
N PHE A 795 1.95 48.20 19.70
CA PHE A 795 3.05 48.05 20.65
C PHE A 795 2.86 48.93 21.91
N GLN A 796 2.46 50.18 21.72
CA GLN A 796 2.24 51.13 22.81
C GLN A 796 0.97 50.79 23.62
N ARG A 797 -0.08 50.31 22.95
CA ARG A 797 -1.39 50.07 23.57
C ARG A 797 -1.55 48.70 24.23
N ILE A 798 -0.73 47.72 23.88
CA ILE A 798 -0.84 46.38 24.46
C ILE A 798 -0.50 46.41 25.97
N THR A 799 -1.27 45.69 26.76
CA THR A 799 -1.15 45.61 28.23
C THR A 799 -0.96 44.14 28.63
N PRO A 800 -0.43 43.84 29.82
CA PRO A 800 -0.29 42.44 30.25
C PRO A 800 -1.63 41.67 30.22
N LYS A 801 -2.72 42.33 30.62
CA LYS A 801 -4.07 41.74 30.65
C LYS A 801 -4.60 41.40 29.25
N ASN A 802 -4.48 42.32 28.28
CA ASN A 802 -4.99 42.04 26.93
C ASN A 802 -4.08 41.06 26.16
N ALA A 803 -2.76 41.07 26.38
CA ALA A 803 -1.84 40.09 25.80
C ALA A 803 -2.17 38.67 26.27
N ALA A 804 -2.36 38.45 27.57
CA ALA A 804 -2.79 37.16 28.10
C ALA A 804 -4.17 36.74 27.58
N SER A 805 -5.11 37.69 27.47
CA SER A 805 -6.43 37.42 26.89
C SER A 805 -6.34 36.95 25.44
N ILE A 806 -5.48 37.56 24.62
CA ILE A 806 -5.26 37.18 23.22
C ILE A 806 -4.75 35.74 23.12
N LEU A 807 -3.78 35.35 23.96
CA LEU A 807 -3.25 33.98 23.97
C LEU A 807 -4.32 32.97 24.41
N LYS A 808 -5.07 33.25 25.48
CA LYS A 808 -6.19 32.39 25.96
C LYS A 808 -7.33 32.26 24.94
N GLU A 809 -7.56 33.30 24.14
CA GLU A 809 -8.61 33.29 23.12
C GLU A 809 -8.31 32.29 22.00
N VAL A 810 -7.04 32.05 21.70
CA VAL A 810 -6.64 31.20 20.58
C VAL A 810 -6.25 29.77 20.96
N THR A 811 -5.99 29.51 22.25
CA THR A 811 -5.72 28.17 22.79
C THR A 811 -6.94 27.54 23.45
N ILE A 812 -6.91 26.22 23.64
CA ILE A 812 -7.88 25.52 24.50
C ILE A 812 -7.89 26.10 25.94
N SER A 813 -8.99 25.87 26.65
CA SER A 813 -9.14 26.26 28.06
C SER A 813 -8.45 25.27 29.02
N GLU A 814 -8.19 25.69 30.26
CA GLU A 814 -7.59 24.84 31.30
C GLU A 814 -8.42 23.57 31.54
N SER A 815 -9.74 23.71 31.67
CA SER A 815 -10.66 22.57 31.85
C SER A 815 -10.59 21.58 30.69
N GLN A 816 -10.44 22.05 29.45
CA GLN A 816 -10.27 21.17 28.29
C GLN A 816 -8.91 20.45 28.34
N ALA A 817 -7.83 21.14 28.74
CA ALA A 817 -6.51 20.53 28.86
C ALA A 817 -6.48 19.43 29.94
N GLU A 818 -7.12 19.65 31.10
CA GLU A 818 -7.26 18.65 32.16
C GLU A 818 -8.09 17.44 31.71
N GLN A 819 -9.17 17.66 30.96
CA GLN A 819 -9.98 16.56 30.41
C GLN A 819 -9.18 15.72 29.41
N LEU A 820 -8.33 16.35 28.61
CA LEU A 820 -7.43 15.66 27.68
C LEU A 820 -6.36 14.85 28.43
N ALA A 821 -5.75 15.42 29.48
CA ALA A 821 -4.77 14.72 30.30
C ALA A 821 -5.33 13.41 30.88
N LYS A 822 -6.59 13.40 31.34
CA LYS A 822 -7.25 12.17 31.83
C LYS A 822 -7.35 11.06 30.79
N LYS A 823 -7.40 11.39 29.49
CA LYS A 823 -7.46 10.40 28.41
C LYS A 823 -6.14 9.65 28.22
N LEU A 824 -5.01 10.17 28.71
CA LEU A 824 -3.68 9.53 28.56
C LEU A 824 -3.54 8.20 29.33
N HIS A 825 -4.33 8.00 30.40
CA HIS A 825 -4.26 6.82 31.28
C HIS A 825 -5.34 5.78 31.02
N VAL A 826 -6.16 5.97 30.00
CA VAL A 826 -7.11 4.93 29.61
C VAL A 826 -6.28 3.77 29.09
N ARG A 827 -6.03 2.77 29.95
CA ARG A 827 -5.37 1.51 29.59
C ARG A 827 -6.08 0.98 28.36
N LYS A 828 -5.31 0.81 27.28
CA LYS A 828 -5.63 -0.13 26.19
C LYS A 828 -5.76 -1.53 26.82
N VAL A 829 -6.92 -1.84 27.38
CA VAL A 829 -7.46 -3.21 27.35
C VAL A 829 -7.74 -3.46 25.89
N VAL A 830 -6.71 -3.77 25.07
CA VAL A 830 -6.76 -3.90 23.59
C VAL A 830 -8.01 -3.23 23.02
N ARG A 831 -8.06 -1.90 23.22
CA ARG A 831 -9.19 -1.02 22.93
C ARG A 831 -8.66 -0.09 21.86
N THR A 832 -8.81 -0.53 20.63
CA THR A 832 -8.84 0.28 19.43
C THR A 832 -10.02 1.25 19.57
N THR A 833 -9.75 2.38 20.22
CA THR A 833 -10.60 3.58 20.16
C THR A 833 -9.71 4.80 19.90
N GLN A 834 -8.89 4.73 18.86
CA GLN A 834 -9.03 5.76 17.84
C GLN A 834 -10.38 5.47 17.17
N THR A 835 -11.16 6.50 16.87
CA THR A 835 -11.98 6.43 15.67
C THR A 835 -10.96 6.42 14.53
N GLU A 836 -10.30 5.28 14.35
CA GLU A 836 -9.62 4.91 13.13
C GLU A 836 -10.77 4.95 12.12
N THR A 837 -10.90 6.05 11.38
CA THR A 837 -11.55 5.94 10.09
C THR A 837 -10.81 4.82 9.39
N ILE A 838 -11.53 3.87 8.81
CA ILE A 838 -10.93 2.78 8.04
C ILE A 838 -9.90 3.36 7.04
N ASP A 839 -10.08 4.59 6.55
CA ASP A 839 -9.10 5.38 5.78
C ASP A 839 -7.69 5.51 6.37
N SER A 840 -7.52 5.34 7.69
CA SER A 840 -6.23 5.38 8.41
C SER A 840 -5.63 3.99 8.68
N ILE A 841 -6.40 2.91 8.51
CA ILE A 841 -5.97 1.52 8.76
C ILE A 841 -5.43 0.86 7.48
N LEU A 842 -5.76 1.36 6.28
CA LEU A 842 -5.68 0.56 5.05
C LEU A 842 -4.43 0.79 4.18
N GLU A 843 -3.25 1.02 4.77
CA GLU A 843 -2.03 0.82 3.99
C GLU A 843 -1.72 -0.68 3.78
N GLU A 844 -2.21 -1.54 4.69
CA GLU A 844 -2.04 -3.00 4.67
C GLU A 844 -3.39 -3.74 4.73
N GLU A 845 -3.39 -5.04 4.38
CA GLU A 845 -4.58 -5.90 4.45
C GLU A 845 -5.02 -6.10 5.91
N PRO A 846 -6.27 -5.74 6.28
CA PRO A 846 -6.74 -5.91 7.65
C PRO A 846 -7.07 -7.39 7.96
N GLU A 847 -7.04 -7.74 9.26
CA GLU A 847 -7.54 -9.02 9.76
C GLU A 847 -9.00 -8.90 10.23
N VAL A 848 -9.82 -9.90 9.89
CA VAL A 848 -11.22 -10.02 10.34
C VAL A 848 -11.32 -11.03 11.47
N ALA A 849 -12.11 -10.71 12.51
CA ALA A 849 -12.48 -11.65 13.57
C ALA A 849 -13.89 -12.23 13.32
N VAL A 850 -13.97 -13.54 13.05
CA VAL A 850 -15.21 -14.25 12.74
C VAL A 850 -15.64 -15.14 13.91
N GLY A 851 -16.84 -14.90 14.47
CA GLY A 851 -17.44 -15.78 15.48
C GLY A 851 -17.98 -17.06 14.86
N ILE A 852 -17.44 -18.22 15.28
CA ILE A 852 -17.76 -19.53 14.68
C ILE A 852 -18.90 -20.23 15.42
N LEU A 853 -18.79 -20.36 16.75
CA LEU A 853 -19.83 -20.99 17.58
C LEU A 853 -19.75 -20.54 19.03
N SER A 854 -20.88 -20.70 19.74
CA SER A 854 -20.99 -20.49 21.19
C SER A 854 -21.46 -21.78 21.87
N ALA A 855 -20.71 -22.26 22.87
CA ALA A 855 -21.03 -23.48 23.61
C ALA A 855 -20.39 -23.51 25.01
N ASP A 856 -20.93 -24.32 25.92
CA ASP A 856 -20.33 -24.53 27.25
C ASP A 856 -19.00 -25.31 27.18
N HIS A 857 -18.83 -26.07 26.09
CA HIS A 857 -17.72 -26.98 25.87
C HIS A 857 -17.41 -27.08 24.38
N ILE A 858 -16.13 -26.93 24.01
CA ILE A 858 -15.68 -26.93 22.62
C ILE A 858 -14.51 -27.92 22.46
N ARG A 859 -14.60 -28.74 21.40
CA ARG A 859 -13.54 -29.66 20.99
C ARG A 859 -13.03 -29.28 19.60
N PHE A 860 -11.71 -29.21 19.46
CA PHE A 860 -11.06 -28.89 18.19
C PHE A 860 -9.70 -29.56 18.07
N ALA A 861 -9.29 -29.90 16.85
CA ALA A 861 -7.98 -30.46 16.55
C ALA A 861 -7.08 -29.41 15.90
N LEU A 862 -5.89 -29.20 16.46
CA LEU A 862 -4.83 -28.42 15.82
C LEU A 862 -4.10 -29.35 14.84
N ASN A 863 -4.31 -29.14 13.53
CA ASN A 863 -3.79 -30.02 12.48
C ASN A 863 -2.28 -29.80 12.23
N ALA A 864 -1.71 -28.73 12.80
CA ALA A 864 -0.30 -28.38 12.78
C ALA A 864 0.08 -27.70 14.10
N ALA A 865 1.34 -27.29 14.26
CA ALA A 865 1.84 -26.61 15.46
C ALA A 865 1.23 -25.21 15.64
N PHE A 866 0.62 -24.96 16.80
CA PHE A 866 0.20 -23.64 17.26
C PHE A 866 0.92 -23.29 18.56
N THR A 867 1.21 -22.01 18.78
CA THR A 867 1.71 -21.51 20.06
C THR A 867 0.56 -20.99 20.90
N ALA A 868 0.43 -21.49 22.13
CA ALA A 868 -0.50 -20.98 23.13
C ALA A 868 0.24 -20.80 24.46
N LYS A 869 0.19 -19.59 25.04
CA LYS A 869 0.88 -19.23 26.30
C LYS A 869 2.39 -19.54 26.30
N GLY A 870 3.04 -19.47 25.13
CA GLY A 870 4.47 -19.70 24.97
C GLY A 870 4.88 -21.16 24.79
N GLU A 871 3.92 -22.09 24.78
CA GLU A 871 4.16 -23.51 24.49
C GLU A 871 3.60 -23.89 23.12
N GLU A 872 4.30 -24.80 22.44
CA GLU A 872 3.83 -25.37 21.17
C GLU A 872 2.84 -26.51 21.46
N VAL A 873 1.67 -26.44 20.82
CA VAL A 873 0.53 -27.33 21.02
C VAL A 873 0.07 -27.85 19.67
N VAL A 874 -0.21 -29.16 19.61
CA VAL A 874 -0.69 -29.89 18.43
C VAL A 874 -1.77 -30.89 18.82
N GLY A 875 -2.57 -31.34 17.86
CA GLY A 875 -3.55 -32.41 18.07
C GLY A 875 -4.83 -31.94 18.78
N MET A 876 -5.58 -32.89 19.32
CA MET A 876 -6.91 -32.64 19.89
C MET A 876 -6.84 -31.82 21.18
N GLN A 877 -7.65 -30.76 21.24
CA GLN A 877 -7.81 -29.86 22.36
C GLN A 877 -9.27 -29.87 22.83
N GLU A 878 -9.44 -29.64 24.13
CA GLU A 878 -10.75 -29.60 24.77
C GLU A 878 -10.77 -28.44 25.77
N VAL A 879 -11.80 -27.60 25.66
CA VAL A 879 -11.98 -26.40 26.50
C VAL A 879 -13.41 -26.36 27.01
N SER A 880 -13.59 -25.89 28.25
CA SER A 880 -14.92 -25.73 28.87
C SER A 880 -15.03 -24.43 29.64
N CYS A 881 -16.22 -23.82 29.68
CA CYS A 881 -16.49 -22.70 30.56
C CYS A 881 -16.64 -23.18 32.01
N LYS A 882 -15.94 -22.55 32.96
CA LYS A 882 -16.08 -22.81 34.39
C LYS A 882 -15.87 -21.52 35.17
N ASP A 883 -16.80 -21.19 36.08
CA ASP A 883 -16.75 -20.00 36.94
C ASP A 883 -16.51 -18.67 36.16
N GLY A 884 -17.07 -18.57 34.95
CA GLY A 884 -16.90 -17.40 34.07
C GLY A 884 -15.52 -17.29 33.38
N GLY A 885 -14.69 -18.35 33.44
CA GLY A 885 -13.41 -18.43 32.75
C GLY A 885 -13.27 -19.68 31.86
N ILE A 886 -12.21 -19.70 31.05
CA ILE A 886 -11.89 -20.77 30.10
C ILE A 886 -10.99 -21.78 30.80
N LEU A 887 -11.49 -22.99 31.05
CA LEU A 887 -10.69 -24.09 31.58
C LEU A 887 -10.01 -24.83 30.42
N TRP A 888 -8.67 -24.83 30.40
CA TRP A 888 -7.84 -25.55 29.43
C TRP A 888 -6.60 -26.12 30.13
N ASN A 889 -6.31 -27.41 29.92
CA ASN A 889 -5.19 -28.12 30.56
C ASN A 889 -5.11 -27.94 32.09
N GLY A 890 -6.26 -27.89 32.76
CA GLY A 890 -6.36 -27.75 34.22
C GLY A 890 -6.19 -26.33 34.76
N ASN A 891 -5.94 -25.34 33.90
CA ASN A 891 -5.78 -23.93 34.26
C ASN A 891 -6.97 -23.09 33.79
N LEU A 892 -7.32 -22.06 34.56
CA LEU A 892 -8.41 -21.14 34.25
C LEU A 892 -7.86 -19.85 33.62
N TYR A 893 -8.39 -19.46 32.47
CA TYR A 893 -7.97 -18.28 31.71
C TYR A 893 -9.14 -17.33 31.47
N SER A 894 -8.88 -16.02 31.45
CA SER A 894 -9.86 -15.03 30.99
C SER A 894 -9.99 -14.97 29.47
N GLU A 895 -8.91 -15.33 28.76
CA GLU A 895 -8.82 -15.40 27.31
C GLU A 895 -7.72 -16.39 26.92
N LEU A 896 -7.99 -17.17 25.86
CA LEU A 896 -7.07 -18.16 25.33
C LEU A 896 -6.93 -17.99 23.81
N THR A 897 -5.70 -17.83 23.33
CA THR A 897 -5.40 -17.66 21.90
C THR A 897 -4.35 -18.68 21.47
N PHE A 898 -4.61 -19.33 20.35
CA PHE A 898 -3.72 -20.25 19.66
C PHE A 898 -3.25 -19.57 18.37
N LEU A 899 -1.96 -19.25 18.31
CA LEU A 899 -1.32 -18.63 17.17
C LEU A 899 -0.71 -19.70 16.26
N PRO A 900 -0.97 -19.70 14.95
CA PRO A 900 -0.37 -20.67 14.04
C PRO A 900 1.15 -20.47 13.98
N SER A 901 1.93 -21.54 14.03
CA SER A 901 3.41 -21.43 13.95
C SER A 901 3.90 -21.22 12.50
N HIS A 902 3.06 -21.57 11.52
CA HIS A 902 3.29 -21.43 10.09
C HIS A 902 1.98 -21.07 9.37
N ASP A 903 2.07 -20.47 8.18
CA ASP A 903 0.92 -19.86 7.49
C ASP A 903 -0.07 -20.91 6.92
N ASP A 904 0.39 -22.16 6.75
CA ASP A 904 -0.44 -23.30 6.33
C ASP A 904 -1.07 -24.07 7.50
N ALA A 905 -0.80 -23.67 8.74
CA ALA A 905 -1.40 -24.30 9.90
C ALA A 905 -2.92 -24.10 9.89
N SER A 906 -3.64 -25.18 10.19
CA SER A 906 -5.09 -25.19 10.26
C SER A 906 -5.57 -25.86 11.53
N PHE A 907 -6.80 -25.57 11.91
CA PHE A 907 -7.49 -26.23 13.01
C PHE A 907 -8.88 -26.69 12.56
N THR A 908 -9.33 -27.81 13.12
CA THR A 908 -10.61 -28.41 12.81
C THR A 908 -11.51 -28.33 14.03
N VAL A 909 -12.67 -27.71 13.90
CA VAL A 909 -13.67 -27.60 14.98
C VAL A 909 -14.74 -28.65 14.75
N GLU A 910 -15.09 -29.37 15.81
CA GLU A 910 -16.19 -30.34 15.79
C GLU A 910 -17.52 -29.64 16.05
N ASP A 911 -18.61 -30.23 15.56
CA ASP A 911 -19.99 -29.84 15.89
C ASP A 911 -20.35 -28.38 15.57
N VAL A 912 -19.78 -27.77 14.52
CA VAL A 912 -20.11 -26.41 14.09
C VAL A 912 -21.54 -26.37 13.56
N PRO A 913 -22.47 -25.60 14.16
CA PRO A 913 -23.83 -25.49 13.68
C PRO A 913 -23.86 -24.68 12.38
N ILE A 914 -24.61 -25.14 11.38
CA ILE A 914 -24.86 -24.43 10.12
C ILE A 914 -26.36 -24.28 9.90
N GLY A 915 -26.79 -23.12 9.39
CA GLY A 915 -28.21 -22.85 9.12
C GLY A 915 -29.01 -22.69 10.41
N ILE A 916 -28.49 -21.93 11.37
CA ILE A 916 -29.13 -21.76 12.68
C ILE A 916 -30.49 -21.10 12.48
N HIS A 917 -31.55 -21.72 13.02
CA HIS A 917 -32.94 -21.30 12.81
C HIS A 917 -33.47 -21.48 11.37
N PHE A 918 -32.81 -22.30 10.54
CA PHE A 918 -33.34 -22.79 9.27
C PHE A 918 -33.71 -24.27 9.35
N HIS A 919 -34.64 -24.71 8.51
CA HIS A 919 -35.14 -26.08 8.45
C HIS A 919 -34.11 -27.16 8.07
N TRP A 920 -32.90 -26.76 7.65
CA TRP A 920 -31.78 -27.64 7.34
C TRP A 920 -30.64 -27.56 8.37
N GLU A 921 -30.90 -26.97 9.55
CA GLU A 921 -29.93 -26.84 10.64
C GLU A 921 -29.27 -28.19 10.95
N ARG A 922 -27.94 -28.22 10.91
CA ARG A 922 -27.15 -29.42 11.21
C ARG A 922 -25.78 -29.05 11.76
N LYS A 923 -25.10 -30.04 12.31
CA LYS A 923 -23.71 -29.91 12.80
C LYS A 923 -22.75 -30.51 11.80
N GLU A 924 -21.72 -29.76 11.43
CA GLU A 924 -20.67 -30.21 10.52
C GLU A 924 -19.28 -29.98 11.12
N ARG A 925 -18.34 -30.87 10.79
CA ARG A 925 -16.92 -30.67 11.08
C ARG A 925 -16.35 -29.69 10.07
N GLN A 926 -15.74 -28.60 10.54
CA GLN A 926 -15.16 -27.56 9.67
C GLN A 926 -13.71 -27.27 10.01
N THR A 927 -12.91 -26.97 8.99
CA THR A 927 -11.48 -26.70 9.11
C THR A 927 -11.20 -25.25 8.71
N PHE A 928 -10.42 -24.56 9.53
CA PHE A 928 -10.11 -23.15 9.40
C PHE A 928 -8.59 -22.92 9.40
N LYS A 929 -8.15 -21.84 8.75
CA LYS A 929 -6.77 -21.31 8.85
C LYS A 929 -6.75 -20.09 9.77
N GLY A 930 -5.55 -19.63 10.12
CA GLY A 930 -5.37 -18.41 10.91
C GLY A 930 -5.41 -18.67 12.42
N THR A 931 -5.59 -17.60 13.17
CA THR A 931 -5.56 -17.61 14.64
C THR A 931 -6.91 -18.08 15.20
N LEU A 932 -6.86 -18.94 16.23
CA LEU A 932 -8.03 -19.38 17.00
C LEU A 932 -8.01 -18.68 18.35
N ARG A 933 -9.05 -17.91 18.64
CA ARG A 933 -9.23 -17.17 19.89
C ARG A 933 -10.49 -17.63 20.60
N LEU A 934 -10.43 -17.80 21.91
CA LEU A 934 -11.54 -18.18 22.78
C LEU A 934 -11.74 -17.10 23.84
N ILE A 935 -13.00 -16.69 24.01
CA ILE A 935 -13.45 -15.75 25.03
C ILE A 935 -14.71 -16.27 25.72
N VAL A 936 -15.11 -15.64 26.83
CA VAL A 936 -16.35 -15.96 27.56
C VAL A 936 -17.34 -14.80 27.45
N GLU A 937 -18.58 -15.10 27.09
CA GLU A 937 -19.71 -14.18 27.12
C GLU A 937 -20.94 -14.94 27.67
N GLU A 938 -21.66 -14.33 28.62
CA GLU A 938 -22.86 -14.93 29.25
C GLU A 938 -22.67 -16.39 29.72
N GLU A 939 -21.54 -16.66 30.37
CA GLU A 939 -21.16 -18.02 30.86
C GLU A 939 -20.94 -19.08 29.77
N LYS A 940 -20.83 -18.70 28.49
CA LYS A 940 -20.51 -19.60 27.37
C LYS A 940 -19.16 -19.26 26.74
N LEU A 941 -18.49 -20.26 26.15
CA LEU A 941 -17.31 -20.05 25.33
C LEU A 941 -17.73 -19.59 23.93
N ILE A 942 -17.06 -18.56 23.42
CA ILE A 942 -17.15 -18.16 22.01
C ILE A 942 -15.83 -18.48 21.33
N LEU A 943 -15.89 -19.27 20.25
CA LEU A 943 -14.74 -19.53 19.38
C LEU A 943 -14.72 -18.51 18.25
N ILE A 944 -13.61 -17.77 18.15
CA ILE A 944 -13.37 -16.74 17.16
C ILE A 944 -12.19 -17.17 16.28
N ASN A 945 -12.37 -17.08 14.96
CA ASN A 945 -11.30 -17.25 13.99
C ASN A 945 -10.83 -15.87 13.49
N GLN A 946 -9.54 -15.58 13.62
CA GLN A 946 -8.93 -14.35 13.09
C GLN A 946 -8.02 -14.68 11.91
N LEU A 947 -8.24 -14.01 10.78
CA LEU A 947 -7.51 -14.24 9.54
C LEU A 947 -7.51 -12.99 8.63
N PRO A 948 -6.60 -12.90 7.65
CA PRO A 948 -6.61 -11.84 6.66
C PRO A 948 -7.92 -11.80 5.86
N VAL A 949 -8.39 -10.59 5.53
CA VAL A 949 -9.69 -10.39 4.86
C VAL A 949 -9.79 -11.10 3.51
N GLU A 950 -8.73 -11.17 2.72
CA GLU A 950 -8.80 -11.82 1.41
C GLU A 950 -8.96 -13.35 1.54
N GLU A 951 -8.36 -13.98 2.55
CA GLU A 951 -8.56 -15.40 2.86
C GLU A 951 -10.00 -15.67 3.34
N TYR A 952 -10.56 -14.76 4.14
CA TYR A 952 -11.97 -14.80 4.52
C TYR A 952 -12.90 -14.72 3.31
N LEU A 953 -12.65 -13.79 2.38
CA LEU A 953 -13.49 -13.59 1.19
C LEU A 953 -13.46 -14.81 0.26
N ILE A 954 -12.33 -15.50 0.12
CA ILE A 954 -12.27 -16.75 -0.67
C ILE A 954 -13.25 -17.79 -0.11
N SER A 955 -13.34 -17.93 1.21
CA SER A 955 -14.27 -18.85 1.87
C SER A 955 -15.72 -18.38 1.76
N VAL A 956 -15.99 -17.09 1.96
CA VAL A 956 -17.34 -16.51 1.83
C VAL A 956 -17.89 -16.73 0.43
N ILE A 957 -17.16 -16.32 -0.60
CA ILE A 957 -17.64 -16.44 -1.98
C ILE A 957 -17.85 -17.92 -2.36
N SER A 958 -16.94 -18.81 -1.93
CA SER A 958 -17.08 -20.26 -2.18
C SER A 958 -18.27 -20.90 -1.44
N SER A 959 -18.77 -20.25 -0.39
CA SER A 959 -19.90 -20.73 0.43
C SER A 959 -21.23 -20.12 -0.02
N GLU A 960 -21.21 -18.87 -0.47
CA GLU A 960 -22.37 -18.10 -0.93
C GLU A 960 -22.79 -18.45 -2.37
N MET A 961 -21.85 -18.85 -3.23
CA MET A 961 -22.11 -19.11 -4.65
C MET A 961 -21.29 -20.27 -5.21
N SER A 962 -21.73 -20.83 -6.35
CA SER A 962 -21.01 -21.90 -7.02
C SER A 962 -19.71 -21.40 -7.62
N ALA A 963 -18.64 -22.17 -7.39
CA ALA A 963 -17.31 -21.98 -7.95
C ALA A 963 -17.25 -21.89 -9.50
N THR A 964 -18.31 -22.31 -10.19
CA THR A 964 -18.43 -22.30 -11.66
C THR A 964 -19.00 -20.99 -12.23
N SER A 965 -19.30 -20.03 -11.36
CA SER A 965 -19.74 -18.69 -11.76
C SER A 965 -18.73 -17.98 -12.67
N SER A 966 -19.24 -17.16 -13.58
CA SER A 966 -18.43 -16.27 -14.41
C SER A 966 -17.51 -15.38 -13.58
N ILE A 967 -16.31 -15.11 -14.08
CA ILE A 967 -15.32 -14.31 -13.36
C ILE A 967 -15.81 -12.91 -13.00
N GLU A 968 -16.62 -12.25 -13.86
CA GLU A 968 -17.14 -10.91 -13.58
C GLU A 968 -18.19 -10.91 -12.45
N LEU A 969 -19.01 -11.96 -12.34
CA LEU A 969 -19.90 -12.14 -11.19
C LEU A 969 -19.13 -12.38 -9.89
N LEU A 970 -18.09 -13.23 -9.93
CA LEU A 970 -17.22 -13.49 -8.78
C LEU A 970 -16.51 -12.21 -8.30
N LYS A 971 -16.03 -11.39 -9.24
CA LYS A 971 -15.41 -10.08 -8.95
C LYS A 971 -16.42 -9.11 -8.32
N ALA A 972 -17.63 -9.01 -8.86
CA ALA A 972 -18.68 -8.16 -8.31
C ALA A 972 -19.01 -8.58 -6.87
N HIS A 973 -19.17 -9.89 -6.63
CA HIS A 973 -19.46 -10.42 -5.30
C HIS A 973 -18.31 -10.20 -4.31
N ALA A 974 -17.05 -10.30 -4.74
CA ALA A 974 -15.89 -10.00 -3.90
C ALA A 974 -15.87 -8.54 -3.43
N VAL A 975 -16.12 -7.57 -4.33
CA VAL A 975 -16.16 -6.14 -3.98
C VAL A 975 -17.32 -5.83 -3.04
N VAL A 976 -18.51 -6.38 -3.29
CA VAL A 976 -19.68 -6.21 -2.42
C VAL A 976 -19.43 -6.78 -1.04
N SER A 977 -18.94 -8.03 -0.97
CA SER A 977 -18.69 -8.71 0.29
C SER A 977 -17.65 -7.98 1.13
N ARG A 978 -16.58 -7.46 0.51
CA ARG A 978 -15.56 -6.64 1.16
C ARG A 978 -16.10 -5.31 1.68
N SER A 979 -16.90 -4.61 0.88
CA SER A 979 -17.50 -3.31 1.24
C SER A 979 -18.43 -3.45 2.45
N TRP A 980 -19.26 -4.49 2.44
CA TRP A 980 -20.14 -4.82 3.55
C TRP A 980 -19.35 -5.20 4.81
N LEU A 981 -18.34 -6.06 4.68
CA LEU A 981 -17.49 -6.48 5.79
C LEU A 981 -16.82 -5.28 6.47
N PHE A 982 -16.26 -4.36 5.67
CA PHE A 982 -15.60 -3.17 6.20
C PHE A 982 -16.58 -2.26 6.92
N THR A 983 -17.82 -2.19 6.45
CA THR A 983 -18.89 -1.48 7.15
C THR A 983 -19.20 -2.11 8.51
N GLN A 984 -19.22 -3.45 8.61
CA GLN A 984 -19.43 -4.14 9.90
C GLN A 984 -18.26 -3.96 10.86
N MET A 985 -17.02 -4.07 10.36
CA MET A 985 -15.81 -3.81 11.14
C MET A 985 -15.82 -2.37 11.69
N LYS A 986 -16.17 -1.39 10.85
CA LYS A 986 -16.34 0.01 11.24
C LYS A 986 -17.42 0.17 12.32
N LYS A 987 -18.62 -0.38 12.10
CA LYS A 987 -19.74 -0.36 13.06
C LYS A 987 -19.32 -0.97 14.41
N ARG A 988 -18.55 -2.06 14.44
CA ARG A 988 -18.01 -2.63 15.69
C ARG A 988 -17.05 -1.69 16.39
N ILE A 989 -16.07 -1.15 15.67
CA ILE A 989 -15.07 -0.20 16.22
C ILE A 989 -15.77 1.03 16.81
N GLU A 990 -16.76 1.58 16.12
CA GLU A 990 -17.54 2.75 16.56
C GLU A 990 -18.46 2.47 17.76
N ASN A 991 -18.81 1.21 17.99
CA ASN A 991 -19.67 0.77 19.09
C ASN A 991 -18.89 0.15 20.27
N ALA A 992 -17.57 -0.04 20.15
CA ALA A 992 -16.72 -0.58 21.19
C ALA A 992 -16.72 0.31 22.45
N GLY A 993 -17.38 -0.16 23.52
CA GLY A 993 -17.44 0.54 24.82
C GLY A 993 -18.73 1.30 25.11
N LYS A 994 -19.73 1.28 24.21
CA LYS A 994 -21.11 1.66 24.55
C LYS A 994 -21.80 0.43 25.14
N THR A 995 -22.27 0.48 26.38
CA THR A 995 -23.23 -0.49 26.90
C THR A 995 -24.48 -0.39 26.03
N SER A 996 -24.71 -1.35 25.15
CA SER A 996 -25.87 -1.39 24.27
C SER A 996 -27.13 -1.73 25.07
N GLY A 997 -27.63 -0.74 25.81
CA GLY A 997 -29.03 -0.68 26.21
C GLY A 997 -29.82 -0.04 25.06
N PHE A 998 -30.13 -0.80 24.02
CA PHE A 998 -31.15 -0.40 23.04
C PHE A 998 -31.87 -1.66 22.55
N PHE A 999 -33.04 -1.94 23.12
CA PHE A 999 -33.92 -2.98 22.59
C PHE A 999 -34.32 -2.59 21.16
N SER A 1000 -33.90 -3.36 20.14
CA SER A 1000 -34.23 -3.14 18.73
C SER A 1000 -35.63 -3.62 18.36
N PHE A 1001 -36.62 -3.39 19.23
CA PHE A 1001 -38.01 -3.70 18.94
C PHE A 1001 -38.98 -2.73 19.63
N VAL A 1002 -40.11 -2.48 18.97
CA VAL A 1002 -41.30 -1.85 19.54
C VAL A 1002 -42.32 -2.95 19.74
N ARG A 1003 -42.71 -3.20 21.00
CA ARG A 1003 -43.82 -4.10 21.35
C ARG A 1003 -44.89 -3.31 22.10
N ARG A 1004 -46.07 -3.23 21.49
CA ARG A 1004 -47.34 -2.74 22.05
C ARG A 1004 -48.36 -3.87 21.96
N ASP A 1005 -49.52 -3.73 22.60
CA ASP A 1005 -50.56 -4.78 22.59
C ASP A 1005 -51.05 -5.13 21.17
N ASP A 1006 -51.00 -4.17 20.25
CA ASP A 1006 -51.45 -4.24 18.87
C ASP A 1006 -50.33 -4.11 17.81
N GLU A 1007 -49.06 -3.94 18.20
CA GLU A 1007 -47.95 -3.71 17.28
C GLU A 1007 -46.64 -4.38 17.75
N PHE A 1008 -45.96 -5.09 16.85
CA PHE A 1008 -44.63 -5.67 17.06
C PHE A 1008 -43.72 -5.36 15.85
N ILE A 1009 -42.76 -4.46 16.03
CA ILE A 1009 -41.76 -4.12 15.01
C ILE A 1009 -40.39 -4.48 15.54
N ARG A 1010 -39.61 -5.25 14.78
CA ARG A 1010 -38.24 -5.65 15.16
C ARG A 1010 -37.26 -5.24 14.07
N TRP A 1011 -36.17 -4.58 14.48
CA TRP A 1011 -35.07 -4.18 13.60
C TRP A 1011 -33.89 -5.14 13.76
N TYR A 1012 -33.28 -5.50 12.64
CA TYR A 1012 -32.21 -6.51 12.55
C TYR A 1012 -30.83 -5.93 12.16
N ASP A 1013 -30.63 -4.61 12.25
CA ASP A 1013 -29.36 -3.94 11.86
C ASP A 1013 -28.54 -3.37 13.05
N GLY A 1014 -28.96 -3.69 14.28
CA GLY A 1014 -28.29 -3.21 15.50
C GLY A 1014 -27.20 -4.17 15.96
N SER A 1015 -25.93 -3.81 15.77
CA SER A 1015 -24.70 -4.38 16.37
C SER A 1015 -24.87 -5.59 17.31
N GLU A 1016 -25.18 -6.77 16.78
CA GLU A 1016 -25.35 -7.99 17.59
C GLU A 1016 -24.01 -8.61 18.00
N HIS A 1017 -22.90 -8.13 17.45
CA HIS A 1017 -21.56 -8.65 17.72
C HIS A 1017 -20.68 -7.53 18.28
N THR A 1018 -20.55 -7.48 19.60
CA THR A 1018 -19.62 -6.53 20.27
C THR A 1018 -18.22 -7.11 20.44
N LEU A 1019 -18.07 -8.44 20.32
CA LEU A 1019 -16.85 -9.18 20.63
C LEU A 1019 -16.05 -9.65 19.40
N PHE A 1020 -16.66 -9.69 18.22
CA PHE A 1020 -16.07 -10.08 16.94
C PHE A 1020 -16.74 -9.29 15.79
N ASP A 1021 -16.12 -9.25 14.60
CA ASP A 1021 -16.57 -8.40 13.48
C ASP A 1021 -17.84 -8.95 12.80
N VAL A 1022 -17.89 -10.26 12.55
CA VAL A 1022 -18.99 -10.95 11.84
C VAL A 1022 -19.15 -12.39 12.36
N CYS A 1023 -20.33 -13.01 12.23
CA CYS A 1023 -20.51 -14.43 12.51
C CYS A 1023 -20.38 -15.30 11.24
N ALA A 1024 -20.15 -16.60 11.43
CA ALA A 1024 -19.96 -17.56 10.34
C ALA A 1024 -21.25 -18.05 9.65
N ASP A 1025 -22.42 -17.62 10.13
CA ASP A 1025 -23.74 -18.09 9.70
C ASP A 1025 -24.42 -17.12 8.71
N ASP A 1026 -25.56 -17.54 8.14
CA ASP A 1026 -26.36 -16.76 7.18
C ASP A 1026 -26.87 -15.41 7.73
N HIS A 1027 -26.72 -15.17 9.04
CA HIS A 1027 -26.98 -13.87 9.68
C HIS A 1027 -26.03 -12.76 9.16
N CYS A 1028 -24.77 -13.09 8.86
CA CYS A 1028 -23.76 -12.14 8.38
C CYS A 1028 -23.37 -12.43 6.93
N GLN A 1029 -22.41 -13.34 6.75
CA GLN A 1029 -21.96 -13.89 5.47
C GLN A 1029 -21.54 -15.32 5.76
N ARG A 1030 -21.96 -16.25 4.91
CA ARG A 1030 -21.71 -17.67 5.14
C ARG A 1030 -20.20 -17.96 5.05
N TYR A 1031 -19.58 -18.30 6.17
CA TYR A 1031 -18.14 -18.58 6.26
C TYR A 1031 -17.92 -20.00 6.79
N GLN A 1032 -17.45 -20.92 5.93
CA GLN A 1032 -17.29 -22.34 6.27
C GLN A 1032 -15.81 -22.79 6.30
N GLY A 1033 -14.89 -21.85 6.52
CA GLY A 1033 -13.45 -22.10 6.54
C GLY A 1033 -12.89 -22.59 5.20
N ILE A 1034 -11.86 -23.42 5.24
CA ILE A 1034 -11.22 -24.03 4.07
C ILE A 1034 -11.87 -25.35 3.63
N THR A 1035 -12.87 -25.85 4.36
CA THR A 1035 -13.55 -27.11 4.03
C THR A 1035 -14.19 -27.09 2.63
N LYS A 1036 -14.57 -25.91 2.13
CA LYS A 1036 -15.10 -25.71 0.77
C LYS A 1036 -14.29 -24.73 -0.08
N ALA A 1037 -13.19 -24.17 0.43
CA ALA A 1037 -12.37 -23.20 -0.29
C ALA A 1037 -11.35 -23.91 -1.19
N SER A 1038 -11.68 -24.11 -2.45
CA SER A 1038 -10.78 -24.78 -3.40
C SER A 1038 -10.91 -24.35 -4.86
N SER A 1039 -11.71 -23.32 -5.17
CA SER A 1039 -11.90 -22.87 -6.56
C SER A 1039 -10.84 -21.86 -6.99
N PRO A 1040 -9.99 -22.17 -8.00
CA PRO A 1040 -9.02 -21.22 -8.54
C PRO A 1040 -9.67 -19.94 -9.08
N ALA A 1041 -10.89 -20.03 -9.63
CA ALA A 1041 -11.63 -18.89 -10.18
C ALA A 1041 -12.05 -17.89 -9.09
N VAL A 1042 -12.42 -18.38 -7.89
CA VAL A 1042 -12.74 -17.52 -6.74
C VAL A 1042 -11.48 -16.82 -6.24
N VAL A 1043 -10.37 -17.56 -6.11
CA VAL A 1043 -9.07 -16.97 -5.73
C VAL A 1043 -8.64 -15.90 -6.73
N GLU A 1044 -8.80 -16.15 -8.03
CA GLU A 1044 -8.52 -15.18 -9.09
C GLU A 1044 -9.41 -13.94 -8.97
N ALA A 1045 -10.72 -14.09 -8.75
CA ALA A 1045 -11.64 -12.98 -8.62
C ALA A 1045 -11.33 -12.09 -7.40
N VAL A 1046 -11.07 -12.72 -6.25
CA VAL A 1046 -10.66 -12.03 -5.01
C VAL A 1046 -9.35 -11.29 -5.24
N LYS A 1047 -8.34 -11.96 -5.82
CA LYS A 1047 -7.03 -11.35 -6.14
C LYS A 1047 -7.14 -10.20 -7.14
N ALA A 1048 -7.96 -10.33 -8.18
CA ALA A 1048 -8.17 -9.30 -9.19
C ALA A 1048 -8.82 -8.04 -8.61
N THR A 1049 -9.70 -8.22 -7.61
CA THR A 1049 -10.43 -7.15 -6.92
C THR A 1049 -9.86 -6.81 -5.55
N ARG A 1050 -8.63 -7.25 -5.25
CA ARG A 1050 -7.98 -7.06 -3.95
C ARG A 1050 -8.03 -5.60 -3.52
N GLY A 1051 -8.55 -5.38 -2.31
CA GLY A 1051 -8.75 -4.06 -1.72
C GLY A 1051 -9.78 -3.16 -2.40
N GLN A 1052 -10.50 -3.59 -3.43
CA GLN A 1052 -11.57 -2.79 -4.05
C GLN A 1052 -12.86 -2.86 -3.23
N VAL A 1053 -13.46 -1.70 -2.98
CA VAL A 1053 -14.73 -1.51 -2.27
C VAL A 1053 -15.60 -0.48 -2.99
N LEU A 1054 -16.86 -0.37 -2.59
CA LEU A 1054 -17.81 0.65 -2.99
C LEU A 1054 -17.80 1.82 -2.00
N LEU A 1055 -17.65 3.04 -2.53
CA LEU A 1055 -17.76 4.29 -1.76
C LEU A 1055 -18.85 5.20 -2.35
N SER A 1056 -19.59 5.90 -1.51
CA SER A 1056 -20.54 6.96 -1.90
C SER A 1056 -20.22 8.20 -1.08
N ASP A 1057 -20.04 9.34 -1.75
CA ASP A 1057 -19.59 10.61 -1.12
C ASP A 1057 -18.34 10.45 -0.23
N GLY A 1058 -17.44 9.54 -0.61
CA GLY A 1058 -16.22 9.23 0.14
C GLY A 1058 -16.42 8.32 1.36
N LEU A 1059 -17.63 7.81 1.60
CA LEU A 1059 -17.95 6.89 2.71
C LEU A 1059 -18.16 5.46 2.19
N LEU A 1060 -17.75 4.46 2.98
CA LEU A 1060 -17.99 3.04 2.69
C LEU A 1060 -19.47 2.72 2.54
N CYS A 1061 -19.82 2.05 1.44
CA CYS A 1061 -21.18 1.58 1.21
C CYS A 1061 -21.47 0.30 2.01
N ASP A 1062 -22.58 0.31 2.77
CA ASP A 1062 -23.24 -0.90 3.29
C ASP A 1062 -23.82 -1.70 2.11
N ALA A 1063 -22.97 -2.47 1.44
CA ALA A 1063 -23.27 -3.13 0.17
C ALA A 1063 -24.08 -4.43 0.37
N ARG A 1064 -25.40 -4.27 0.57
CA ARG A 1064 -26.35 -5.40 0.73
C ARG A 1064 -26.62 -6.11 -0.61
N PHE A 1065 -26.82 -7.42 -0.58
CA PHE A 1065 -27.18 -8.21 -1.76
C PHE A 1065 -28.19 -9.31 -1.43
N SER A 1066 -28.98 -9.75 -2.40
CA SER A 1066 -29.97 -10.83 -2.23
C SER A 1066 -30.09 -11.72 -3.47
N LYS A 1067 -30.68 -12.91 -3.32
CA LYS A 1067 -30.79 -13.91 -4.40
C LYS A 1067 -31.56 -13.36 -5.61
N CYS A 1068 -32.78 -12.87 -5.39
CA CYS A 1068 -33.64 -12.34 -6.46
C CYS A 1068 -34.45 -11.12 -5.98
N CYS A 1069 -34.30 -9.97 -6.65
CA CYS A 1069 -35.06 -8.77 -6.29
C CYS A 1069 -36.54 -8.85 -6.69
N GLY A 1070 -36.91 -9.70 -7.65
CA GLY A 1070 -38.28 -9.83 -8.17
C GLY A 1070 -38.63 -8.83 -9.27
N GLY A 1071 -37.63 -8.13 -9.82
CA GLY A 1071 -37.75 -7.16 -10.91
C GLY A 1071 -37.53 -5.71 -10.49
N ILE A 1072 -37.63 -5.41 -9.20
CA ILE A 1072 -37.36 -4.08 -8.63
C ILE A 1072 -36.52 -4.26 -7.36
N THR A 1073 -35.44 -3.49 -7.19
CA THR A 1073 -34.68 -3.49 -5.94
C THR A 1073 -35.38 -2.66 -4.86
N GLU A 1074 -35.12 -2.96 -3.59
CA GLU A 1074 -35.82 -2.35 -2.46
C GLU A 1074 -34.95 -1.33 -1.71
N ARG A 1075 -35.60 -0.45 -0.94
CA ARG A 1075 -34.96 0.50 -0.03
C ARG A 1075 -34.44 -0.16 1.25
N PHE A 1076 -33.34 0.36 1.78
CA PHE A 1076 -32.77 -0.11 3.05
C PHE A 1076 -33.80 -0.02 4.20
N SER A 1077 -34.55 1.08 4.28
CA SER A 1077 -35.49 1.32 5.37
C SER A 1077 -36.72 0.41 5.38
N THR A 1078 -36.98 -0.35 4.31
CA THR A 1078 -38.04 -1.36 4.25
C THR A 1078 -37.67 -2.59 5.06
N CYS A 1079 -36.38 -2.98 5.03
CA CYS A 1079 -35.91 -4.26 5.58
C CYS A 1079 -35.17 -4.10 6.90
N TRP A 1080 -34.43 -3.00 7.09
CA TRP A 1080 -33.56 -2.79 8.25
C TRP A 1080 -34.01 -1.58 9.07
N ASP A 1081 -33.15 -0.56 9.26
CA ASP A 1081 -33.45 0.64 10.05
C ASP A 1081 -34.49 1.55 9.37
N ASP A 1082 -34.72 2.77 9.86
CA ASP A 1082 -35.64 3.72 9.21
C ASP A 1082 -34.90 4.82 8.43
N LYS A 1083 -33.65 4.56 8.04
CA LYS A 1083 -32.80 5.45 7.26
C LYS A 1083 -32.55 4.84 5.88
N ASP A 1084 -32.72 5.64 4.83
CA ASP A 1084 -32.33 5.22 3.49
C ASP A 1084 -30.90 5.67 3.18
N GLU A 1085 -30.14 4.80 2.54
CA GLU A 1085 -28.79 5.11 2.07
C GLU A 1085 -28.82 5.62 0.63
N PRO A 1086 -28.09 6.70 0.28
CA PRO A 1086 -28.13 7.31 -1.05
C PRO A 1086 -27.81 6.34 -2.19
N TYR A 1087 -26.94 5.36 -1.94
CA TYR A 1087 -26.48 4.36 -2.91
C TYR A 1087 -27.35 3.09 -2.97
N LEU A 1088 -28.39 2.97 -2.13
CA LEU A 1088 -29.33 1.85 -2.14
C LEU A 1088 -30.71 2.30 -2.62
N GLN A 1089 -30.75 2.89 -3.83
CA GLN A 1089 -32.00 3.32 -4.45
C GLN A 1089 -32.75 2.15 -5.11
N PRO A 1090 -34.09 2.19 -5.13
CA PRO A 1090 -34.90 1.24 -5.85
C PRO A 1090 -34.79 1.48 -7.37
N ILE A 1091 -34.35 0.47 -8.11
CA ILE A 1091 -34.24 0.49 -9.57
C ILE A 1091 -35.05 -0.65 -10.18
N ARG A 1092 -35.50 -0.47 -11.43
CA ARG A 1092 -35.94 -1.60 -12.26
C ARG A 1092 -34.71 -2.40 -12.68
N ASP A 1093 -34.75 -3.71 -12.47
CA ASP A 1093 -33.66 -4.61 -12.80
C ASP A 1093 -33.62 -4.92 -14.32
N THR A 1094 -33.45 -3.87 -15.14
CA THR A 1094 -33.43 -3.92 -16.61
C THR A 1094 -32.29 -3.06 -17.16
N LYS A 1095 -32.01 -3.13 -18.47
CA LYS A 1095 -30.91 -2.39 -19.12
C LYS A 1095 -30.97 -0.87 -18.94
N GLU A 1096 -32.17 -0.30 -18.88
CA GLU A 1096 -32.36 1.16 -18.82
C GLU A 1096 -32.35 1.71 -17.38
N GLY A 1097 -32.43 0.85 -16.35
CA GLY A 1097 -32.23 1.23 -14.95
C GLY A 1097 -33.03 2.47 -14.50
N SER A 1098 -34.30 2.59 -14.90
CA SER A 1098 -35.12 3.78 -14.62
C SER A 1098 -35.51 3.90 -13.15
N ASP A 1099 -35.52 5.13 -12.61
CA ASP A 1099 -36.06 5.44 -11.29
C ASP A 1099 -37.53 4.97 -11.17
N VAL A 1100 -37.86 4.36 -10.02
CA VAL A 1100 -39.24 4.01 -9.68
C VAL A 1100 -39.93 5.27 -9.10
N MET A 1101 -40.18 6.26 -9.96
CA MET A 1101 -40.98 7.44 -9.62
C MET A 1101 -42.45 7.19 -9.99
N ASP A 1102 -43.28 6.95 -8.97
CA ASP A 1102 -44.75 6.98 -8.94
C ASP A 1102 -45.58 5.72 -9.34
N GLU A 1103 -46.60 5.48 -8.50
CA GLU A 1103 -47.66 4.44 -8.46
C GLU A 1103 -47.45 3.15 -9.29
N VAL A 1104 -46.54 2.28 -8.83
CA VAL A 1104 -46.57 0.87 -9.24
C VAL A 1104 -47.84 0.23 -8.66
N ASP A 1105 -48.75 -0.22 -9.52
CA ASP A 1105 -49.78 -1.17 -9.14
C ASP A 1105 -49.10 -2.49 -8.73
N PHE A 1106 -48.82 -2.63 -7.43
CA PHE A 1106 -48.10 -3.78 -6.90
C PHE A 1106 -48.86 -5.09 -7.09
N GLU A 1107 -50.18 -5.05 -7.14
CA GLU A 1107 -50.97 -6.24 -7.41
C GLU A 1107 -50.80 -6.68 -8.85
N ALA A 1108 -50.91 -5.76 -9.81
CA ALA A 1108 -50.60 -6.04 -11.20
C ALA A 1108 -49.13 -6.46 -11.38
N PHE A 1109 -48.17 -5.79 -10.73
CA PHE A 1109 -46.74 -6.11 -10.82
C PHE A 1109 -46.39 -7.50 -10.29
N ILE A 1110 -46.97 -7.91 -9.16
CA ILE A 1110 -46.75 -9.22 -8.56
C ILE A 1110 -47.45 -10.31 -9.37
N ARG A 1111 -48.65 -10.06 -9.88
CA ARG A 1111 -49.40 -11.04 -10.68
C ARG A 1111 -48.93 -11.13 -12.14
N THR A 1112 -48.19 -10.15 -12.62
CA THR A 1112 -47.53 -10.19 -13.93
C THR A 1112 -46.08 -10.65 -13.82
N ARG A 1113 -45.49 -11.01 -14.96
CA ARG A 1113 -44.11 -11.48 -15.05
C ARG A 1113 -43.28 -10.55 -15.96
N PRO A 1114 -43.02 -9.30 -15.52
CA PRO A 1114 -42.36 -8.27 -16.34
C PRO A 1114 -40.93 -8.66 -16.71
N GLU A 1115 -40.38 -7.98 -17.71
CA GLU A 1115 -38.97 -8.16 -18.09
C GLU A 1115 -38.05 -7.66 -16.97
N ALA A 1116 -37.05 -8.47 -16.62
CA ALA A 1116 -35.99 -8.14 -15.67
C ALA A 1116 -34.80 -9.08 -15.91
N PHE A 1117 -33.58 -8.65 -15.57
CA PHE A 1117 -32.40 -9.52 -15.60
C PHE A 1117 -32.61 -10.75 -14.69
N CYS A 1118 -33.17 -10.58 -13.49
CA CYS A 1118 -33.48 -11.71 -12.62
C CYS A 1118 -34.66 -12.60 -13.08
N ASN A 1119 -35.39 -12.25 -14.14
CA ASN A 1119 -36.43 -13.09 -14.75
C ASN A 1119 -35.80 -14.05 -15.78
N THR A 1120 -35.15 -15.10 -15.28
CA THR A 1120 -34.48 -16.10 -16.12
C THR A 1120 -34.94 -17.52 -15.77
N SER A 1121 -35.02 -18.38 -16.79
CA SER A 1121 -35.28 -19.81 -16.69
C SER A 1121 -34.10 -20.66 -17.16
N ASP A 1122 -32.94 -20.03 -17.40
CA ASP A 1122 -31.72 -20.72 -17.83
C ASP A 1122 -31.12 -21.56 -16.70
N LYS A 1123 -31.35 -22.88 -16.76
CA LYS A 1123 -30.86 -23.84 -15.78
C LYS A 1123 -29.33 -23.83 -15.63
N ALA A 1124 -28.59 -23.62 -16.72
CA ALA A 1124 -27.12 -23.63 -16.68
C ALA A 1124 -26.55 -22.39 -15.99
N LEU A 1125 -27.24 -21.25 -16.11
CA LEU A 1125 -26.91 -20.04 -15.37
C LEU A 1125 -27.32 -20.17 -13.90
N LEU A 1126 -28.52 -20.68 -13.63
CA LEU A 1126 -29.02 -20.82 -12.25
C LEU A 1126 -28.17 -21.79 -11.43
N SER A 1127 -27.63 -22.86 -12.02
CA SER A 1127 -26.68 -23.75 -11.34
C SER A 1127 -25.33 -23.10 -10.99
N GLN A 1128 -25.01 -21.95 -11.57
CA GLN A 1128 -23.81 -21.18 -11.22
C GLN A 1128 -24.06 -20.23 -10.04
N VAL A 1129 -25.29 -19.79 -9.83
CA VAL A 1129 -25.64 -18.83 -8.76
C VAL A 1129 -26.20 -19.52 -7.53
N LEU A 1130 -26.98 -20.59 -7.72
CA LEU A 1130 -27.66 -21.32 -6.65
C LEU A 1130 -26.89 -22.58 -6.28
N ASN A 1131 -26.70 -22.78 -4.98
CA ASN A 1131 -26.11 -23.99 -4.41
C ASN A 1131 -27.03 -25.21 -4.66
N GLU A 1132 -26.50 -26.44 -4.59
CA GLU A 1132 -27.23 -27.68 -4.94
C GLU A 1132 -28.60 -27.80 -4.26
N TYR A 1133 -28.73 -27.40 -2.99
CA TYR A 1133 -29.99 -27.44 -2.24
C TYR A 1133 -31.00 -26.35 -2.66
N ASP A 1134 -30.54 -25.23 -3.23
CA ASP A 1134 -31.40 -24.14 -3.69
C ASP A 1134 -31.92 -24.37 -5.12
N GLN A 1135 -31.27 -25.24 -5.89
CA GLN A 1135 -31.64 -25.54 -7.29
C GLN A 1135 -32.98 -26.25 -7.43
N GLU A 1136 -33.52 -26.81 -6.33
CA GLU A 1136 -34.87 -27.39 -6.30
C GLU A 1136 -35.97 -26.33 -6.40
N THR A 1137 -35.65 -25.05 -6.13
CA THR A 1137 -36.58 -23.93 -6.26
C THR A 1137 -36.51 -23.30 -7.65
N THR A 1138 -37.54 -23.48 -8.48
CA THR A 1138 -37.59 -22.92 -9.85
C THR A 1138 -38.44 -21.67 -10.01
N ASP A 1139 -39.31 -21.37 -9.05
CA ASP A 1139 -40.33 -20.31 -9.16
C ASP A 1139 -40.03 -19.09 -8.27
N PHE A 1140 -38.76 -18.83 -7.93
CA PHE A 1140 -38.38 -17.73 -7.04
C PHE A 1140 -38.66 -16.32 -7.60
N TYR A 1141 -38.74 -16.14 -8.93
CA TYR A 1141 -39.05 -14.84 -9.53
C TYR A 1141 -40.51 -14.44 -9.30
N ARG A 1142 -41.43 -15.42 -9.37
CA ARG A 1142 -42.86 -15.33 -9.05
C ARG A 1142 -43.29 -16.64 -8.42
N TRP A 1143 -43.62 -16.62 -7.13
CA TRP A 1143 -43.91 -17.79 -6.32
C TRP A 1143 -45.33 -17.73 -5.76
N GLU A 1144 -45.86 -18.89 -5.37
CA GLU A 1144 -47.20 -19.01 -4.81
C GLU A 1144 -47.19 -20.01 -3.65
N VAL A 1145 -47.80 -19.64 -2.52
CA VAL A 1145 -47.91 -20.51 -1.34
C VAL A 1145 -49.36 -20.55 -0.87
N HIS A 1146 -49.88 -21.75 -0.64
CA HIS A 1146 -51.26 -21.98 -0.23
C HIS A 1146 -51.30 -22.48 1.21
N TYR A 1147 -52.16 -21.88 2.04
CA TYR A 1147 -52.45 -22.31 3.39
C TYR A 1147 -53.94 -22.58 3.58
N THR A 1148 -54.28 -23.70 4.22
CA THR A 1148 -55.60 -23.84 4.83
C THR A 1148 -55.72 -22.91 6.05
N GLN A 1149 -56.96 -22.59 6.44
CA GLN A 1149 -57.24 -21.80 7.64
C GLN A 1149 -56.52 -22.34 8.89
N ALA A 1150 -56.56 -23.66 9.09
CA ALA A 1150 -55.98 -24.32 10.25
C ALA A 1150 -54.44 -24.23 10.25
N GLU A 1151 -53.80 -24.41 9.08
CA GLU A 1151 -52.35 -24.33 8.95
C GLU A 1151 -51.84 -22.91 9.23
N LEU A 1152 -52.45 -21.88 8.62
CA LEU A 1152 -52.03 -20.51 8.82
C LEU A 1152 -52.23 -20.05 10.28
N ALA A 1153 -53.37 -20.38 10.89
CA ALA A 1153 -53.63 -20.05 12.29
C ALA A 1153 -52.63 -20.73 13.23
N ALA A 1154 -52.36 -22.03 13.03
CA ALA A 1154 -51.38 -22.76 13.85
C ALA A 1154 -49.97 -22.18 13.70
N LEU A 1155 -49.59 -21.83 12.47
CA LEU A 1155 -48.30 -21.25 12.13
C LEU A 1155 -48.07 -19.90 12.80
N ILE A 1156 -49.00 -18.96 12.63
CA ILE A 1156 -48.91 -17.61 13.23
C ILE A 1156 -48.90 -17.71 14.76
N ASN A 1157 -49.79 -18.52 15.34
CA ASN A 1157 -49.88 -18.65 16.80
C ASN A 1157 -48.59 -19.21 17.40
N ARG A 1158 -48.00 -20.22 16.74
CA ARG A 1158 -46.73 -20.81 17.17
C ARG A 1158 -45.58 -19.83 17.04
N ASN A 1159 -45.43 -19.17 15.89
CA ASN A 1159 -44.27 -18.32 15.61
C ASN A 1159 -44.32 -16.97 16.35
N ARG A 1160 -45.50 -16.58 16.86
CA ARG A 1160 -45.69 -15.36 17.67
C ARG A 1160 -45.86 -15.61 19.16
N GLU A 1161 -46.02 -16.88 19.57
CA GLU A 1161 -46.38 -17.25 20.94
C GLU A 1161 -47.64 -16.49 21.45
N ASP A 1162 -48.63 -16.31 20.56
CA ASP A 1162 -49.86 -15.54 20.79
C ASP A 1162 -51.09 -16.29 20.23
N ASP A 1163 -52.29 -16.06 20.75
CA ASP A 1163 -53.53 -16.69 20.27
C ASP A 1163 -54.39 -15.71 19.46
N PHE A 1164 -54.31 -15.83 18.13
CA PHE A 1164 -55.10 -15.03 17.19
C PHE A 1164 -56.50 -15.60 16.92
N GLY A 1165 -56.77 -16.85 17.33
CA GLY A 1165 -57.95 -17.59 16.90
C GLY A 1165 -57.92 -17.89 15.40
N ASP A 1166 -59.09 -17.79 14.75
CA ASP A 1166 -59.22 -17.93 13.30
C ASP A 1166 -58.72 -16.65 12.62
N ILE A 1167 -57.83 -16.78 11.63
CA ILE A 1167 -57.35 -15.67 10.81
C ILE A 1167 -58.45 -15.22 9.86
N LEU A 1168 -58.81 -13.94 9.93
CA LEU A 1168 -59.83 -13.29 9.12
C LEU A 1168 -59.22 -12.55 7.93
N ASP A 1169 -58.05 -11.92 8.14
CA ASP A 1169 -57.39 -11.16 7.09
C ASP A 1169 -55.89 -10.96 7.34
N LEU A 1170 -55.15 -10.78 6.24
CA LEU A 1170 -53.75 -10.36 6.23
C LEU A 1170 -53.68 -9.08 5.41
N VAL A 1171 -53.66 -7.94 6.10
CA VAL A 1171 -53.80 -6.62 5.46
C VAL A 1171 -52.43 -5.94 5.34
N PRO A 1172 -51.91 -5.70 4.12
CA PRO A 1172 -50.77 -4.83 3.88
C PRO A 1172 -50.98 -3.45 4.51
N VAL A 1173 -50.15 -3.07 5.48
CA VAL A 1173 -50.24 -1.73 6.11
C VAL A 1173 -49.30 -0.76 5.41
N GLU A 1174 -48.10 -1.22 5.07
CA GLU A 1174 -47.06 -0.39 4.46
C GLU A 1174 -46.19 -1.26 3.54
N ARG A 1175 -45.91 -0.77 2.32
CA ARG A 1175 -45.06 -1.40 1.31
C ARG A 1175 -43.88 -0.49 0.95
N GLY A 1176 -42.75 -1.12 0.66
CA GLY A 1176 -41.61 -0.48 0.02
C GLY A 1176 -41.75 -0.40 -1.50
N SER A 1177 -40.72 0.12 -2.16
CA SER A 1177 -40.71 0.43 -3.59
C SER A 1177 -40.71 -0.82 -4.49
N SER A 1178 -40.29 -1.98 -3.98
CA SER A 1178 -40.34 -3.24 -4.72
C SER A 1178 -41.61 -4.07 -4.43
N GLY A 1179 -42.56 -3.51 -3.68
CA GLY A 1179 -43.78 -4.21 -3.23
C GLY A 1179 -43.57 -5.07 -1.98
N ARG A 1180 -42.36 -5.11 -1.41
CA ARG A 1180 -42.09 -5.80 -0.14
C ARG A 1180 -42.85 -5.11 0.99
N LEU A 1181 -43.54 -5.89 1.82
CA LEU A 1181 -44.22 -5.37 2.99
C LEU A 1181 -43.20 -4.93 4.04
N LYS A 1182 -43.32 -3.66 4.47
CA LYS A 1182 -42.65 -3.10 5.65
C LYS A 1182 -43.47 -3.37 6.91
N LYS A 1183 -44.80 -3.36 6.80
CA LYS A 1183 -45.74 -3.68 7.89
C LYS A 1183 -46.93 -4.49 7.37
N LEU A 1184 -47.30 -5.54 8.11
CA LEU A 1184 -48.46 -6.40 7.84
C LEU A 1184 -49.37 -6.45 9.08
N ARG A 1185 -50.68 -6.22 8.90
CA ARG A 1185 -51.67 -6.41 9.96
C ARG A 1185 -52.30 -7.79 9.84
N ILE A 1186 -52.13 -8.60 10.87
CA ILE A 1186 -52.80 -9.89 11.04
C ILE A 1186 -54.09 -9.64 11.82
N VAL A 1187 -55.23 -9.96 11.23
CA VAL A 1187 -56.56 -9.83 11.84
C VAL A 1187 -57.08 -11.23 12.15
N GLY A 1188 -57.19 -11.58 13.42
CA GLY A 1188 -57.80 -12.82 13.89
C GLY A 1188 -59.07 -12.58 14.70
N THR A 1189 -59.85 -13.64 14.96
CA THR A 1189 -61.09 -13.55 15.74
C THR A 1189 -60.88 -13.15 17.20
N LYS A 1190 -59.68 -13.38 17.75
CA LYS A 1190 -59.34 -13.04 19.14
C LYS A 1190 -58.38 -11.86 19.28
N LYS A 1191 -57.50 -11.64 18.29
CA LYS A 1191 -56.43 -10.64 18.35
C LYS A 1191 -56.18 -10.01 16.98
N THR A 1192 -55.85 -8.73 16.97
CA THR A 1192 -55.32 -8.04 15.79
C THR A 1192 -53.95 -7.48 16.15
N MET A 1193 -52.95 -7.69 15.29
CA MET A 1193 -51.59 -7.20 15.51
C MET A 1193 -50.94 -6.75 14.20
N VAL A 1194 -50.24 -5.63 14.23
CA VAL A 1194 -49.33 -5.20 13.16
C VAL A 1194 -47.95 -5.75 13.45
N ILE A 1195 -47.40 -6.54 12.53
CA ILE A 1195 -46.00 -6.98 12.57
C ILE A 1195 -45.17 -6.21 11.55
N GLY A 1196 -43.90 -5.94 11.86
CA GLY A 1196 -43.07 -5.04 11.05
C GLY A 1196 -41.61 -5.44 10.87
N LYS A 1197 -41.09 -4.92 9.76
CA LYS A 1197 -39.89 -5.24 8.98
C LYS A 1197 -39.95 -6.58 8.25
N GLU A 1198 -39.29 -6.64 7.09
CA GLU A 1198 -39.46 -7.67 6.06
C GLU A 1198 -39.26 -9.10 6.57
N LEU A 1199 -38.17 -9.31 7.31
CA LEU A 1199 -37.78 -10.63 7.80
C LEU A 1199 -38.80 -11.19 8.80
N GLU A 1200 -39.38 -10.31 9.61
CA GLU A 1200 -40.28 -10.66 10.70
C GLU A 1200 -41.66 -11.10 10.17
N ILE A 1201 -42.08 -10.49 9.05
CA ILE A 1201 -43.25 -10.93 8.29
C ILE A 1201 -43.03 -12.33 7.71
N ARG A 1202 -41.85 -12.58 7.14
CA ARG A 1202 -41.51 -13.88 6.52
C ARG A 1202 -41.43 -15.02 7.54
N ARG A 1203 -40.84 -14.76 8.71
CA ARG A 1203 -40.76 -15.72 9.83
C ARG A 1203 -42.12 -16.01 10.45
N THR A 1204 -43.00 -15.02 10.51
CA THR A 1204 -44.36 -15.22 11.04
C THR A 1204 -45.21 -16.09 10.13
N LEU A 1205 -44.98 -16.05 8.82
CA LEU A 1205 -45.78 -16.74 7.80
C LEU A 1205 -45.14 -18.01 7.25
N SER A 1206 -44.03 -18.50 7.79
CA SER A 1206 -43.39 -19.74 7.33
C SER A 1206 -42.47 -20.36 8.38
N ASP A 1207 -42.48 -21.68 8.50
CA ASP A 1207 -41.55 -22.44 9.37
C ASP A 1207 -40.15 -22.59 8.77
N THR A 1208 -40.03 -22.58 7.44
CA THR A 1208 -38.75 -22.72 6.75
C THR A 1208 -38.20 -21.35 6.38
N HIS A 1209 -38.82 -20.72 5.38
CA HIS A 1209 -38.62 -19.34 4.97
C HIS A 1209 -39.66 -18.99 3.90
N LEU A 1210 -40.39 -17.90 4.09
CA LEU A 1210 -41.12 -17.29 2.98
C LEU A 1210 -40.08 -16.64 2.05
N TYR A 1211 -40.21 -16.77 0.73
CA TYR A 1211 -39.18 -16.30 -0.21
C TYR A 1211 -38.90 -14.79 -0.07
N SER A 1212 -39.95 -13.96 0.04
CA SER A 1212 -39.85 -12.52 0.32
C SER A 1212 -41.13 -12.04 1.01
N SER A 1213 -41.18 -10.78 1.47
CA SER A 1213 -42.46 -10.15 1.88
C SER A 1213 -43.19 -9.44 0.73
N ALA A 1214 -42.73 -9.56 -0.51
CA ALA A 1214 -43.41 -8.98 -1.67
C ALA A 1214 -44.49 -9.93 -2.17
N PHE A 1215 -45.66 -9.90 -1.52
CA PHE A 1215 -46.80 -10.72 -1.93
C PHE A 1215 -48.14 -9.97 -1.85
N VAL A 1216 -49.14 -10.51 -2.55
CA VAL A 1216 -50.56 -10.22 -2.40
C VAL A 1216 -51.29 -11.44 -1.84
N VAL A 1217 -52.47 -11.23 -1.26
CA VAL A 1217 -53.20 -12.26 -0.50
C VAL A 1217 -54.55 -12.50 -1.16
N ASP A 1218 -54.79 -13.73 -1.59
CA ASP A 1218 -56.09 -14.20 -2.06
C ASP A 1218 -56.78 -15.02 -0.96
N LYS A 1219 -58.06 -14.74 -0.73
CA LYS A 1219 -58.89 -15.45 0.27
C LYS A 1219 -59.78 -16.46 -0.43
N GLY A 1220 -59.84 -17.68 0.12
CA GLY A 1220 -60.79 -18.71 -0.28
C GLY A 1220 -62.23 -18.38 0.11
N GLU A 1221 -63.12 -19.35 -0.03
CA GLU A 1221 -64.53 -19.20 0.34
C GLU A 1221 -64.68 -18.79 1.81
N VAL A 1222 -65.46 -17.75 2.08
CA VAL A 1222 -65.68 -17.21 3.42
C VAL A 1222 -66.97 -17.78 3.99
N VAL A 1223 -66.86 -18.58 5.05
CA VAL A 1223 -67.99 -19.20 5.75
C VAL A 1223 -68.08 -18.60 7.15
N ASN A 1224 -69.24 -18.05 7.52
CA ASN A 1224 -69.45 -17.38 8.81
C ASN A 1224 -68.46 -16.24 9.12
N GLY A 1225 -67.97 -15.55 8.09
CA GLY A 1225 -66.98 -14.47 8.22
C GLY A 1225 -65.53 -14.92 8.33
N VAL A 1226 -65.25 -16.24 8.27
CA VAL A 1226 -63.89 -16.82 8.32
C VAL A 1226 -63.52 -17.39 6.94
N PRO A 1227 -62.40 -17.00 6.31
CA PRO A 1227 -61.89 -17.61 5.08
C PRO A 1227 -61.50 -19.09 5.27
N SER A 1228 -61.76 -19.94 4.27
CA SER A 1228 -61.38 -21.36 4.30
C SER A 1228 -59.89 -21.60 3.99
N SER A 1229 -59.26 -20.70 3.24
CA SER A 1229 -57.85 -20.76 2.84
C SER A 1229 -57.31 -19.38 2.49
N PHE A 1230 -55.97 -19.27 2.47
CA PHE A 1230 -55.23 -18.10 2.04
C PHE A 1230 -54.17 -18.51 1.02
N THR A 1231 -54.08 -17.78 -0.09
CA THR A 1231 -53.03 -17.97 -1.10
C THR A 1231 -52.18 -16.72 -1.18
N LEU A 1232 -50.87 -16.87 -0.95
CA LEU A 1232 -49.89 -15.80 -1.06
C LEU A 1232 -49.23 -15.89 -2.44
N VAL A 1233 -49.50 -14.91 -3.30
CA VAL A 1233 -48.82 -14.78 -4.61
C VAL A 1233 -47.74 -13.74 -4.46
N GLY A 1234 -46.48 -14.09 -4.67
CA GLY A 1234 -45.35 -13.22 -4.38
C GLY A 1234 -44.23 -13.19 -5.42
N ALA A 1235 -43.26 -12.30 -5.18
CA ALA A 1235 -42.18 -11.98 -6.10
C ALA A 1235 -40.81 -11.92 -5.41
N GLY A 1236 -39.79 -12.46 -6.08
CA GLY A 1236 -38.40 -12.40 -5.62
C GLY A 1236 -38.08 -13.27 -4.40
N TRP A 1237 -36.80 -13.33 -4.06
CA TRP A 1237 -36.22 -14.17 -3.00
C TRP A 1237 -35.16 -13.38 -2.23
N GLY A 1238 -35.43 -13.11 -0.95
CA GLY A 1238 -34.63 -12.28 -0.06
C GLY A 1238 -35.14 -10.85 0.04
N HIS A 1239 -34.38 -10.01 0.74
CA HIS A 1239 -34.76 -8.63 1.09
C HIS A 1239 -34.79 -7.66 -0.12
N GLY A 1240 -34.17 -8.00 -1.25
CA GLY A 1240 -34.23 -7.20 -2.49
C GLY A 1240 -33.44 -5.90 -2.52
N VAL A 1241 -32.88 -5.46 -1.40
CA VAL A 1241 -32.00 -4.29 -1.33
C VAL A 1241 -30.61 -4.56 -1.92
N GLY A 1242 -30.11 -3.60 -2.70
CA GLY A 1242 -28.79 -3.62 -3.33
C GLY A 1242 -28.67 -4.63 -4.46
N MET A 1243 -27.55 -5.36 -4.55
CA MET A 1243 -27.26 -6.22 -5.70
C MET A 1243 -28.16 -7.47 -5.76
N CYS A 1244 -28.83 -7.68 -6.88
CA CYS A 1244 -29.55 -8.92 -7.17
C CYS A 1244 -28.57 -9.97 -7.75
N GLN A 1245 -28.32 -11.08 -7.06
CA GLN A 1245 -27.35 -12.09 -7.51
C GLN A 1245 -27.71 -12.73 -8.86
N ILE A 1246 -28.98 -13.12 -9.06
CA ILE A 1246 -29.42 -13.70 -10.33
C ILE A 1246 -29.39 -12.66 -11.46
N GLY A 1247 -29.80 -11.42 -11.18
CA GLY A 1247 -29.72 -10.34 -12.17
C GLY A 1247 -28.27 -10.03 -12.56
N ALA A 1248 -27.36 -9.94 -11.60
CA ALA A 1248 -25.92 -9.79 -11.83
C ALA A 1248 -25.33 -10.93 -12.66
N ALA A 1249 -25.79 -12.17 -12.44
CA ALA A 1249 -25.37 -13.32 -13.24
C ALA A 1249 -25.84 -13.23 -14.71
N VAL A 1250 -27.09 -12.79 -14.93
CA VAL A 1250 -27.59 -12.54 -16.28
C VAL A 1250 -26.82 -11.41 -16.96
N MET A 1251 -26.57 -10.30 -16.26
CA MET A 1251 -25.73 -9.21 -16.77
C MET A 1251 -24.32 -9.71 -17.13
N SER A 1252 -23.67 -10.48 -16.27
CA SER A 1252 -22.36 -11.06 -16.58
C SER A 1252 -22.41 -11.95 -17.83
N LYS A 1253 -23.44 -12.78 -17.97
CA LYS A 1253 -23.66 -13.62 -19.16
C LYS A 1253 -23.88 -12.77 -20.43
N GLU A 1254 -24.52 -11.61 -20.31
CA GLU A 1254 -24.71 -10.64 -21.41
C GLU A 1254 -23.45 -9.82 -21.73
N GLY A 1255 -22.34 -10.04 -21.02
CA GLY A 1255 -21.04 -9.41 -21.28
C GLY A 1255 -20.78 -8.13 -20.49
N TYR A 1256 -21.59 -7.82 -19.48
CA TYR A 1256 -21.32 -6.68 -18.60
C TYR A 1256 -20.14 -7.00 -17.68
N HIS A 1257 -19.22 -6.04 -17.55
CA HIS A 1257 -18.12 -6.12 -16.60
C HIS A 1257 -18.61 -5.93 -15.16
N TYR A 1258 -17.83 -6.44 -14.19
CA TYR A 1258 -18.18 -6.40 -12.78
C TYR A 1258 -18.45 -4.97 -12.26
N ASP A 1259 -17.73 -3.98 -12.78
CA ASP A 1259 -17.92 -2.58 -12.43
C ASP A 1259 -19.28 -2.04 -12.89
N HIS A 1260 -19.70 -2.36 -14.10
CA HIS A 1260 -21.03 -2.00 -14.61
C HIS A 1260 -22.14 -2.71 -13.84
N ILE A 1261 -21.94 -3.98 -13.47
CA ILE A 1261 -22.87 -4.72 -12.62
C ILE A 1261 -23.04 -4.01 -11.28
N LEU A 1262 -21.94 -3.63 -10.62
CA LEU A 1262 -21.99 -2.95 -9.32
C LEU A 1262 -22.63 -1.57 -9.42
N LEU A 1263 -22.22 -0.76 -10.39
CA LEU A 1263 -22.73 0.60 -10.54
C LEU A 1263 -24.20 0.64 -11.02
N HIS A 1264 -24.70 -0.44 -11.62
CA HIS A 1264 -26.13 -0.63 -11.85
C HIS A 1264 -26.90 -0.73 -10.54
N TYR A 1265 -26.48 -1.58 -9.61
CA TYR A 1265 -27.19 -1.80 -8.34
C TYR A 1265 -26.90 -0.78 -7.23
N TYR A 1266 -25.73 -0.14 -7.25
CA TYR A 1266 -25.30 0.84 -6.26
C TYR A 1266 -25.15 2.22 -6.90
N GLN A 1267 -26.29 2.86 -7.20
CA GLN A 1267 -26.34 4.13 -7.91
C GLN A 1267 -25.59 5.24 -7.17
N GLY A 1268 -24.74 5.99 -7.87
CA GLY A 1268 -23.93 7.06 -7.28
C GLY A 1268 -22.71 6.60 -6.48
N ALA A 1269 -22.50 5.29 -6.32
CA ALA A 1269 -21.26 4.76 -5.75
C ALA A 1269 -20.10 4.82 -6.76
N VAL A 1270 -18.88 4.70 -6.26
CA VAL A 1270 -17.65 4.52 -7.05
C VAL A 1270 -16.87 3.34 -6.49
N ILE A 1271 -16.12 2.66 -7.36
CA ILE A 1271 -15.23 1.58 -6.95
C ILE A 1271 -13.85 2.16 -6.67
N GLN A 1272 -13.37 2.03 -5.43
CA GLN A 1272 -12.05 2.51 -5.03
C GLN A 1272 -11.24 1.38 -4.39
N ARG A 1273 -9.93 1.38 -4.67
CA ARG A 1273 -8.99 0.47 -4.01
C ARG A 1273 -8.45 1.12 -2.75
N LEU A 1274 -8.61 0.43 -1.63
CA LEU A 1274 -8.26 0.89 -0.30
C LEU A 1274 -6.88 0.41 0.17
N TYR A 1275 -6.48 -0.83 -0.16
CA TYR A 1275 -5.16 -1.40 0.11
C TYR A 1275 -4.69 -2.25 -1.07
N LYS A 1276 -3.41 -2.62 -1.11
CA LYS A 1276 -2.79 -3.28 -2.27
C LYS A 1276 -2.66 -4.81 -2.14
#